data_AF-A0A2N5N4B5-F1
#
_entry.id   AF-A0A2N5N4B5-F1
#
_cell.length_a   1.000
_cell.length_b   1.000
_cell.length_c   1.000
_cell.angle_alpha   90.00
_cell.angle_beta   90.00
_cell.angle_gamma   90.00
#
_symmetry.space_group_name_H-M   'P 1'
#
loop_
_entity.id
_entity.type
_entity.pdbx_description
1 polymer ?
#
loop_
_entity_poly.entity_id
_entity_poly.type
_entity_poly.pdbx_seq_one_letter_code
_entity_poly.pdbx_strand_id
1 'polypeptide(L)'
;MAILLVAIMALAGRPPAYAATELIVNGSFEASQDGLPQGWTKDGYKLDESVTAWTLEQGSGSDPAHYVRVASQQPNDARWLQKVAVKPDTLYKLSGMIRASGVPSGSAGANLSVLGVLDTSAPAFDTAGVWQQVELYGRTGPEQQELDVALRLGGYGSETTGTADFAAVSLVEVEGEAAANAVSFDPSTVAPGSGGDSSAGAGAPGFLMPLAIIGGIAFAAALYIGWSAIFGRRVSAGLAAELRRQPEPGRSGRAIWLVLGAGLLLRLLLAPTMQGHPVDYTDFSLWAQRAYETGLNGFFEDGVFADYPPGYIYVLWVLGMLKSALGLGFGAGPEILLVKLPALLADLAAGWLLYDLARRRFGTRLSAFLAALYVFSPAVWLDSALWAQVDSVMTLLVLLAVRALTSSRYASGAAWLAVAVLVKPQAVLFLPLLLFALLSSRRPADWLKAAGAGIGSALLLLLPFAIGREPGWIIEHYGNMFASYPYATLNAFNLYGLLGYNGIETTRTWLGLELSAWGNVGALAALVAMGLICWKKGREGLYLAAFAGALLVFLLKTGMHERYLYPALAFALAAFIVSGSKRLLALYGALTLTVLANTAPVLRDAIEQSFYRANGDGLMVTVSLLQLLAGAALVHLVVQLVRGRSYGSLALAAGGAWKLPDAPAPQRAAGSAASANEPSGPEPYEDTTRISRRKEWLPIAGLVAVYAILMFWQLGDAKAPSTPWAPTQASHEVTVQLEGGPQPADHVMLYAGIGSGTVQVALSADGTTFGAPAEQKLDGGTVFQWKSIGIGGQTIQAVRITGTPGVVLYEAGVIDADGRTMPLLDTGGSPLFDEQSLVPAKPSYKNSMYFDEIYHARTAFEHLHRIEPYETTHPPLGKVIIMAGVSIFGMNPFGWRVMGGLAGLLLIPAMYALARGLFNSRKAGLLAASLILLDFMPLVQSRIGTVDTYAVLFILLSYHFMNRFLQRNVVGARLWPALQAFALSGVFFGLGASVKWVGVYSGAGLAVLFFGSIYRRWKASREGAPGVSGASRGADAARGGAGIPRGAEAAAAESRVPAKLIGAGFLFFVAVPAVVYALTYIPFMLVPGPGHGLRNVIEFQKFMYDYHSKLVATHPFASTWWEWPIIRRPIWYYGGSGLAEGQIASIMSLGNPLIWWAGIPCALAAFAAAWKRRSRALLVITIGLLSQYLPWVGIPRLTFIYHYYATVPFLILCIVYVLIRLPEKMDRSSANLATGLYVGIAAALLAMFYPVLTGLTISRSYAEHFLKWFGSWTFFS
;
A
#
# COMPACT_ATOMS: atom_id res chain seq x y z
N MET A 1 28.87 -16.35 36.80
CA MET A 1 27.89 -15.37 37.32
C MET A 1 28.24 -14.87 38.72
N ALA A 2 28.70 -15.69 39.67
CA ALA A 2 29.04 -15.23 41.03
C ALA A 2 30.36 -14.44 41.19
N ILE A 3 31.22 -14.37 40.16
CA ILE A 3 32.54 -13.68 40.25
C ILE A 3 32.50 -12.25 39.65
N LEU A 4 31.45 -11.89 38.88
CA LEU A 4 31.31 -10.57 38.27
C LEU A 4 30.62 -9.53 39.19
N LEU A 5 30.01 -9.99 40.29
CA LEU A 5 29.19 -9.17 41.21
C LEU A 5 30.00 -8.51 42.35
N VAL A 6 31.28 -8.84 42.50
CA VAL A 6 32.13 -8.34 43.61
C VAL A 6 32.99 -7.14 43.20
N ALA A 7 33.12 -6.85 41.89
CA ALA A 7 34.01 -5.78 41.41
C ALA A 7 33.36 -4.37 41.34
N ILE A 8 32.03 -4.25 41.48
CA ILE A 8 31.31 -3.00 41.20
C ILE A 8 30.96 -2.19 42.46
N MET A 9 31.19 -2.72 43.66
CA MET A 9 30.87 -2.02 44.92
C MET A 9 31.93 -1.04 45.45
N ALA A 10 32.86 -0.56 44.62
CA ALA A 10 33.85 0.41 45.07
C ALA A 10 33.98 1.58 44.09
N LEU A 11 33.18 2.63 44.35
CA LEU A 11 33.61 4.03 44.48
C LEU A 11 32.55 5.01 43.94
N ALA A 12 31.79 5.57 44.87
CA ALA A 12 31.02 6.80 44.70
C ALA A 12 31.85 8.00 45.20
N GLY A 13 31.69 9.15 44.54
CA GLY A 13 32.16 10.44 45.05
C GLY A 13 31.95 11.61 44.08
N ARG A 14 31.00 12.51 44.41
CA ARG A 14 30.97 13.97 44.06
C ARG A 14 31.68 14.75 45.20
N PRO A 15 32.11 16.05 45.16
CA PRO A 15 31.52 17.29 44.54
C PRO A 15 32.61 18.37 44.11
N PRO A 16 32.45 19.74 44.14
CA PRO A 16 31.36 20.73 43.88
C PRO A 16 31.69 21.84 42.81
N ALA A 17 30.68 22.69 42.55
CA ALA A 17 30.54 23.76 41.54
C ALA A 17 31.50 24.98 41.59
N TYR A 18 31.67 25.64 40.43
CA TYR A 18 32.21 27.00 40.26
C TYR A 18 31.30 27.90 39.38
N ALA A 19 31.36 29.21 39.63
CA ALA A 19 30.53 30.24 39.01
C ALA A 19 30.79 30.42 37.50
N ALA A 20 29.72 30.57 36.73
CA ALA A 20 29.74 30.58 35.27
C ALA A 20 30.04 31.96 34.67
N THR A 21 31.00 32.01 33.75
CA THR A 21 31.31 33.19 32.92
C THR A 21 30.40 33.17 31.68
N GLU A 22 29.78 34.32 31.34
CA GLU A 22 29.02 34.49 30.10
C GLU A 22 29.96 34.48 28.89
N LEU A 23 29.61 33.72 27.86
CA LEU A 23 30.43 33.55 26.66
C LEU A 23 29.84 34.22 25.41
N ILE A 24 28.54 34.52 25.39
CA ILE A 24 27.91 35.29 24.30
C ILE A 24 28.32 36.75 24.38
N VAL A 25 28.79 37.29 23.25
CA VAL A 25 29.09 38.72 23.12
C VAL A 25 27.86 39.42 22.57
N ASN A 26 27.42 40.50 23.23
CA ASN A 26 26.27 41.30 22.79
C ASN A 26 24.94 40.50 22.69
N GLY A 27 24.67 39.62 23.65
CA GLY A 27 23.41 38.85 23.72
C GLY A 27 22.15 39.67 24.07
N SER A 28 22.34 40.92 24.51
CA SER A 28 21.28 41.93 24.67
C SER A 28 21.03 42.75 23.40
N PHE A 29 21.91 42.63 22.39
CA PHE A 29 21.84 43.33 21.09
C PHE A 29 21.88 44.86 21.15
N GLU A 30 22.36 45.45 22.25
CA GLU A 30 22.44 46.91 22.43
C GLU A 30 23.60 47.55 21.64
N ALA A 31 24.66 46.78 21.34
CA ALA A 31 25.76 47.24 20.52
C ALA A 31 25.48 46.94 19.04
N SER A 32 25.51 47.95 18.17
CA SER A 32 25.29 47.79 16.73
C SER A 32 26.38 48.49 15.91
N GLN A 33 26.67 47.92 14.74
CA GLN A 33 27.57 48.49 13.75
C GLN A 33 26.89 48.36 12.37
N ASP A 34 26.79 49.46 11.63
CA ASP A 34 26.17 49.51 10.30
C ASP A 34 24.73 48.94 10.24
N GLY A 35 23.95 49.10 11.31
CA GLY A 35 22.56 48.64 11.41
C GLY A 35 22.40 47.14 11.72
N LEU A 36 23.49 46.44 12.05
CA LEU A 36 23.50 45.03 12.43
C LEU A 36 23.99 44.86 13.88
N PRO A 37 23.55 43.80 14.58
CA PRO A 37 24.05 43.46 15.92
C PRO A 37 25.56 43.15 15.87
N GLN A 38 26.35 43.89 16.64
CA GLN A 38 27.81 43.70 16.68
C GLN A 38 28.14 42.26 17.14
N GLY A 39 29.00 41.56 16.39
CA GLY A 39 29.44 40.20 16.71
C GLY A 39 28.51 39.07 16.23
N TRP A 40 27.45 39.38 15.48
CA TRP A 40 26.52 38.40 14.92
C TRP A 40 26.47 38.50 13.39
N THR A 41 26.39 37.37 12.71
CA THR A 41 26.34 37.28 11.24
C THR A 41 25.07 36.60 10.76
N LYS A 42 24.57 36.97 9.57
CA LYS A 42 23.40 36.34 8.93
C LYS A 42 23.82 35.01 8.26
N ASP A 43 22.99 33.98 8.35
CA ASP A 43 23.21 32.69 7.67
C ASP A 43 21.86 32.01 7.31
N GLY A 44 21.86 31.14 6.30
CA GLY A 44 20.70 30.33 5.91
C GLY A 44 20.81 29.70 4.52
N TYR A 45 19.89 28.79 4.17
CA TYR A 45 19.90 28.11 2.85
C TYR A 45 19.67 29.07 1.68
N LYS A 46 18.85 30.10 1.89
CA LYS A 46 18.61 31.18 0.92
C LYS A 46 18.93 32.50 1.61
N LEU A 47 20.00 33.18 1.18
CA LEU A 47 20.47 34.46 1.75
C LEU A 47 19.87 35.70 1.07
N ASP A 48 18.90 35.52 0.17
CA ASP A 48 18.23 36.60 -0.53
C ASP A 48 17.29 37.36 0.42
N GLU A 49 17.46 38.69 0.54
CA GLU A 49 16.62 39.52 1.42
C GLU A 49 15.16 39.63 0.95
N SER A 50 14.85 39.28 -0.31
CA SER A 50 13.47 39.12 -0.78
C SER A 50 12.80 37.83 -0.28
N VAL A 51 13.60 36.86 0.20
CA VAL A 51 13.14 35.58 0.76
C VAL A 51 13.12 35.63 2.29
N THR A 52 14.16 36.16 2.92
CA THR A 52 14.25 36.30 4.37
C THR A 52 14.89 37.62 4.77
N ALA A 53 14.22 38.36 5.65
CA ALA A 53 14.76 39.58 6.24
C ALA A 53 15.37 39.30 7.61
N TRP A 54 16.59 39.81 7.83
CA TRP A 54 17.29 39.81 9.10
C TRP A 54 17.45 41.24 9.59
N THR A 55 16.77 41.60 10.67
CA THR A 55 16.74 42.99 11.19
C THR A 55 17.13 43.04 12.66
N LEU A 56 17.77 44.15 13.05
CA LEU A 56 17.91 44.56 14.45
C LEU A 56 16.78 45.54 14.75
N GLU A 57 15.97 45.21 15.74
CA GLU A 57 14.78 45.99 16.11
C GLU A 57 15.00 46.66 17.47
N GLN A 58 14.49 47.89 17.61
CA GLN A 58 14.46 48.60 18.88
C GLN A 58 13.09 48.40 19.53
N GLY A 59 13.07 47.82 20.73
CA GLY A 59 11.82 47.54 21.44
C GLY A 59 11.18 48.78 22.04
N SER A 60 9.87 48.72 22.25
CA SER A 60 9.10 49.76 22.93
C SER A 60 8.09 49.14 23.90
N GLY A 61 7.77 49.84 25.00
CA GLY A 61 6.83 49.34 26.00
C GLY A 61 7.36 48.16 26.81
N SER A 62 6.71 47.00 26.73
CA SER A 62 7.08 45.77 27.45
C SER A 62 8.09 44.88 26.71
N ASP A 63 8.53 45.29 25.52
CA ASP A 63 9.52 44.54 24.73
C ASP A 63 10.97 44.79 25.23
N PRO A 64 11.89 43.82 25.03
CA PRO A 64 13.32 44.02 25.26
C PRO A 64 13.86 45.22 24.49
N ALA A 65 14.77 45.99 25.10
CA ALA A 65 15.28 47.25 24.53
C ALA A 65 15.81 47.11 23.09
N HIS A 66 16.48 45.99 22.81
CA HIS A 66 16.88 45.57 21.47
C HIS A 66 16.63 44.06 21.31
N TYR A 67 16.28 43.64 20.09
CA TYR A 67 16.15 42.23 19.74
C TYR A 67 16.42 42.02 18.25
N VAL A 68 16.80 40.81 17.86
CA VAL A 68 17.03 40.47 16.46
C VAL A 68 15.87 39.67 15.91
N ARG A 69 15.51 39.93 14.65
CA ARG A 69 14.39 39.28 13.96
C ARG A 69 14.88 38.51 12.75
N VAL A 70 14.23 37.37 12.51
CA VAL A 70 14.31 36.59 11.26
C VAL A 70 12.88 36.45 10.72
N ALA A 71 12.63 36.99 9.52
CA ALA A 71 11.31 36.95 8.88
C ALA A 71 11.39 36.32 7.48
N SER A 72 10.92 35.09 7.34
CA SER A 72 10.99 34.30 6.10
C SER A 72 9.63 34.26 5.40
N GLN A 73 9.57 34.84 4.18
CA GLN A 73 8.37 34.88 3.34
C GLN A 73 8.18 33.60 2.52
N GLN A 74 9.25 32.84 2.29
CA GLN A 74 9.24 31.51 1.67
C GLN A 74 9.96 30.52 2.59
N PRO A 75 9.70 29.20 2.48
CA PRO A 75 10.38 28.20 3.30
C PRO A 75 11.90 28.38 3.24
N ASN A 76 12.51 28.55 4.41
CA ASN A 76 13.95 28.70 4.57
C ASN A 76 14.41 28.11 5.90
N ASP A 77 15.69 27.86 6.02
CA ASP A 77 16.38 27.61 7.29
C ASP A 77 17.29 28.81 7.53
N ALA A 78 16.75 29.82 8.22
CA ALA A 78 17.40 31.13 8.38
C ALA A 78 17.76 31.41 9.83
N ARG A 79 18.93 32.02 10.06
CA ARG A 79 19.49 32.19 11.41
C ARG A 79 20.42 33.39 11.56
N TRP A 80 20.57 33.85 12.79
CA TRP A 80 21.71 34.66 13.23
C TRP A 80 22.75 33.74 13.87
N LEU A 81 24.03 33.97 13.56
CA LEU A 81 25.14 33.13 14.00
C LEU A 81 26.17 33.92 14.81
N GLN A 82 26.67 33.36 15.89
CA GLN A 82 27.84 33.87 16.61
C GLN A 82 28.77 32.72 17.02
N LYS A 83 30.05 32.86 16.64
CA LYS A 83 31.12 31.95 17.05
C LYS A 83 31.60 32.30 18.45
N VAL A 84 31.66 31.30 19.33
CA VAL A 84 32.00 31.45 20.76
C VAL A 84 33.08 30.46 21.15
N ALA A 85 34.08 30.91 21.90
CA ALA A 85 35.13 30.04 22.45
C ALA A 85 34.60 29.27 23.67
N VAL A 86 34.84 27.96 23.69
CA VAL A 86 34.38 27.03 24.74
C VAL A 86 35.51 26.11 25.18
N LYS A 87 35.35 25.47 26.34
CA LYS A 87 36.28 24.46 26.83
C LYS A 87 35.87 23.07 26.30
N PRO A 88 36.81 22.16 26.02
CA PRO A 88 36.47 20.79 25.65
C PRO A 88 35.80 20.01 26.79
N ASP A 89 35.00 18.99 26.45
CA ASP A 89 34.28 18.09 27.38
C ASP A 89 33.43 18.79 28.47
N THR A 90 33.04 20.05 28.22
CA THR A 90 32.46 20.94 29.22
C THR A 90 30.97 21.12 28.97
N LEU A 91 30.17 21.11 30.03
CA LEU A 91 28.73 21.25 29.94
C LEU A 91 28.36 22.75 29.93
N TYR A 92 27.54 23.14 28.96
CA TYR A 92 27.05 24.50 28.78
C TYR A 92 25.52 24.53 28.79
N LYS A 93 24.97 25.66 29.24
CA LYS A 93 23.57 26.04 29.10
C LYS A 93 23.47 27.19 28.11
N LEU A 94 22.83 26.96 26.98
CA LEU A 94 22.39 27.98 26.03
C LEU A 94 20.94 28.37 26.37
N SER A 95 20.66 29.66 26.52
CA SER A 95 19.31 30.14 26.83
C SER A 95 19.02 31.48 26.16
N GLY A 96 17.73 31.79 26.00
CA GLY A 96 17.27 33.04 25.40
C GLY A 96 15.76 33.14 25.37
N MET A 97 15.26 34.33 25.04
CA MET A 97 13.84 34.60 24.85
C MET A 97 13.50 34.54 23.37
N ILE A 98 12.46 33.78 23.02
CA ILE A 98 11.93 33.68 21.65
C ILE A 98 10.48 34.15 21.62
N ARG A 99 10.13 34.93 20.61
CA ARG A 99 8.75 35.24 20.25
C ARG A 99 8.56 34.95 18.76
N ALA A 100 7.60 34.09 18.42
CA ALA A 100 7.36 33.68 17.04
C ALA A 100 5.90 33.92 16.61
N SER A 101 5.69 34.20 15.34
CA SER A 101 4.38 34.48 14.72
C SER A 101 4.33 33.93 13.29
N GLY A 102 3.22 33.29 12.94
CA GLY A 102 3.01 32.71 11.60
C GLY A 102 3.91 31.51 11.27
N VAL A 103 4.47 30.83 12.28
CA VAL A 103 5.32 29.65 12.10
C VAL A 103 4.49 28.35 12.26
N PRO A 104 4.42 27.45 11.25
CA PRO A 104 3.60 26.23 11.30
C PRO A 104 4.06 25.18 12.33
N SER A 105 3.11 24.58 13.05
CA SER A 105 3.31 23.59 14.14
C SER A 105 3.83 22.21 13.72
N GLY A 106 4.11 22.00 12.42
CA GLY A 106 4.70 20.77 11.86
C GLY A 106 6.12 20.95 11.30
N SER A 107 6.78 22.06 11.62
CA SER A 107 8.15 22.38 11.21
C SER A 107 9.12 22.38 12.40
N ALA A 108 10.42 22.57 12.18
CA ALA A 108 11.40 22.74 13.26
C ALA A 108 11.23 24.04 14.09
N GLY A 109 10.31 24.93 13.70
CA GLY A 109 9.95 26.13 14.47
C GLY A 109 11.07 27.15 14.64
N ALA A 110 10.87 28.10 15.54
CA ALA A 110 11.91 29.02 16.01
C ALA A 110 12.63 28.43 17.23
N ASN A 111 13.96 28.35 17.22
CA ASN A 111 14.73 27.65 18.25
C ASN A 111 16.14 28.23 18.44
N LEU A 112 16.78 27.88 19.56
CA LEU A 112 18.21 28.04 19.78
C LEU A 112 18.92 26.73 19.47
N SER A 113 20.04 26.79 18.77
CA SER A 113 20.79 25.60 18.36
C SER A 113 22.28 25.87 18.22
N VAL A 114 23.08 24.81 18.05
CA VAL A 114 24.49 24.88 17.65
C VAL A 114 24.60 24.41 16.21
N LEU A 115 25.30 25.15 15.36
CA LEU A 115 25.43 24.81 13.95
C LEU A 115 26.18 23.47 13.78
N GLY A 116 25.62 22.58 12.96
CA GLY A 116 26.14 21.21 12.76
C GLY A 116 25.64 20.17 13.78
N VAL A 117 24.76 20.57 14.70
CA VAL A 117 24.06 19.69 15.65
C VAL A 117 22.55 19.69 15.32
N LEU A 118 21.90 18.52 15.38
CA LEU A 118 20.45 18.37 15.10
C LEU A 118 19.57 18.72 16.29
N ASP A 119 20.10 18.61 17.51
CA ASP A 119 19.40 18.98 18.73
C ASP A 119 19.21 20.51 18.81
N THR A 120 18.02 20.90 19.23
CA THR A 120 17.62 22.30 19.40
C THR A 120 16.92 22.51 20.73
N SER A 121 16.79 23.75 21.18
CA SER A 121 15.86 24.09 22.26
C SER A 121 14.42 23.74 21.86
N ALA A 122 13.50 23.68 22.82
CA ALA A 122 12.08 23.54 22.53
C ALA A 122 11.64 24.58 21.47
N PRO A 123 10.99 24.15 20.36
CA PRO A 123 10.66 25.04 19.26
C PRO A 123 9.45 25.92 19.61
N ALA A 124 9.52 27.20 19.27
CA ALA A 124 8.42 28.15 19.34
C ALA A 124 7.74 28.30 17.96
N PHE A 125 6.41 28.34 17.94
CA PHE A 125 5.60 28.40 16.73
C PHE A 125 4.85 29.72 16.61
N ASP A 126 3.61 29.77 17.13
CA ASP A 126 2.89 31.01 17.36
C ASP A 126 2.81 31.26 18.87
N THR A 127 3.42 32.35 19.29
CA THR A 127 3.52 32.75 20.70
C THR A 127 2.50 33.81 21.08
N ALA A 128 1.60 34.19 20.17
CA ALA A 128 0.58 35.23 20.36
C ALA A 128 1.16 36.57 20.86
N GLY A 129 2.37 36.90 20.43
CA GLY A 129 3.07 38.13 20.83
C GLY A 129 3.80 38.07 22.18
N VAL A 130 3.79 36.92 22.87
CA VAL A 130 4.42 36.73 24.19
C VAL A 130 5.83 36.16 24.05
N TRP A 131 6.79 36.75 24.77
CA TRP A 131 8.15 36.22 24.84
C TRP A 131 8.21 34.97 25.72
N GLN A 132 8.78 33.88 25.19
CA GLN A 132 8.97 32.61 25.88
C GLN A 132 10.45 32.35 26.14
N GLN A 133 10.79 31.94 27.36
CA GLN A 133 12.15 31.54 27.68
C GLN A 133 12.40 30.10 27.22
N VAL A 134 13.48 29.89 26.50
CA VAL A 134 13.92 28.56 26.06
C VAL A 134 15.35 28.29 26.51
N GLU A 135 15.66 27.01 26.73
CA GLU A 135 16.97 26.56 27.21
C GLU A 135 17.39 25.29 26.45
N LEU A 136 18.69 25.13 26.25
CA LEU A 136 19.33 23.95 25.69
C LEU A 136 20.62 23.68 26.46
N TYR A 137 20.71 22.51 27.09
CA TYR A 137 21.92 22.07 27.80
C TYR A 137 22.70 21.15 26.88
N GLY A 138 23.99 21.44 26.66
CA GLY A 138 24.82 20.57 25.84
C GLY A 138 26.28 20.55 26.24
N ARG A 139 26.92 19.41 26.00
CA ARG A 139 28.33 19.17 26.33
C ARG A 139 29.18 19.29 25.06
N THR A 140 30.23 20.10 25.13
CA THR A 140 31.20 20.23 24.05
C THR A 140 32.05 18.97 23.91
N GLY A 141 32.54 18.71 22.70
CA GLY A 141 33.39 17.55 22.41
C GLY A 141 34.77 17.62 23.07
N PRO A 142 35.53 16.50 23.06
CA PRO A 142 36.81 16.35 23.78
C PRO A 142 37.94 17.22 23.23
N GLU A 143 37.83 17.71 22.00
CA GLU A 143 38.77 18.68 21.40
C GLU A 143 38.08 19.99 21.00
N GLN A 144 36.78 20.17 21.32
CA GLN A 144 36.00 21.32 20.88
C GLN A 144 36.36 22.57 21.68
N GLN A 145 37.01 23.52 21.02
CA GLN A 145 37.41 24.81 21.60
C GLN A 145 36.55 25.99 21.13
N GLU A 146 35.68 25.76 20.15
CA GLU A 146 34.74 26.75 19.61
C GLU A 146 33.40 26.11 19.27
N LEU A 147 32.32 26.90 19.32
CA LEU A 147 31.01 26.53 18.82
C LEU A 147 30.32 27.71 18.14
N ASP A 148 29.46 27.42 17.16
CA ASP A 148 28.67 28.43 16.45
C ASP A 148 27.22 28.39 16.97
N VAL A 149 26.83 29.37 17.78
CA VAL A 149 25.47 29.52 18.30
C VAL A 149 24.56 30.09 17.22
N ALA A 150 23.42 29.44 17.00
CA ALA A 150 22.42 29.81 16.01
C ALA A 150 21.06 30.18 16.64
N LEU A 151 20.57 31.38 16.34
CA LEU A 151 19.21 31.85 16.62
C LEU A 151 18.37 31.63 15.37
N ARG A 152 17.53 30.58 15.35
CA ARG A 152 17.13 29.91 14.11
C ARG A 152 15.61 29.89 13.91
N LEU A 153 15.18 30.12 12.68
CA LEU A 153 13.82 29.86 12.19
C LEU A 153 13.90 28.80 11.09
N GLY A 154 13.51 27.56 11.42
CA GLY A 154 13.68 26.37 10.58
C GLY A 154 14.71 25.37 11.12
N GLY A 155 15.09 24.37 10.32
CA GLY A 155 16.06 23.34 10.70
C GLY A 155 16.45 22.41 9.54
N TYR A 156 17.44 21.54 9.77
CA TYR A 156 17.92 20.60 8.76
C TYR A 156 16.80 19.66 8.28
N GLY A 157 16.47 19.70 6.98
CA GLY A 157 15.36 18.94 6.40
C GLY A 157 13.96 19.48 6.73
N SER A 158 13.86 20.64 7.39
CA SER A 158 12.61 21.27 7.84
C SER A 158 12.64 22.79 7.65
N GLU A 159 12.64 23.24 6.38
CA GLU A 159 12.48 24.65 6.00
C GLU A 159 11.12 25.19 6.44
N THR A 160 11.05 26.44 6.91
CA THR A 160 9.80 27.02 7.42
C THR A 160 9.60 28.49 7.01
N THR A 161 8.37 28.98 7.15
CA THR A 161 7.98 30.39 6.93
C THR A 161 7.55 31.01 8.26
N GLY A 162 7.53 32.34 8.33
CA GLY A 162 7.03 33.08 9.50
C GLY A 162 8.05 34.07 10.03
N THR A 163 7.83 34.57 11.25
CA THR A 163 8.71 35.54 11.91
C THR A 163 9.11 35.05 13.29
N ALA A 164 10.38 35.18 13.64
CA ALA A 164 10.94 34.89 14.95
C ALA A 164 11.82 36.04 15.45
N ASP A 165 11.54 36.49 16.67
CA ASP A 165 12.30 37.50 17.41
C ASP A 165 13.09 36.81 18.54
N PHE A 166 14.34 37.25 18.75
CA PHE A 166 15.24 36.69 19.75
C PHE A 166 15.85 37.80 20.63
N ALA A 167 15.84 37.60 21.94
CA ALA A 167 16.37 38.54 22.93
C ALA A 167 17.05 37.81 24.11
N ALA A 168 17.92 38.52 24.83
CA ALA A 168 18.55 38.04 26.07
C ALA A 168 19.24 36.67 25.94
N VAL A 169 20.04 36.51 24.89
CA VAL A 169 20.75 35.25 24.59
C VAL A 169 21.98 35.11 25.49
N SER A 170 22.16 33.94 26.07
CA SER A 170 23.22 33.63 27.05
C SER A 170 23.75 32.21 26.85
N LEU A 171 25.07 32.04 26.96
CA LEU A 171 25.77 30.75 26.99
C LEU A 171 26.72 30.71 28.18
N VAL A 172 26.45 29.83 29.13
CA VAL A 172 27.19 29.73 30.39
C VAL A 172 27.60 28.30 30.70
N GLU A 173 28.81 28.12 31.24
CA GLU A 173 29.32 26.83 31.74
C GLU A 173 28.54 26.38 32.98
N VAL A 174 28.11 25.12 33.07
CA VAL A 174 27.31 24.61 34.20
C VAL A 174 27.76 23.23 34.67
N GLU A 175 27.71 22.98 35.97
CA GLU A 175 27.95 21.65 36.57
C GLU A 175 26.72 21.19 37.39
N GLY A 176 26.30 19.92 37.30
CA GLY A 176 25.22 19.37 38.13
C GLY A 176 24.25 18.39 37.44
N GLU A 177 23.21 17.96 38.17
CA GLU A 177 22.23 16.91 37.79
C GLU A 177 21.42 17.17 36.51
N ALA A 178 21.40 18.41 36.01
CA ALA A 178 20.85 18.73 34.69
C ALA A 178 21.60 18.02 33.53
N ALA A 179 22.80 17.46 33.80
CA ALA A 179 23.60 16.68 32.86
C ALA A 179 22.89 15.40 32.34
N ALA A 180 21.83 14.92 32.98
CA ALA A 180 21.14 13.70 32.56
C ALA A 180 20.49 13.80 31.17
N ASN A 181 20.16 15.01 30.70
CA ASN A 181 19.51 15.28 29.41
C ASN A 181 20.34 16.22 28.52
N ALA A 182 21.64 16.37 28.77
CA ALA A 182 22.48 17.26 27.99
C ALA A 182 22.79 16.66 26.61
N VAL A 183 22.53 17.42 25.55
CA VAL A 183 22.82 17.02 24.17
C VAL A 183 24.30 17.20 23.85
N SER A 184 24.79 16.65 22.74
CA SER A 184 26.15 16.94 22.30
C SER A 184 26.18 18.27 21.55
N PHE A 185 27.06 19.19 21.93
CA PHE A 185 27.36 20.40 21.17
C PHE A 185 28.48 20.22 20.16
N ASP A 186 29.04 19.01 20.07
CA ASP A 186 30.07 18.66 19.10
C ASP A 186 29.46 18.41 17.71
N PRO A 187 29.72 19.27 16.71
CA PRO A 187 29.19 19.09 15.36
C PRO A 187 29.64 17.77 14.71
N SER A 188 30.76 17.18 15.17
CA SER A 188 31.26 15.90 14.69
C SER A 188 30.42 14.70 15.15
N THR A 189 29.59 14.90 16.18
CA THR A 189 28.69 13.85 16.68
C THR A 189 27.41 13.70 15.87
N VAL A 190 27.11 14.63 14.95
CA VAL A 190 25.80 14.67 14.27
C VAL A 190 25.84 14.89 12.75
N ALA A 191 26.96 15.17 12.09
CA ALA A 191 26.94 15.38 10.63
C ALA A 191 26.37 14.15 9.85
N PRO A 192 25.21 14.26 9.16
CA PRO A 192 24.88 13.37 8.07
C PRO A 192 25.73 13.84 6.88
N GLY A 193 26.95 13.32 6.80
CA GLY A 193 27.83 13.46 5.65
C GLY A 193 28.62 14.76 5.54
N SER A 194 29.65 14.94 6.37
CA SER A 194 30.98 15.40 5.94
C SER A 194 31.99 15.27 7.10
N GLY A 195 32.98 14.37 6.99
CA GLY A 195 34.12 14.28 7.93
C GLY A 195 35.09 15.46 7.78
N GLY A 196 36.01 15.79 8.70
CA GLY A 196 36.43 15.30 10.03
C GLY A 196 36.84 16.52 10.88
N ASP A 197 37.49 16.48 12.06
CA ASP A 197 38.28 15.46 12.74
C ASP A 197 38.24 15.75 14.26
N SER A 198 37.81 14.79 15.08
CA SER A 198 38.46 14.47 16.36
C SER A 198 38.13 13.03 16.76
N SER A 199 38.34 12.09 15.85
CA SER A 199 39.22 11.00 16.25
C SER A 199 40.61 11.45 15.84
N ALA A 200 41.56 11.43 16.78
CA ALA A 200 42.92 11.07 16.41
C ALA A 200 42.84 10.03 15.30
N GLY A 201 43.37 10.37 14.13
CA GLY A 201 43.21 9.58 12.92
C GLY A 201 43.36 8.10 13.20
N ALA A 202 42.25 7.38 13.10
CA ALA A 202 42.28 6.00 12.71
C ALA A 202 41.48 5.94 11.43
N GLY A 203 42.12 6.32 10.31
CA GLY A 203 41.70 5.79 9.01
C GLY A 203 41.45 4.29 9.14
N ALA A 204 40.54 3.76 8.31
CA ALA A 204 40.09 2.38 8.40
C ALA A 204 41.26 1.47 8.80
N PRO A 205 41.14 0.68 9.90
CA PRO A 205 42.29 0.14 10.58
C PRO A 205 43.25 -0.50 9.56
N GLY A 206 44.53 -0.13 9.58
CA GLY A 206 45.46 -0.52 8.50
C GLY A 206 45.54 -2.03 8.24
N PHE A 207 45.03 -2.83 9.17
CA PHE A 207 44.87 -4.28 9.04
C PHE A 207 43.63 -4.73 8.26
N LEU A 208 42.58 -3.93 8.04
CA LEU A 208 41.29 -4.36 7.47
C LEU A 208 41.45 -4.99 6.08
N MET A 209 42.09 -4.26 5.15
CA MET A 209 42.33 -4.76 3.80
C MET A 209 43.34 -5.92 3.78
N PRO A 210 44.50 -5.86 4.48
CA PRO A 210 45.38 -7.02 4.64
C PRO A 210 44.68 -8.25 5.21
N LEU A 211 43.83 -8.09 6.22
CA LEU A 211 43.07 -9.18 6.86
C LEU A 211 42.06 -9.78 5.89
N ALA A 212 41.33 -8.96 5.12
CA ALA A 212 40.44 -9.42 4.07
C ALA A 212 41.21 -10.22 3.00
N ILE A 213 42.37 -9.73 2.54
CA ILE A 213 43.20 -10.40 1.54
C ILE A 213 43.74 -11.74 2.08
N ILE A 214 44.33 -11.74 3.28
CA ILE A 214 44.84 -12.96 3.93
C ILE A 214 43.71 -13.96 4.15
N GLY A 215 42.55 -13.50 4.63
CA GLY A 215 41.35 -14.32 4.79
C GLY A 215 40.87 -14.91 3.46
N GLY A 216 40.89 -14.13 2.38
CA GLY A 216 40.57 -14.58 1.02
C GLY A 216 41.52 -15.66 0.51
N ILE A 217 42.84 -15.47 0.70
CA ILE A 217 43.87 -16.46 0.34
C ILE A 217 43.72 -17.74 1.15
N ALA A 218 43.54 -17.63 2.47
CA ALA A 218 43.32 -18.77 3.36
C ALA A 218 42.05 -19.55 2.99
N PHE A 219 40.96 -18.84 2.68
CA PHE A 219 39.73 -19.44 2.18
C PHE A 219 39.93 -20.14 0.84
N ALA A 220 40.63 -19.54 -0.11
CA ALA A 220 40.91 -20.15 -1.41
C ALA A 220 41.74 -21.44 -1.27
N ALA A 221 42.75 -21.44 -0.38
CA ALA A 221 43.54 -22.62 -0.06
C ALA A 221 42.68 -23.72 0.60
N ALA A 222 41.84 -23.36 1.57
CA ALA A 222 40.91 -24.29 2.20
C ALA A 222 39.91 -24.86 1.19
N LEU A 223 39.34 -24.02 0.32
CA LEU A 223 38.44 -24.46 -0.74
C LEU A 223 39.14 -25.42 -1.70
N TYR A 224 40.39 -25.16 -2.08
CA TYR A 224 41.19 -26.06 -2.91
C TYR A 224 41.46 -27.41 -2.22
N ILE A 225 41.76 -27.42 -0.92
CA ILE A 225 41.90 -28.65 -0.13
C ILE A 225 40.58 -29.43 -0.11
N GLY A 226 39.45 -28.76 0.15
CA GLY A 226 38.12 -29.35 0.11
C GLY A 226 37.77 -29.92 -1.27
N TRP A 227 38.06 -29.16 -2.32
CA TRP A 227 37.87 -29.57 -3.70
C TRP A 227 38.67 -30.83 -4.02
N SER A 228 39.94 -30.87 -3.63
CA SER A 228 40.84 -32.01 -3.83
C SER A 228 40.38 -33.22 -3.03
N ALA A 229 39.96 -33.01 -1.78
CA ALA A 229 39.40 -34.06 -0.93
C ALA A 229 38.07 -34.61 -1.46
N ILE A 230 37.25 -33.83 -2.16
CA ILE A 230 35.95 -34.30 -2.67
C ILE A 230 36.08 -34.91 -4.07
N PHE A 231 36.92 -34.33 -4.95
CA PHE A 231 36.95 -34.67 -6.38
C PHE A 231 38.27 -35.29 -6.89
N GLY A 232 39.34 -35.30 -6.11
CA GLY A 232 40.64 -35.84 -6.53
C GLY A 232 40.64 -37.37 -6.72
N ARG A 233 41.12 -37.83 -7.89
CA ARG A 233 41.25 -39.27 -8.26
C ARG A 233 42.57 -39.92 -7.85
N ARG A 234 43.64 -39.14 -7.69
CA ARG A 234 44.92 -39.53 -7.09
C ARG A 234 45.25 -38.44 -6.08
N VAL A 235 45.27 -38.76 -4.79
CA VAL A 235 45.59 -37.79 -3.74
C VAL A 235 46.94 -38.20 -3.14
N SER A 236 47.98 -37.45 -3.47
CA SER A 236 49.26 -37.47 -2.77
C SER A 236 49.17 -36.62 -1.50
N ALA A 237 49.62 -37.21 -0.39
CA ALA A 237 49.99 -36.66 0.92
C ALA A 237 48.91 -35.96 1.82
N GLY A 238 48.79 -36.48 3.04
CA GLY A 238 48.39 -35.73 4.25
C GLY A 238 46.89 -35.49 4.48
N LEU A 239 46.51 -34.21 4.54
CA LEU A 239 45.26 -33.70 5.12
C LEU A 239 43.99 -34.10 4.34
N ALA A 240 44.04 -34.12 3.01
CA ALA A 240 42.91 -34.52 2.17
C ALA A 240 42.56 -36.02 2.30
N ALA A 241 43.55 -36.86 2.62
CA ALA A 241 43.33 -38.27 2.94
C ALA A 241 42.71 -38.44 4.34
N GLU A 242 43.14 -37.63 5.32
CA GLU A 242 42.59 -37.64 6.68
C GLU A 242 41.13 -37.20 6.76
N LEU A 243 40.72 -36.24 5.90
CA LEU A 243 39.31 -35.81 5.78
C LEU A 243 38.40 -36.92 5.23
N ARG A 244 38.93 -37.87 4.44
CA ARG A 244 38.19 -39.03 3.91
C ARG A 244 38.13 -40.22 4.88
N ARG A 245 38.99 -40.26 5.91
CA ARG A 245 39.00 -41.35 6.91
C ARG A 245 37.72 -41.33 7.75
N GLN A 246 37.04 -42.47 7.84
CA GLN A 246 35.88 -42.63 8.71
C GLN A 246 36.34 -42.76 10.18
N PRO A 247 35.71 -42.04 11.14
CA PRO A 247 36.08 -42.15 12.54
C PRO A 247 35.53 -43.43 13.19
N GLU A 248 36.28 -43.93 14.19
CA GLU A 248 35.84 -44.95 15.16
C GLU A 248 34.50 -44.59 15.82
N PRO A 249 33.57 -45.55 16.01
CA PRO A 249 32.27 -45.29 16.62
C PRO A 249 32.43 -44.77 18.06
N GLY A 250 31.88 -43.58 18.35
CA GLY A 250 31.90 -42.92 19.66
C GLY A 250 32.65 -41.58 19.72
N ARG A 251 33.58 -41.29 18.79
CA ARG A 251 34.34 -40.01 18.74
C ARG A 251 33.78 -38.95 17.79
N SER A 252 32.61 -39.19 17.21
CA SER A 252 32.21 -38.56 15.94
C SER A 252 31.52 -37.18 16.02
N GLY A 253 31.39 -36.57 17.20
CA GLY A 253 30.74 -35.27 17.40
C GLY A 253 31.65 -34.10 17.83
N ARG A 254 32.90 -34.35 18.25
CA ARG A 254 33.77 -33.28 18.80
C ARG A 254 34.28 -32.30 17.76
N ALA A 255 34.48 -32.74 16.52
CA ALA A 255 35.06 -31.92 15.46
C ALA A 255 34.21 -30.67 15.11
N ILE A 256 32.88 -30.80 15.09
CA ILE A 256 32.01 -29.63 14.83
C ILE A 256 32.05 -28.63 15.98
N TRP A 257 32.10 -29.09 17.24
CA TRP A 257 32.22 -28.19 18.39
C TRP A 257 33.56 -27.45 18.42
N LEU A 258 34.65 -28.08 17.95
CA LEU A 258 35.93 -27.40 17.76
C LEU A 258 35.85 -26.33 16.65
N VAL A 259 35.20 -26.63 15.53
CA VAL A 259 34.99 -25.66 14.44
C VAL A 259 34.16 -24.48 14.91
N LEU A 260 33.04 -24.73 15.61
CA LEU A 260 32.18 -23.67 16.13
C LEU A 260 32.86 -22.86 17.24
N GLY A 261 33.60 -23.52 18.14
CA GLY A 261 34.35 -22.86 19.21
C GLY A 261 35.48 -21.99 18.67
N ALA A 262 36.25 -22.49 17.69
CA ALA A 262 37.29 -21.71 17.03
C ALA A 262 36.71 -20.57 16.17
N GLY A 263 35.57 -20.80 15.52
CA GLY A 263 34.84 -19.76 14.78
C GLY A 263 34.25 -18.67 15.66
N LEU A 264 33.78 -19.03 16.87
CA LEU A 264 33.36 -18.09 17.90
C LEU A 264 34.57 -17.30 18.42
N LEU A 265 35.67 -17.98 18.76
CA LEU A 265 36.89 -17.33 19.22
C LEU A 265 37.40 -16.30 18.21
N LEU A 266 37.47 -16.67 16.91
CA LEU A 266 37.83 -15.73 15.84
C LEU A 266 36.94 -14.49 15.86
N ARG A 267 35.62 -14.67 15.93
CA ARG A 267 34.65 -13.57 15.95
C ARG A 267 34.76 -12.70 17.20
N LEU A 268 34.97 -13.30 18.37
CA LEU A 268 35.17 -12.58 19.64
C LEU A 268 36.49 -11.79 19.65
N LEU A 269 37.52 -12.27 18.95
CA LEU A 269 38.77 -11.56 18.79
C LEU A 269 38.66 -10.40 17.78
N LEU A 270 37.86 -10.56 16.72
CA LEU A 270 37.68 -9.55 15.67
C LEU A 270 36.63 -8.48 16.01
N ALA A 271 35.51 -8.86 16.66
CA ALA A 271 34.41 -7.95 16.94
C ALA A 271 34.80 -6.64 17.66
N PRO A 272 35.68 -6.65 18.68
CA PRO A 272 36.06 -5.42 19.38
C PRO A 272 37.17 -4.61 18.68
N THR A 273 37.75 -5.08 17.57
CA THR A 273 38.86 -4.37 16.92
C THR A 273 38.43 -3.11 16.17
N MET A 274 37.13 -2.93 15.96
CA MET A 274 36.52 -1.76 15.32
C MET A 274 35.03 -1.73 15.63
N GLN A 275 34.42 -0.54 15.63
CA GLN A 275 32.97 -0.37 15.86
C GLN A 275 32.16 -1.04 14.74
N GLY A 276 32.46 -0.70 13.49
CA GLY A 276 31.88 -1.31 12.31
C GLY A 276 31.53 -0.28 11.26
N HIS A 277 30.53 -0.54 10.44
CA HIS A 277 30.01 0.45 9.52
C HIS A 277 29.37 1.59 10.33
N PRO A 278 29.76 2.86 10.12
CA PRO A 278 29.36 3.96 11.01
C PRO A 278 27.85 4.13 11.17
N VAL A 279 27.09 3.97 10.08
CA VAL A 279 25.61 4.07 10.11
C VAL A 279 25.00 2.85 10.81
N ASP A 280 25.18 1.64 10.25
CA ASP A 280 24.57 0.41 10.78
C ASP A 280 24.83 0.17 12.28
N TYR A 281 26.06 0.35 12.75
CA TYR A 281 26.39 0.15 14.18
C TYR A 281 25.69 1.18 15.07
N THR A 282 25.74 2.45 14.67
CA THR A 282 25.13 3.55 15.43
C THR A 282 23.63 3.37 15.52
N ASP A 283 22.98 3.09 14.39
CA ASP A 283 21.55 2.84 14.31
C ASP A 283 21.13 1.67 15.21
N PHE A 284 21.80 0.52 15.14
CA PHE A 284 21.45 -0.62 16.01
C PHE A 284 21.68 -0.32 17.50
N SER A 285 22.72 0.42 17.85
CA SER A 285 22.99 0.80 19.24
C SER A 285 21.94 1.77 19.79
N LEU A 286 21.57 2.79 19.01
CA LEU A 286 20.56 3.79 19.37
C LEU A 286 19.16 3.17 19.39
N TRP A 287 18.82 2.34 18.39
CA TRP A 287 17.53 1.64 18.36
C TRP A 287 17.41 0.62 19.49
N ALA A 288 18.49 -0.05 19.90
CA ALA A 288 18.47 -0.92 21.08
C ALA A 288 18.14 -0.14 22.35
N GLN A 289 18.79 1.01 22.55
CA GLN A 289 18.51 1.89 23.69
C GLN A 289 17.06 2.38 23.67
N ARG A 290 16.61 2.94 22.54
CA ARG A 290 15.24 3.44 22.38
C ARG A 290 14.20 2.35 22.61
N ALA A 291 14.36 1.18 21.98
CA ALA A 291 13.42 0.08 22.13
C ALA A 291 13.22 -0.28 23.60
N TYR A 292 14.30 -0.26 24.39
CA TYR A 292 14.26 -0.50 25.83
C TYR A 292 13.57 0.64 26.60
N GLU A 293 13.91 1.89 26.33
CA GLU A 293 13.40 3.07 27.04
C GLU A 293 11.92 3.35 26.76
N THR A 294 11.49 3.31 25.50
CA THR A 294 10.10 3.59 25.10
C THR A 294 9.22 2.33 25.11
N GLY A 295 9.83 1.17 25.30
CA GLY A 295 9.19 -0.13 25.13
C GLY A 295 8.88 -0.46 23.66
N LEU A 296 8.53 -1.73 23.40
CA LEU A 296 8.26 -2.21 22.02
C LEU A 296 7.14 -1.43 21.33
N ASN A 297 6.13 -0.95 22.07
CA ASN A 297 5.00 -0.22 21.49
C ASN A 297 5.39 1.19 21.01
N GLY A 298 6.18 1.89 21.81
CA GLY A 298 6.62 3.27 21.57
C GLY A 298 7.80 3.38 20.59
N PHE A 299 8.42 2.27 20.18
CA PHE A 299 9.61 2.30 19.33
C PHE A 299 9.40 3.07 18.01
N PHE A 300 8.28 2.82 17.31
CA PHE A 300 7.96 3.40 16.00
C PHE A 300 7.08 4.67 16.07
N GLU A 301 7.01 5.38 17.20
CA GLU A 301 6.30 6.68 17.28
C GLU A 301 7.01 7.76 16.46
N ASP A 302 6.27 8.82 16.08
CA ASP A 302 6.70 9.82 15.08
C ASP A 302 8.05 10.48 15.41
N GLY A 303 8.92 10.63 14.39
CA GLY A 303 10.21 11.33 14.49
C GLY A 303 11.46 10.45 14.52
N VAL A 304 11.37 9.12 14.41
CA VAL A 304 12.55 8.22 14.37
C VAL A 304 12.69 7.47 13.05
N PHE A 305 13.87 7.59 12.44
CA PHE A 305 14.27 6.75 11.33
C PHE A 305 14.50 5.31 11.82
N ALA A 306 13.72 4.36 11.31
CA ALA A 306 13.88 2.94 11.57
C ALA A 306 13.51 2.13 10.34
N ASP A 307 14.51 1.65 9.59
CA ASP A 307 14.34 0.88 8.35
C ASP A 307 14.29 -0.66 8.59
N TYR A 308 14.07 -1.07 9.84
CA TYR A 308 13.90 -2.47 10.24
C TYR A 308 12.46 -2.80 10.64
N PRO A 309 11.98 -4.04 10.36
CA PRO A 309 10.67 -4.46 10.79
C PRO A 309 10.65 -4.92 12.25
N PRO A 310 9.46 -5.03 12.87
CA PRO A 310 9.31 -5.26 14.31
C PRO A 310 10.00 -6.52 14.88
N GLY A 311 10.23 -7.55 14.05
CA GLY A 311 10.83 -8.81 14.49
C GLY A 311 12.26 -8.66 15.00
N TYR A 312 13.07 -7.79 14.37
CA TYR A 312 14.44 -7.54 14.86
C TYR A 312 14.48 -6.61 16.07
N ILE A 313 13.46 -5.77 16.24
CA ILE A 313 13.35 -4.86 17.38
C ILE A 313 13.23 -5.62 18.72
N TYR A 314 12.69 -6.85 18.73
CA TYR A 314 12.77 -7.71 19.93
C TYR A 314 14.21 -8.03 20.34
N VAL A 315 15.09 -8.27 19.37
CA VAL A 315 16.51 -8.53 19.64
C VAL A 315 17.12 -7.27 20.22
N LEU A 316 16.92 -6.13 19.56
CA LEU A 316 17.43 -4.83 20.01
C LEU A 316 16.91 -4.44 21.40
N TRP A 317 15.64 -4.71 21.71
CA TRP A 317 15.07 -4.49 23.04
C TRP A 317 15.79 -5.26 24.13
N VAL A 318 16.11 -6.54 23.88
CA VAL A 318 16.91 -7.36 24.81
C VAL A 318 18.33 -6.82 24.94
N LEU A 319 18.94 -6.35 23.84
CA LEU A 319 20.26 -5.75 23.89
C LEU A 319 20.27 -4.43 24.68
N GLY A 320 19.28 -3.56 24.48
CA GLY A 320 19.11 -2.32 25.25
C GLY A 320 18.92 -2.58 26.75
N MET A 321 18.12 -3.58 27.10
CA MET A 321 17.97 -4.04 28.48
C MET A 321 19.31 -4.49 29.08
N LEU A 322 20.10 -5.28 28.35
CA LEU A 322 21.42 -5.75 28.81
C LEU A 322 22.43 -4.60 28.90
N LYS A 323 22.43 -3.68 27.93
CA LYS A 323 23.26 -2.47 27.91
C LYS A 323 22.99 -1.61 29.14
N SER A 324 21.72 -1.34 29.44
CA SER A 324 21.29 -0.58 30.61
C SER A 324 21.62 -1.31 31.92
N ALA A 325 21.32 -2.61 32.03
CA ALA A 325 21.58 -3.40 33.23
C ALA A 325 23.08 -3.53 33.58
N LEU A 326 23.96 -3.47 32.58
CA LEU A 326 25.41 -3.57 32.75
C LEU A 326 26.12 -2.20 32.75
N GLY A 327 25.38 -1.09 32.61
CA GLY A 327 25.94 0.26 32.57
C GLY A 327 26.95 0.49 31.43
N LEU A 328 26.71 -0.10 30.25
CA LEU A 328 27.65 -0.03 29.13
C LEU A 328 27.47 1.29 28.34
N GLY A 329 28.54 2.08 28.27
CA GLY A 329 28.57 3.31 27.46
C GLY A 329 28.56 3.04 25.95
N PHE A 330 27.99 3.98 25.19
CA PHE A 330 28.01 3.94 23.72
C PHE A 330 29.45 3.91 23.21
N GLY A 331 29.76 3.04 22.24
CA GLY A 331 31.10 2.94 21.67
C GLY A 331 32.11 2.14 22.50
N ALA A 332 31.74 1.69 23.70
CA ALA A 332 32.62 0.87 24.53
C ALA A 332 32.80 -0.54 23.95
N GLY A 333 34.00 -1.12 24.06
CA GLY A 333 34.30 -2.47 23.54
C GLY A 333 33.29 -3.56 23.91
N PRO A 334 32.83 -3.67 25.18
CA PRO A 334 31.78 -4.61 25.56
C PRO A 334 30.41 -4.34 24.91
N GLU A 335 30.08 -3.07 24.65
CA GLU A 335 28.84 -2.65 24.00
C GLU A 335 28.88 -3.00 22.51
N ILE A 336 30.00 -2.72 21.82
CA ILE A 336 30.23 -3.11 20.43
C ILE A 336 30.06 -4.62 20.26
N LEU A 337 30.65 -5.40 21.18
CA LEU A 337 30.51 -6.85 21.18
C LEU A 337 29.05 -7.28 21.38
N LEU A 338 28.32 -6.62 22.28
CA LEU A 338 26.92 -6.91 22.59
C LEU A 338 26.03 -6.69 21.35
N VAL A 339 26.22 -5.58 20.63
CA VAL A 339 25.48 -5.26 19.39
C VAL A 339 25.75 -6.28 18.29
N LYS A 340 26.99 -6.73 18.14
CA LYS A 340 27.38 -7.72 17.11
C LYS A 340 26.97 -9.15 17.45
N LEU A 341 26.79 -9.46 18.73
CA LEU A 341 26.60 -10.83 19.23
C LEU A 341 25.50 -11.64 18.51
N PRO A 342 24.30 -11.10 18.22
CA PRO A 342 23.27 -11.86 17.51
C PRO A 342 23.73 -12.37 16.15
N ALA A 343 24.46 -11.55 15.39
CA ALA A 343 24.98 -11.92 14.08
C ALA A 343 26.07 -13.00 14.20
N LEU A 344 26.97 -12.87 15.19
CA LEU A 344 28.03 -13.85 15.44
C LEU A 344 27.45 -15.23 15.75
N LEU A 345 26.40 -15.28 16.58
CA LEU A 345 25.73 -16.53 16.94
C LEU A 345 24.94 -17.12 15.74
N ALA A 346 24.34 -16.26 14.93
CA ALA A 346 23.58 -16.69 13.76
C ALA A 346 24.48 -17.35 12.69
N ASP A 347 25.68 -16.82 12.44
CA ASP A 347 26.69 -17.45 11.58
C ASP A 347 27.03 -18.87 12.01
N LEU A 348 27.28 -19.05 13.33
CA LEU A 348 27.66 -20.34 13.90
C LEU A 348 26.50 -21.34 13.83
N ALA A 349 25.28 -20.88 14.11
CA ALA A 349 24.08 -21.70 13.98
C ALA A 349 23.82 -22.11 12.53
N ALA A 350 24.02 -21.21 11.56
CA ALA A 350 23.95 -21.53 10.13
C ALA A 350 25.03 -22.55 9.72
N GLY A 351 26.27 -22.38 10.21
CA GLY A 351 27.34 -23.35 10.05
C GLY A 351 26.99 -24.74 10.59
N TRP A 352 26.35 -24.80 11.77
CA TRP A 352 25.85 -26.06 12.33
C TRP A 352 24.74 -26.69 11.49
N LEU A 353 23.81 -25.89 10.95
CA LEU A 353 22.78 -26.40 10.04
C LEU A 353 23.37 -26.98 8.76
N LEU A 354 24.42 -26.35 8.20
CA LEU A 354 25.15 -26.85 7.04
C LEU A 354 25.91 -28.15 7.37
N TYR A 355 26.52 -28.24 8.55
CA TYR A 355 27.12 -29.48 9.06
C TYR A 355 26.09 -30.61 9.14
N ASP A 356 24.93 -30.33 9.73
CA ASP A 356 23.86 -31.31 9.91
C ASP A 356 23.24 -31.75 8.57
N LEU A 357 23.16 -30.84 7.61
CA LEU A 357 22.77 -31.15 6.23
C LEU A 357 23.81 -32.05 5.54
N ALA A 358 25.11 -31.83 5.80
CA ALA A 358 26.22 -32.55 5.17
C ALA A 358 26.53 -33.92 5.80
N ARG A 359 26.36 -34.09 7.13
CA ARG A 359 26.88 -35.26 7.87
C ARG A 359 26.38 -36.61 7.38
N ARG A 360 25.17 -36.66 6.83
CA ARG A 360 24.59 -37.88 6.26
C ARG A 360 25.23 -38.29 4.93
N ARG A 361 25.79 -37.32 4.20
CA ARG A 361 26.31 -37.51 2.84
C ARG A 361 27.83 -37.60 2.78
N PHE A 362 28.52 -36.76 3.57
CA PHE A 362 29.97 -36.60 3.49
C PHE A 362 30.72 -37.22 4.68
N GLY A 363 30.00 -37.80 5.65
CA GLY A 363 30.60 -38.22 6.92
C GLY A 363 30.97 -37.04 7.81
N THR A 364 31.31 -37.30 9.07
CA THR A 364 31.41 -36.26 10.10
C THR A 364 32.59 -35.31 9.92
N ARG A 365 33.77 -35.80 9.51
CA ARG A 365 34.98 -34.97 9.34
C ARG A 365 34.85 -34.00 8.16
N LEU A 366 34.50 -34.52 6.99
CA LEU A 366 34.30 -33.69 5.80
C LEU A 366 33.11 -32.73 5.96
N SER A 367 32.07 -33.12 6.70
CA SER A 367 30.96 -32.21 7.01
C SER A 367 31.36 -31.09 7.97
N ALA A 368 32.20 -31.39 8.96
CA ALA A 368 32.76 -30.36 9.84
C ALA A 368 33.65 -29.40 9.04
N PHE A 369 34.39 -29.93 8.05
CA PHE A 369 35.18 -29.12 7.12
C PHE A 369 34.31 -28.23 6.22
N LEU A 370 33.22 -28.75 5.65
CA LEU A 370 32.28 -27.95 4.85
C LEU A 370 31.61 -26.85 5.69
N ALA A 371 31.26 -27.14 6.94
CA ALA A 371 30.79 -26.12 7.87
C ALA A 371 31.88 -25.09 8.19
N ALA A 372 33.14 -25.53 8.33
CA ALA A 372 34.27 -24.63 8.51
C ALA A 372 34.47 -23.70 7.31
N LEU A 373 34.26 -24.15 6.06
CA LEU A 373 34.33 -23.27 4.88
C LEU A 373 33.37 -22.08 5.01
N TYR A 374 32.17 -22.29 5.57
CA TYR A 374 31.22 -21.20 5.82
C TYR A 374 31.57 -20.37 7.05
N VAL A 375 31.82 -21.02 8.20
CA VAL A 375 32.11 -20.33 9.47
C VAL A 375 33.36 -19.46 9.39
N PHE A 376 34.39 -19.91 8.67
CA PHE A 376 35.64 -19.17 8.45
C PHE A 376 35.67 -18.39 7.13
N SER A 377 34.55 -18.32 6.41
CA SER A 377 34.46 -17.53 5.18
C SER A 377 34.71 -16.06 5.48
N PRO A 378 35.65 -15.39 4.77
CA PRO A 378 35.99 -14.00 5.00
C PRO A 378 34.84 -13.03 4.76
N ALA A 379 34.00 -13.30 3.77
CA ALA A 379 32.79 -12.51 3.55
C ALA A 379 31.78 -12.64 4.71
N VAL A 380 31.74 -13.80 5.37
CA VAL A 380 30.76 -14.09 6.44
C VAL A 380 31.14 -13.43 7.75
N TRP A 381 32.38 -13.60 8.22
CA TRP A 381 32.81 -12.94 9.47
C TRP A 381 33.10 -11.45 9.28
N LEU A 382 33.33 -10.96 8.06
CA LEU A 382 33.43 -9.53 7.81
C LEU A 382 32.07 -8.84 8.05
N ASP A 383 30.97 -9.41 7.55
CA ASP A 383 29.61 -8.88 7.77
C ASP A 383 29.21 -8.90 9.26
N SER A 384 29.44 -10.02 9.95
CA SER A 384 28.99 -10.15 11.34
C SER A 384 29.94 -9.50 12.36
N ALA A 385 31.25 -9.75 12.28
CA ALA A 385 32.21 -9.30 13.29
C ALA A 385 32.82 -7.93 12.99
N LEU A 386 33.08 -7.59 11.72
CA LEU A 386 33.70 -6.31 11.39
C LEU A 386 32.68 -5.23 11.02
N TRP A 387 31.66 -5.55 10.24
CA TRP A 387 30.68 -4.58 9.73
C TRP A 387 29.61 -4.19 10.77
N ALA A 388 29.25 -5.11 11.68
CA ALA A 388 28.11 -4.98 12.60
C ALA A 388 26.73 -5.14 11.94
N GLN A 389 26.63 -6.02 10.93
CA GLN A 389 25.40 -6.25 10.21
C GLN A 389 24.79 -7.63 10.50
N VAL A 390 23.47 -7.76 10.26
CA VAL A 390 22.63 -8.86 10.75
C VAL A 390 22.05 -9.73 9.63
N ASP A 391 22.67 -9.71 8.44
CA ASP A 391 22.27 -10.55 7.29
C ASP A 391 22.34 -12.06 7.63
N SER A 392 23.22 -12.44 8.55
CA SER A 392 23.33 -13.77 9.14
C SER A 392 22.06 -14.23 9.87
N VAL A 393 21.38 -13.35 10.61
CA VAL A 393 20.16 -13.67 11.37
C VAL A 393 19.02 -14.02 10.42
N MET A 394 18.81 -13.20 9.39
CA MET A 394 17.83 -13.48 8.33
C MET A 394 18.17 -14.80 7.62
N THR A 395 19.44 -14.98 7.23
CA THR A 395 19.89 -16.16 6.49
C THR A 395 19.66 -17.45 7.28
N LEU A 396 19.92 -17.43 8.59
CA LEU A 396 19.62 -18.56 9.49
C LEU A 396 18.13 -18.91 9.49
N LEU A 397 17.24 -17.92 9.63
CA LEU A 397 15.79 -18.14 9.65
C LEU A 397 15.29 -18.71 8.32
N VAL A 398 15.80 -18.21 7.19
CA VAL A 398 15.46 -18.75 5.86
C VAL A 398 16.03 -20.17 5.68
N LEU A 399 17.23 -20.47 6.17
CA LEU A 399 17.78 -21.85 6.16
C LEU A 399 16.89 -22.81 6.97
N LEU A 400 16.44 -22.42 8.16
CA LEU A 400 15.49 -23.19 8.96
C LEU A 400 14.18 -23.42 8.22
N ALA A 401 13.66 -22.40 7.54
CA ALA A 401 12.46 -22.51 6.73
C ALA A 401 12.64 -23.48 5.56
N VAL A 402 13.68 -23.32 4.75
CA VAL A 402 13.97 -24.20 3.61
C VAL A 402 14.18 -25.64 4.08
N ARG A 403 14.85 -25.85 5.21
CA ARG A 403 15.01 -27.17 5.84
C ARG A 403 13.67 -27.77 6.29
N ALA A 404 12.77 -26.98 6.85
CA ALA A 404 11.43 -27.44 7.23
C ALA A 404 10.59 -27.81 6.00
N LEU A 405 10.62 -26.97 4.96
CA LEU A 405 9.89 -27.16 3.70
C LEU A 405 10.38 -28.39 2.92
N THR A 406 11.69 -28.60 2.84
CA THR A 406 12.28 -29.81 2.24
C THR A 406 11.87 -31.08 3.00
N SER A 407 11.64 -30.97 4.31
CA SER A 407 11.17 -32.05 5.19
C SER A 407 9.63 -32.20 5.23
N SER A 408 8.87 -31.56 4.34
CA SER A 408 7.39 -31.56 4.34
C SER A 408 6.73 -30.93 5.57
N ARG A 409 7.46 -30.18 6.40
CA ARG A 409 6.94 -29.49 7.58
C ARG A 409 6.49 -28.08 7.21
N TYR A 410 5.43 -27.99 6.39
CA TYR A 410 4.97 -26.74 5.78
C TYR A 410 4.58 -25.65 6.78
N ALA A 411 3.93 -26.03 7.90
CA ALA A 411 3.60 -25.12 8.99
C ALA A 411 4.83 -24.45 9.58
N SER A 412 5.84 -25.25 9.95
CA SER A 412 7.11 -24.74 10.48
C SER A 412 7.87 -23.92 9.45
N GLY A 413 7.87 -24.34 8.17
CA GLY A 413 8.50 -23.57 7.10
C GLY A 413 7.85 -22.19 6.89
N ALA A 414 6.52 -22.11 6.96
CA ALA A 414 5.78 -20.86 6.87
C ALA A 414 6.01 -19.97 8.09
N ALA A 415 6.03 -20.53 9.30
CA ALA A 415 6.36 -19.80 10.52
C ALA A 415 7.76 -19.18 10.45
N TRP A 416 8.78 -19.96 10.11
CA TRP A 416 10.16 -19.44 9.99
C TRP A 416 10.30 -18.36 8.91
N LEU A 417 9.61 -18.50 7.76
CA LEU A 417 9.59 -17.45 6.74
C LEU A 417 8.88 -16.17 7.22
N ALA A 418 7.78 -16.29 7.96
CA ALA A 418 7.10 -15.14 8.54
C ALA A 418 7.99 -14.39 9.53
N VAL A 419 8.69 -15.12 10.42
CA VAL A 419 9.69 -14.53 11.32
C VAL A 419 10.83 -13.89 10.54
N ALA A 420 11.34 -14.54 9.49
CA ALA A 420 12.41 -13.98 8.66
C ALA A 420 12.02 -12.65 8.01
N VAL A 421 10.80 -12.55 7.45
CA VAL A 421 10.26 -11.31 6.86
C VAL A 421 10.18 -10.22 7.91
N LEU A 422 9.68 -10.53 9.12
CA LEU A 422 9.60 -9.57 10.22
C LEU A 422 10.96 -9.17 10.81
N VAL A 423 12.00 -9.97 10.60
CA VAL A 423 13.37 -9.63 11.02
C VAL A 423 14.08 -8.77 9.99
N LYS A 424 13.93 -9.07 8.69
CA LYS A 424 14.58 -8.30 7.63
C LYS A 424 13.72 -8.33 6.35
N PRO A 425 13.40 -7.16 5.75
CA PRO A 425 12.45 -7.08 4.64
C PRO A 425 12.93 -7.85 3.40
N GLN A 426 14.24 -8.01 3.24
CA GLN A 426 14.86 -8.81 2.18
C GLN A 426 14.37 -10.27 2.17
N ALA A 427 13.91 -10.82 3.29
CA ALA A 427 13.40 -12.19 3.35
C ALA A 427 12.12 -12.42 2.52
N VAL A 428 11.43 -11.35 2.10
CA VAL A 428 10.30 -11.42 1.16
C VAL A 428 10.70 -12.15 -0.13
N LEU A 429 11.95 -12.02 -0.56
CA LEU A 429 12.53 -12.73 -1.69
C LEU A 429 12.32 -14.25 -1.63
N PHE A 430 12.27 -14.83 -0.43
CA PHE A 430 12.20 -16.28 -0.22
C PHE A 430 10.77 -16.80 -0.03
N LEU A 431 9.75 -15.93 0.06
CA LEU A 431 8.34 -16.34 0.15
C LEU A 431 7.87 -17.26 -1.01
N PRO A 432 8.30 -17.06 -2.28
CA PRO A 432 7.97 -17.99 -3.36
C PRO A 432 8.38 -19.44 -3.09
N LEU A 433 9.39 -19.69 -2.26
CA LEU A 433 9.81 -21.06 -1.90
C LEU A 433 8.71 -21.81 -1.14
N LEU A 434 7.95 -21.13 -0.28
CA LEU A 434 6.79 -21.72 0.40
C LEU A 434 5.71 -22.11 -0.61
N LEU A 435 5.42 -21.21 -1.56
CA LEU A 435 4.46 -21.48 -2.63
C LEU A 435 4.87 -22.70 -3.44
N PHE A 436 6.12 -22.77 -3.92
CA PHE A 436 6.62 -23.91 -4.70
C PHE A 436 6.62 -25.22 -3.89
N ALA A 437 6.95 -25.17 -2.60
CA ALA A 437 6.89 -26.32 -1.71
C ALA A 437 5.45 -26.83 -1.52
N LEU A 438 4.47 -25.92 -1.37
CA LEU A 438 3.05 -26.23 -1.18
C LEU A 438 2.38 -26.74 -2.46
N LEU A 439 2.76 -26.20 -3.63
CA LEU A 439 2.33 -26.72 -4.94
C LEU A 439 2.76 -28.19 -5.12
N SER A 440 3.87 -28.59 -4.50
CA SER A 440 4.35 -29.98 -4.51
C SER A 440 3.58 -30.91 -3.55
N SER A 441 2.95 -30.38 -2.49
CA SER A 441 2.17 -31.18 -1.51
C SER A 441 0.88 -31.74 -2.11
N ARG A 442 0.19 -30.94 -2.94
CA ARG A 442 -1.17 -31.22 -3.46
C ARG A 442 -2.25 -31.50 -2.39
N ARG A 443 -1.94 -31.38 -1.08
CA ARG A 443 -2.88 -31.58 0.04
C ARG A 443 -3.35 -30.24 0.61
N PRO A 444 -4.65 -29.91 0.56
CA PRO A 444 -5.15 -28.63 1.08
C PRO A 444 -4.92 -28.40 2.58
N ALA A 445 -4.81 -29.46 3.37
CA ALA A 445 -4.52 -29.35 4.81
C ALA A 445 -3.14 -28.72 5.07
N ASP A 446 -2.15 -29.00 4.22
CA ASP A 446 -0.81 -28.43 4.37
C ASP A 446 -0.80 -26.93 4.06
N TRP A 447 -1.64 -26.49 3.11
CA TRP A 447 -1.86 -25.07 2.82
C TRP A 447 -2.49 -24.34 4.00
N LEU A 448 -3.53 -24.93 4.62
CA LEU A 448 -4.18 -24.32 5.77
C LEU A 448 -3.26 -24.26 6.99
N LYS A 449 -2.49 -25.33 7.25
CA LYS A 449 -1.50 -25.36 8.34
C LYS A 449 -0.37 -24.37 8.12
N ALA A 450 0.11 -24.22 6.88
CA ALA A 450 1.11 -23.23 6.52
C ALA A 450 0.57 -21.81 6.67
N ALA A 451 -0.63 -21.52 6.17
CA ALA A 451 -1.27 -20.22 6.31
C ALA A 451 -1.50 -19.87 7.79
N GLY A 452 -2.09 -20.78 8.56
CA GLY A 452 -2.34 -20.58 9.99
C GLY A 452 -1.05 -20.37 10.79
N ALA A 453 0.01 -21.14 10.52
CA ALA A 453 1.29 -20.98 11.21
C ALA A 453 2.02 -19.68 10.81
N GLY A 454 2.01 -19.32 9.53
CA GLY A 454 2.62 -18.08 9.04
C GLY A 454 1.89 -16.83 9.58
N ILE A 455 0.57 -16.78 9.45
CA ILE A 455 -0.26 -15.67 9.96
C ILE A 455 -0.18 -15.61 11.49
N GLY A 456 -0.31 -16.74 12.18
CA GLY A 456 -0.22 -16.79 13.64
C GLY A 456 1.13 -16.31 14.17
N SER A 457 2.23 -16.71 13.52
CA SER A 457 3.58 -16.23 13.90
C SER A 457 3.73 -14.73 13.64
N ALA A 458 3.20 -14.23 12.51
CA ALA A 458 3.27 -12.81 12.18
C ALA A 458 2.45 -11.97 13.18
N LEU A 459 1.21 -12.34 13.45
CA LEU A 459 0.34 -11.64 14.40
C LEU A 459 0.92 -11.64 15.81
N LEU A 460 1.46 -12.77 16.27
CA LEU A 460 2.07 -12.88 17.59
C LEU A 460 3.24 -11.89 17.76
N LEU A 461 4.11 -11.79 16.76
CA LEU A 461 5.25 -10.88 16.79
C LEU A 461 4.86 -9.42 16.61
N LEU A 462 3.82 -9.13 15.84
CA LEU A 462 3.33 -7.77 15.62
C LEU A 462 2.53 -7.22 16.80
N LEU A 463 1.93 -8.08 17.62
CA LEU A 463 0.95 -7.67 18.64
C LEU A 463 1.46 -6.54 19.56
N PRO A 464 2.67 -6.59 20.16
CA PRO A 464 3.14 -5.51 21.05
C PRO A 464 3.36 -4.17 20.35
N PHE A 465 3.64 -4.18 19.06
CA PHE A 465 3.83 -2.97 18.24
C PHE A 465 2.51 -2.43 17.70
N ALA A 466 1.49 -3.27 17.59
CA ALA A 466 0.21 -2.94 16.96
C ALA A 466 -0.82 -2.34 17.93
N ILE A 467 -0.61 -2.44 19.25
CA ILE A 467 -1.50 -1.84 20.25
C ILE A 467 -1.51 -0.31 20.04
N GLY A 468 -2.70 0.28 19.94
CA GLY A 468 -2.85 1.72 19.69
C GLY A 468 -2.58 2.19 18.26
N ARG A 469 -2.15 1.30 17.34
CA ARG A 469 -1.87 1.62 15.94
C ARG A 469 -2.95 1.12 14.99
N GLU A 470 -3.01 1.72 13.80
CA GLU A 470 -3.92 1.26 12.76
C GLU A 470 -3.52 -0.13 12.22
N PRO A 471 -4.47 -1.03 11.89
CA PRO A 471 -4.13 -2.36 11.36
C PRO A 471 -3.28 -2.34 10.08
N GLY A 472 -3.34 -1.26 9.30
CA GLY A 472 -2.56 -1.06 8.07
C GLY A 472 -1.17 -0.49 8.29
N TRP A 473 -0.80 -0.06 9.51
CA TRP A 473 0.46 0.64 9.77
C TRP A 473 1.68 -0.18 9.31
N ILE A 474 1.62 -1.50 9.48
CA ILE A 474 2.73 -2.38 9.08
C ILE A 474 2.91 -2.42 7.57
N ILE A 475 1.84 -2.23 6.78
CA ILE A 475 1.93 -2.18 5.32
C ILE A 475 2.60 -0.88 4.89
N GLU A 476 2.17 0.23 5.49
CA GLU A 476 2.77 1.55 5.26
C GLU A 476 4.24 1.57 5.68
N HIS A 477 4.57 1.01 6.84
CA HIS A 477 5.95 0.87 7.34
C HIS A 477 6.83 0.12 6.35
N TYR A 478 6.37 -1.02 5.81
CA TYR A 478 7.11 -1.73 4.76
C TYR A 478 7.17 -0.95 3.44
N GLY A 479 6.12 -0.22 3.08
CA GLY A 479 6.12 0.67 1.91
C GLY A 479 7.23 1.73 2.02
N ASN A 480 7.31 2.38 3.17
CA ASN A 480 8.33 3.39 3.47
C ASN A 480 9.73 2.78 3.45
N MET A 481 9.94 1.61 4.10
CA MET A 481 11.25 0.90 4.08
C MET A 481 11.71 0.56 2.65
N PHE A 482 10.82 0.11 1.77
CA PHE A 482 11.19 -0.19 0.38
C PHE A 482 11.41 1.08 -0.47
N ALA A 483 10.84 2.21 -0.08
CA ALA A 483 11.02 3.49 -0.75
C ALA A 483 12.27 4.26 -0.29
N SER A 484 12.84 3.94 0.88
CA SER A 484 13.99 4.64 1.48
C SER A 484 15.26 4.66 0.61
N TYR A 485 15.40 3.75 -0.36
CA TYR A 485 16.58 3.66 -1.21
C TYR A 485 16.18 3.62 -2.70
N PRO A 486 15.76 4.76 -3.29
CA PRO A 486 15.22 4.83 -4.65
C PRO A 486 16.32 4.77 -5.75
N TYR A 487 17.43 4.09 -5.49
CA TYR A 487 18.60 4.01 -6.37
C TYR A 487 18.64 2.71 -7.17
N ALA A 488 19.21 2.75 -8.37
CA ALA A 488 19.43 1.58 -9.21
C ALA A 488 20.32 0.55 -8.49
N THR A 489 21.37 1.00 -7.82
CA THR A 489 22.17 0.22 -6.87
C THR A 489 22.90 1.17 -5.92
N LEU A 490 23.22 0.72 -4.71
CA LEU A 490 24.06 1.46 -3.76
C LEU A 490 25.28 0.61 -3.40
N ASN A 491 26.42 0.97 -3.95
CA ASN A 491 27.71 0.28 -3.90
C ASN A 491 27.67 -1.22 -4.25
N ALA A 492 26.54 -1.77 -4.71
CA ALA A 492 26.46 -3.17 -5.08
C ALA A 492 27.08 -3.40 -6.45
N PHE A 493 28.05 -4.32 -6.49
CA PHE A 493 28.76 -4.70 -7.71
C PHE A 493 27.92 -5.68 -8.53
N ASN A 494 26.87 -5.16 -9.17
CA ASN A 494 25.87 -5.89 -9.97
C ASN A 494 25.72 -5.29 -11.39
N LEU A 495 24.64 -5.63 -12.12
CA LEU A 495 24.39 -5.09 -13.45
C LEU A 495 24.41 -3.56 -13.50
N TYR A 496 23.75 -2.91 -12.55
CA TYR A 496 23.66 -1.45 -12.51
C TYR A 496 25.01 -0.83 -12.14
N GLY A 497 25.77 -1.48 -11.26
CA GLY A 497 27.12 -1.06 -10.95
C GLY A 497 28.06 -1.15 -12.14
N LEU A 498 27.95 -2.22 -12.94
CA LEU A 498 28.70 -2.39 -14.20
C LEU A 498 28.36 -1.29 -15.22
N LEU A 499 27.09 -0.88 -15.29
CA LEU A 499 26.61 0.14 -16.23
C LEU A 499 26.91 1.57 -15.79
N GLY A 500 27.53 1.77 -14.62
CA GLY A 500 27.81 3.10 -14.08
C GLY A 500 26.57 3.80 -13.54
N TYR A 501 25.63 3.04 -12.95
CA TYR A 501 24.42 3.55 -12.32
C TYR A 501 24.43 3.42 -10.78
N ASN A 502 25.60 3.46 -10.15
CA ASN A 502 25.71 3.57 -8.69
C ASN A 502 25.15 4.91 -8.20
N GLY A 503 24.26 4.88 -7.20
CA GLY A 503 23.62 6.08 -6.63
C GLY A 503 22.68 6.82 -7.59
N ILE A 504 22.37 6.25 -8.75
CA ILE A 504 21.48 6.86 -9.74
C ILE A 504 20.03 6.48 -9.43
N GLU A 505 19.12 7.44 -9.47
CA GLU A 505 17.69 7.20 -9.21
C GLU A 505 17.05 6.19 -10.18
N THR A 506 16.11 5.41 -9.66
CA THR A 506 15.39 4.37 -10.41
C THR A 506 14.46 4.90 -11.49
N THR A 507 14.13 6.19 -11.47
CA THR A 507 13.33 6.93 -12.47
C THR A 507 14.11 7.19 -13.76
N ARG A 508 15.45 7.09 -13.74
CA ARG A 508 16.27 7.25 -14.95
C ARG A 508 15.89 6.19 -15.98
N THR A 509 15.87 6.57 -17.25
CA THR A 509 15.58 5.65 -18.35
C THR A 509 16.84 5.02 -18.94
N TRP A 510 16.76 3.73 -19.26
CA TRP A 510 17.76 2.97 -20.01
C TRP A 510 17.02 2.12 -21.05
N LEU A 511 17.41 2.21 -22.32
CA LEU A 511 16.73 1.52 -23.43
C LEU A 511 15.21 1.79 -23.51
N GLY A 512 14.78 3.03 -23.20
CA GLY A 512 13.38 3.46 -23.33
C GLY A 512 12.44 3.05 -22.18
N LEU A 513 12.95 2.39 -21.13
CA LEU A 513 12.22 2.07 -19.91
C LEU A 513 12.96 2.61 -18.68
N GLU A 514 12.23 2.91 -17.60
CA GLU A 514 12.84 3.26 -16.31
C GLU A 514 13.67 2.10 -15.76
N LEU A 515 14.72 2.40 -14.99
CA LEU A 515 15.53 1.39 -14.30
C LEU A 515 14.67 0.58 -13.32
N SER A 516 13.67 1.19 -12.69
CA SER A 516 12.64 0.53 -11.87
C SER A 516 11.95 -0.62 -12.62
N ALA A 517 11.56 -0.40 -13.88
CA ALA A 517 10.90 -1.39 -14.73
C ALA A 517 11.85 -2.53 -15.09
N TRP A 518 13.11 -2.23 -15.41
CA TRP A 518 14.15 -3.26 -15.62
C TRP A 518 14.40 -4.09 -14.37
N GLY A 519 14.39 -3.46 -13.19
CA GLY A 519 14.51 -4.16 -11.91
C GLY A 519 13.37 -5.15 -11.67
N ASN A 520 12.15 -4.80 -12.09
CA ASN A 520 10.99 -5.70 -12.02
C ASN A 520 11.10 -6.88 -13.01
N VAL A 521 11.64 -6.65 -14.21
CA VAL A 521 11.96 -7.72 -15.17
C VAL A 521 13.01 -8.68 -14.57
N GLY A 522 14.05 -8.14 -13.93
CA GLY A 522 15.07 -8.93 -13.22
C GLY A 522 14.49 -9.79 -12.10
N ALA A 523 13.62 -9.23 -11.27
CA ALA A 523 12.91 -9.96 -10.23
C ALA A 523 12.03 -11.09 -10.79
N LEU A 524 11.32 -10.83 -11.91
CA LEU A 524 10.54 -11.85 -12.61
C LEU A 524 11.43 -12.98 -13.16
N ALA A 525 12.60 -12.65 -13.73
CA ALA A 525 13.54 -13.64 -14.22
C ALA A 525 14.06 -14.55 -13.10
N ALA A 526 14.37 -14.00 -11.93
CA ALA A 526 14.75 -14.77 -10.74
C ALA A 526 13.61 -15.70 -10.29
N LEU A 527 12.37 -15.19 -10.21
CA LEU A 527 11.19 -15.98 -9.84
C LEU A 527 10.95 -17.14 -10.84
N VAL A 528 11.12 -16.90 -12.14
CA VAL A 528 11.01 -17.92 -13.17
C VAL A 528 12.09 -18.99 -12.98
N ALA A 529 13.35 -18.61 -12.73
CA ALA A 529 14.42 -19.56 -12.48
C ALA A 529 14.13 -20.45 -11.25
N MET A 530 13.68 -19.86 -10.15
CA MET A 530 13.23 -20.58 -8.95
C MET A 530 12.11 -21.57 -9.27
N GLY A 531 11.09 -21.11 -9.99
CA GLY A 531 9.95 -21.91 -10.41
C GLY A 531 10.34 -23.08 -11.31
N LEU A 532 11.26 -22.87 -12.26
CA LEU A 532 11.78 -23.93 -13.14
C LEU A 532 12.58 -24.99 -12.37
N ILE A 533 13.41 -24.59 -11.41
CA ILE A 533 14.14 -25.50 -10.53
C ILE A 533 13.16 -26.35 -9.72
N CYS A 534 12.18 -25.72 -9.05
CA CYS A 534 11.19 -26.41 -8.26
C CYS A 534 10.21 -27.25 -9.10
N TRP A 535 9.89 -26.84 -10.32
CA TRP A 535 9.07 -27.64 -11.23
C TRP A 535 9.77 -28.95 -11.61
N LYS A 536 11.09 -28.91 -11.83
CA LYS A 536 11.87 -30.10 -12.22
C LYS A 536 12.29 -30.97 -11.05
N LYS A 537 12.60 -30.38 -9.89
CA LYS A 537 13.14 -31.11 -8.72
C LYS A 537 12.18 -31.19 -7.54
N GLY A 538 10.98 -30.61 -7.66
CA GLY A 538 10.05 -30.49 -6.54
C GLY A 538 10.72 -29.81 -5.35
N ARG A 539 10.55 -30.42 -4.18
CA ARG A 539 11.10 -29.94 -2.91
C ARG A 539 12.61 -30.12 -2.81
N GLU A 540 13.20 -31.09 -3.50
CA GLU A 540 14.66 -31.29 -3.50
C GLU A 540 15.41 -30.13 -4.18
N GLY A 541 14.70 -29.34 -5.00
CA GLY A 541 15.23 -28.15 -5.65
C GLY A 541 15.27 -26.90 -4.77
N LEU A 542 14.70 -26.91 -3.55
CA LEU A 542 14.47 -25.68 -2.77
C LEU A 542 15.77 -24.96 -2.37
N TYR A 543 16.84 -25.68 -2.02
CA TYR A 543 18.13 -25.03 -1.72
C TYR A 543 18.76 -24.37 -2.96
N LEU A 544 18.65 -25.01 -4.14
CA LEU A 544 19.13 -24.44 -5.40
C LEU A 544 18.24 -23.26 -5.85
N ALA A 545 16.93 -23.33 -5.62
CA ALA A 545 16.01 -22.24 -5.88
C ALA A 545 16.29 -21.04 -4.96
N ALA A 546 16.53 -21.27 -3.67
CA ALA A 546 16.93 -20.21 -2.74
C ALA A 546 18.24 -19.54 -3.19
N PHE A 547 19.23 -20.32 -3.61
CA PHE A 547 20.47 -19.79 -4.18
C PHE A 547 20.23 -18.96 -5.45
N ALA A 548 19.40 -19.47 -6.38
CA ALA A 548 19.07 -18.74 -7.60
C ALA A 548 18.30 -17.45 -7.35
N GLY A 549 17.36 -17.45 -6.40
CA GLY A 549 16.65 -16.24 -5.99
C GLY A 549 17.62 -15.19 -5.43
N ALA A 550 18.45 -15.57 -4.46
CA ALA A 550 19.43 -14.68 -3.83
C ALA A 550 20.40 -14.08 -4.85
N LEU A 551 21.00 -14.90 -5.73
CA LEU A 551 21.97 -14.42 -6.71
C LEU A 551 21.33 -13.56 -7.81
N LEU A 552 20.23 -14.03 -8.43
CA LEU A 552 19.66 -13.34 -9.59
C LEU A 552 18.95 -12.04 -9.21
N VAL A 553 18.34 -11.97 -8.03
CA VAL A 553 17.75 -10.70 -7.56
C VAL A 553 18.83 -9.68 -7.25
N PHE A 554 19.91 -10.06 -6.56
CA PHE A 554 21.05 -9.16 -6.35
C PHE A 554 21.63 -8.61 -7.68
N LEU A 555 21.75 -9.48 -8.68
CA LEU A 555 22.36 -9.12 -9.97
C LEU A 555 21.47 -8.23 -10.85
N LEU A 556 20.15 -8.42 -10.81
CA LEU A 556 19.23 -7.90 -11.82
C LEU A 556 18.13 -6.97 -11.28
N LYS A 557 17.89 -6.92 -9.96
CA LYS A 557 16.89 -6.02 -9.37
C LYS A 557 17.55 -4.70 -8.95
N THR A 558 16.82 -3.59 -9.09
CA THR A 558 17.22 -2.28 -8.54
C THR A 558 17.08 -2.22 -7.01
N GLY A 559 17.70 -1.24 -6.36
CA GLY A 559 17.62 -1.02 -4.91
C GLY A 559 18.44 -2.02 -4.09
N MET A 560 19.53 -2.53 -4.65
CA MET A 560 20.42 -3.50 -3.98
C MET A 560 21.61 -2.79 -3.32
N HIS A 561 22.05 -3.32 -2.17
CA HIS A 561 23.29 -2.91 -1.48
C HIS A 561 24.36 -3.99 -1.60
N GLU A 562 25.62 -3.60 -1.42
CA GLU A 562 26.82 -4.45 -1.55
C GLU A 562 26.77 -5.78 -0.81
N ARG A 563 26.16 -5.80 0.38
CA ARG A 563 26.06 -6.98 1.26
C ARG A 563 24.85 -7.88 1.00
N TYR A 564 23.90 -7.45 0.17
CA TYR A 564 22.65 -8.20 -0.08
C TYR A 564 22.88 -9.57 -0.77
N LEU A 565 24.10 -9.82 -1.26
CA LEU A 565 24.50 -11.11 -1.79
C LEU A 565 24.90 -12.14 -0.71
N TYR A 566 25.06 -11.74 0.55
CA TYR A 566 25.43 -12.61 1.68
C TYR A 566 24.63 -13.94 1.74
N PRO A 567 23.28 -13.95 1.64
CA PRO A 567 22.50 -15.19 1.75
C PRO A 567 22.83 -16.21 0.65
N ALA A 568 23.30 -15.74 -0.51
CA ALA A 568 23.68 -16.61 -1.61
C ALA A 568 24.86 -17.52 -1.25
N LEU A 569 25.75 -17.11 -0.33
CA LEU A 569 26.88 -17.92 0.12
C LEU A 569 26.41 -19.18 0.86
N ALA A 570 25.49 -19.03 1.81
CA ALA A 570 24.91 -20.14 2.56
C ALA A 570 24.14 -21.09 1.63
N PHE A 571 23.32 -20.55 0.72
CA PHE A 571 22.52 -21.37 -0.18
C PHE A 571 23.32 -22.00 -1.33
N ALA A 572 24.40 -21.37 -1.80
CA ALA A 572 25.32 -21.99 -2.77
C ALA A 572 25.97 -23.24 -2.17
N LEU A 573 26.46 -23.14 -0.93
CA LEU A 573 27.07 -24.26 -0.23
C LEU A 573 26.02 -25.34 0.14
N ALA A 574 24.82 -24.95 0.58
CA ALA A 574 23.73 -25.89 0.83
C ALA A 574 23.29 -26.62 -0.46
N ALA A 575 23.17 -25.89 -1.59
CA ALA A 575 22.87 -26.47 -2.89
C ALA A 575 23.98 -27.43 -3.35
N PHE A 576 25.25 -27.10 -3.09
CA PHE A 576 26.36 -28.03 -3.29
C PHE A 576 26.22 -29.28 -2.40
N ILE A 577 25.98 -29.12 -1.11
CA ILE A 577 25.86 -30.24 -0.16
C ILE A 577 24.76 -31.21 -0.61
N VAL A 578 23.62 -30.69 -1.06
CA VAL A 578 22.49 -31.51 -1.51
C VAL A 578 22.74 -32.16 -2.87
N SER A 579 23.40 -31.47 -3.80
CA SER A 579 23.56 -31.95 -5.20
C SER A 579 24.87 -32.69 -5.49
N GLY A 580 25.92 -32.44 -4.70
CA GLY A 580 27.29 -32.88 -4.97
C GLY A 580 27.94 -32.24 -6.21
N SER A 581 27.38 -31.14 -6.74
CA SER A 581 27.86 -30.54 -7.98
C SER A 581 29.15 -29.72 -7.78
N LYS A 582 30.25 -30.14 -8.40
CA LYS A 582 31.50 -29.36 -8.40
C LYS A 582 31.31 -27.91 -8.89
N ARG A 583 30.36 -27.68 -9.79
CA ARG A 583 30.06 -26.33 -10.30
C ARG A 583 29.48 -25.42 -9.22
N LEU A 584 28.64 -25.96 -8.33
CA LEU A 584 28.05 -25.20 -7.23
C LEU A 584 29.07 -24.90 -6.12
N LEU A 585 30.03 -25.81 -5.88
CA LEU A 585 31.15 -25.53 -4.98
C LEU A 585 32.10 -24.46 -5.56
N ALA A 586 32.33 -24.47 -6.88
CA ALA A 586 33.09 -23.42 -7.55
C ALA A 586 32.39 -22.07 -7.49
N LEU A 587 31.07 -22.04 -7.72
CA LEU A 587 30.25 -20.83 -7.58
C LEU A 587 30.26 -20.29 -6.15
N TYR A 588 30.15 -21.15 -5.13
CA TYR A 588 30.30 -20.74 -3.73
C TYR A 588 31.66 -20.07 -3.47
N GLY A 589 32.74 -20.64 -4.00
CA GLY A 589 34.09 -20.08 -3.88
C GLY A 589 34.23 -18.73 -4.56
N ALA A 590 33.83 -18.65 -5.83
CA ALA A 590 33.88 -17.42 -6.61
C ALA A 590 33.05 -16.31 -5.94
N LEU A 591 31.82 -16.62 -5.52
CA LEU A 591 30.93 -15.67 -4.86
C LEU A 591 31.49 -15.20 -3.52
N THR A 592 32.11 -16.08 -2.72
CA THR A 592 32.74 -15.68 -1.46
C THR A 592 33.82 -14.61 -1.69
N LEU A 593 34.67 -14.81 -2.70
CA LEU A 593 35.74 -13.86 -3.03
C LEU A 593 35.20 -12.57 -3.63
N THR A 594 34.16 -12.63 -4.49
CA THR A 594 33.57 -11.42 -5.08
C THR A 594 32.71 -10.63 -4.10
N VAL A 595 32.02 -11.29 -3.16
CA VAL A 595 31.31 -10.61 -2.06
C VAL A 595 32.33 -9.91 -1.18
N LEU A 596 33.42 -10.58 -0.80
CA LEU A 596 34.50 -9.97 -0.03
C LEU A 596 35.12 -8.76 -0.76
N ALA A 597 35.38 -8.89 -2.07
CA ALA A 597 35.91 -7.79 -2.89
C ALA A 597 34.91 -6.64 -3.11
N ASN A 598 33.63 -6.87 -2.86
CA ASN A 598 32.60 -5.85 -2.85
C ASN A 598 32.52 -5.17 -1.47
N THR A 599 32.37 -5.96 -0.40
CA THR A 599 32.10 -5.45 0.94
C THR A 599 33.35 -4.86 1.61
N ALA A 600 34.53 -5.50 1.55
CA ALA A 600 35.69 -5.02 2.30
C ALA A 600 36.12 -3.59 1.92
N PRO A 601 36.21 -3.22 0.62
CA PRO A 601 36.52 -1.85 0.23
C PRO A 601 35.40 -0.87 0.59
N VAL A 602 34.13 -1.26 0.46
CA VAL A 602 33.00 -0.38 0.82
C VAL A 602 32.97 -0.11 2.33
N LEU A 603 33.27 -1.11 3.18
CA LEU A 603 33.38 -0.90 4.63
C LEU A 603 34.53 0.04 4.97
N ARG A 604 35.69 -0.14 4.33
CA ARG A 604 36.84 0.75 4.48
C ARG A 604 36.46 2.19 4.11
N ASP A 605 35.91 2.36 2.91
CA ASP A 605 35.52 3.67 2.37
C ASP A 605 34.48 4.33 3.29
N ALA A 606 33.50 3.59 3.80
CA ALA A 606 32.49 4.12 4.73
C ALA A 606 33.09 4.60 6.07
N ILE A 607 34.09 3.89 6.61
CA ILE A 607 34.81 4.33 7.83
C ILE A 607 35.62 5.60 7.55
N GLU A 608 36.15 5.73 6.34
CA GLU A 608 36.80 6.93 5.82
C GLU A 608 35.79 8.02 5.37
N GLN A 609 34.51 7.89 5.75
CA GLN A 609 33.42 8.83 5.44
C GLN A 609 33.12 8.98 3.93
N SER A 610 33.49 7.99 3.13
CA SER A 610 33.19 7.87 1.70
C SER A 610 32.10 6.82 1.47
N PHE A 611 30.86 7.28 1.39
CA PHE A 611 29.67 6.42 1.28
C PHE A 611 29.32 6.04 -0.17
N TYR A 612 29.97 6.62 -1.17
CA TYR A 612 29.69 6.36 -2.58
C TYR A 612 30.96 6.08 -3.37
N ARG A 613 31.00 4.90 -3.97
CA ARG A 613 32.04 4.57 -4.95
C ARG A 613 31.70 5.19 -6.31
N ALA A 614 32.70 5.79 -6.95
CA ALA A 614 32.54 6.46 -8.24
C ALA A 614 32.09 5.49 -9.35
N ASN A 615 31.19 5.96 -10.21
CA ASN A 615 30.80 5.24 -11.41
C ASN A 615 32.00 5.08 -12.35
N GLY A 616 32.23 3.86 -12.83
CA GLY A 616 33.38 3.53 -13.67
C GLY A 616 34.64 3.10 -12.89
N ASP A 617 34.58 2.97 -11.56
CA ASP A 617 35.67 2.39 -10.77
C ASP A 617 36.06 0.98 -11.28
N GLY A 618 37.36 0.76 -11.49
CA GLY A 618 37.86 -0.47 -12.12
C GLY A 618 37.57 -1.73 -11.31
N LEU A 619 37.59 -1.64 -9.97
CA LEU A 619 37.25 -2.77 -9.10
C LEU A 619 35.75 -3.09 -9.19
N MET A 620 34.90 -2.07 -9.09
CA MET A 620 33.45 -2.20 -9.23
C MET A 620 33.06 -2.85 -10.57
N VAL A 621 33.60 -2.34 -11.68
CA VAL A 621 33.36 -2.89 -13.02
C VAL A 621 33.81 -4.35 -13.12
N THR A 622 35.04 -4.65 -12.68
CA THR A 622 35.62 -6.00 -12.78
C THR A 622 34.86 -7.01 -11.94
N VAL A 623 34.57 -6.68 -10.68
CA VAL A 623 33.86 -7.58 -9.77
C VAL A 623 32.40 -7.74 -10.21
N SER A 624 31.73 -6.68 -10.68
CA SER A 624 30.37 -6.78 -11.24
C SER A 624 30.31 -7.74 -12.43
N LEU A 625 31.30 -7.67 -13.32
CA LEU A 625 31.41 -8.59 -14.44
C LEU A 625 31.60 -10.05 -13.97
N LEU A 626 32.48 -10.30 -12.99
CA LEU A 626 32.67 -11.64 -12.42
C LEU A 626 31.40 -12.19 -11.78
N GLN A 627 30.64 -11.36 -11.06
CA GLN A 627 29.38 -11.76 -10.45
C GLN A 627 28.29 -12.04 -11.51
N LEU A 628 28.22 -11.25 -12.58
CA LEU A 628 27.33 -11.53 -13.72
C LEU A 628 27.70 -12.83 -14.44
N LEU A 629 28.99 -13.13 -14.60
CA LEU A 629 29.46 -14.41 -15.14
C LEU A 629 29.06 -15.59 -14.22
N ALA A 630 29.12 -15.42 -12.90
CA ALA A 630 28.61 -16.41 -11.95
C ALA A 630 27.07 -16.60 -12.09
N GLY A 631 26.33 -15.51 -12.26
CA GLY A 631 24.90 -15.54 -12.57
C GLY A 631 24.59 -16.27 -13.88
N ALA A 632 25.32 -15.99 -14.95
CA ALA A 632 25.20 -16.66 -16.23
C ALA A 632 25.52 -18.16 -16.12
N ALA A 633 26.55 -18.54 -15.36
CA ALA A 633 26.88 -19.94 -15.09
C ALA A 633 25.77 -20.67 -14.32
N LEU A 634 25.10 -19.99 -13.37
CA LEU A 634 23.93 -20.53 -12.68
C LEU A 634 22.72 -20.67 -13.63
N VAL A 635 22.40 -19.66 -14.43
CA VAL A 635 21.33 -19.74 -15.44
C VAL A 635 21.58 -20.89 -16.41
N HIS A 636 22.83 -21.06 -16.86
CA HIS A 636 23.23 -22.17 -17.70
C HIS A 636 22.98 -23.52 -17.02
N LEU A 637 23.27 -23.64 -15.71
CA LEU A 637 22.97 -24.84 -14.92
C LEU A 637 21.46 -25.09 -14.82
N VAL A 638 20.64 -24.05 -14.64
CA VAL A 638 19.17 -24.15 -14.64
C VAL A 638 18.65 -24.61 -16.00
N VAL A 639 19.18 -24.08 -17.11
CA VAL A 639 18.82 -24.51 -18.47
C VAL A 639 19.19 -25.97 -18.70
N GLN A 640 20.37 -26.41 -18.26
CA GLN A 640 20.79 -27.82 -18.35
C GLN A 640 19.85 -28.74 -17.54
N LEU A 641 19.46 -28.31 -16.34
CA LEU A 641 18.49 -29.01 -15.50
C LEU A 641 17.13 -29.14 -16.21
N VAL A 642 16.63 -28.07 -16.82
CA VAL A 642 15.35 -28.08 -17.55
C VAL A 642 15.40 -29.02 -18.76
N ARG A 643 16.54 -29.08 -19.46
CA ARG A 643 16.82 -30.01 -20.57
C ARG A 643 17.05 -31.46 -20.13
N GLY A 644 16.87 -31.78 -18.85
CA GLY A 644 16.95 -33.15 -18.34
C GLY A 644 18.37 -33.68 -18.13
N ARG A 645 19.41 -32.84 -18.21
CA ARG A 645 20.79 -33.25 -17.92
C ARG A 645 21.02 -33.29 -16.40
N SER A 646 21.73 -34.30 -15.90
CA SER A 646 22.14 -34.33 -14.50
C SER A 646 23.17 -33.25 -14.22
N TYR A 647 22.95 -32.42 -13.20
CA TYR A 647 23.90 -31.41 -12.75
C TYR A 647 24.73 -31.85 -11.53
N GLY A 648 24.45 -33.05 -10.99
CA GLY A 648 25.18 -33.69 -9.89
C GLY A 648 25.86 -34.98 -10.35
N SER A 649 27.10 -35.20 -9.92
CA SER A 649 27.93 -36.35 -10.32
C SER A 649 28.07 -37.42 -9.22
N LEU A 650 27.31 -37.32 -8.12
CA LEU A 650 27.48 -38.21 -6.97
C LEU A 650 26.11 -38.77 -6.52
N ALA A 651 25.84 -40.05 -6.81
CA ALA A 651 24.65 -40.77 -6.34
C ALA A 651 24.97 -41.54 -5.05
N LEU A 652 24.05 -41.52 -4.08
CA LEU A 652 24.06 -42.42 -2.91
C LEU A 652 23.44 -43.76 -3.35
N ALA A 653 24.23 -44.84 -3.36
CA ALA A 653 23.68 -46.18 -3.45
C ALA A 653 23.05 -46.56 -2.10
N ALA A 654 21.88 -47.21 -2.15
CA ALA A 654 21.33 -47.90 -1.00
C ALA A 654 22.31 -49.02 -0.60
N GLY A 655 23.08 -48.82 0.46
CA GLY A 655 24.05 -49.79 0.98
C GLY A 655 25.52 -49.35 0.82
N GLY A 656 25.94 -48.36 1.60
CA GLY A 656 27.29 -48.25 2.19
C GLY A 656 28.55 -48.13 1.31
N ALA A 657 28.54 -48.42 0.01
CA ALA A 657 29.75 -48.41 -0.83
C ALA A 657 29.57 -47.64 -2.15
N TRP A 658 30.60 -46.87 -2.50
CA TRP A 658 30.67 -45.92 -3.60
C TRP A 658 30.92 -46.59 -4.97
N LYS A 659 30.03 -46.38 -5.96
CA LYS A 659 30.31 -46.62 -7.39
C LYS A 659 29.76 -45.49 -8.27
N LEU A 660 30.58 -45.04 -9.24
CA LEU A 660 30.18 -44.11 -10.30
C LEU A 660 29.22 -44.84 -11.28
N PRO A 661 28.19 -44.17 -11.83
CA PRO A 661 27.17 -44.84 -12.63
C PRO A 661 27.61 -45.05 -14.08
N ASP A 662 27.56 -46.30 -14.54
CA ASP A 662 27.28 -46.63 -15.94
C ASP A 662 25.75 -46.62 -16.15
N ALA A 663 25.30 -46.07 -17.27
CA ALA A 663 23.87 -46.02 -17.62
C ALA A 663 23.31 -47.41 -17.92
N PRO A 664 22.04 -47.68 -17.59
CA PRO A 664 21.22 -48.42 -18.55
C PRO A 664 19.77 -47.96 -18.73
N ALA A 665 19.27 -48.47 -19.85
CA ALA A 665 18.03 -48.30 -20.61
C ALA A 665 16.67 -48.43 -19.86
N PRO A 666 15.55 -48.01 -20.50
CA PRO A 666 14.25 -47.89 -19.85
C PRO A 666 13.55 -49.24 -19.69
N GLN A 667 12.91 -49.45 -18.55
CA GLN A 667 11.97 -50.57 -18.35
C GLN A 667 10.56 -50.04 -18.09
N ARG A 668 9.64 -50.51 -18.95
CA ARG A 668 8.20 -50.54 -18.72
C ARG A 668 7.89 -51.51 -17.57
N ALA A 669 6.96 -51.14 -16.71
CA ALA A 669 6.10 -52.12 -16.05
C ALA A 669 4.74 -51.51 -15.75
N ALA A 670 3.72 -52.30 -16.04
CA ALA A 670 2.31 -52.01 -15.95
C ALA A 670 1.77 -52.23 -14.53
N GLY A 671 0.58 -51.68 -14.28
CA GLY A 671 -0.41 -52.28 -13.39
C GLY A 671 -0.57 -51.63 -12.02
N SER A 672 -1.68 -50.92 -11.84
CA SER A 672 -2.52 -51.02 -10.64
C SER A 672 -3.76 -50.14 -10.79
N ALA A 673 -4.91 -50.80 -10.88
CA ALA A 673 -6.24 -50.22 -10.92
C ALA A 673 -6.62 -49.57 -9.57
N ALA A 674 -7.25 -48.39 -9.63
CA ALA A 674 -8.25 -47.87 -8.70
C ALA A 674 -8.70 -46.46 -9.15
N SER A 675 -9.56 -46.36 -10.16
CA SER A 675 -10.26 -45.11 -10.51
C SER A 675 -11.76 -45.25 -10.27
N ALA A 676 -12.15 -45.26 -9.00
CA ALA A 676 -13.52 -44.99 -8.58
C ALA A 676 -13.54 -43.59 -7.97
N ASN A 677 -13.74 -42.59 -8.84
CA ASN A 677 -14.26 -41.23 -8.59
C ASN A 677 -13.75 -40.28 -9.69
N GLU A 678 -14.20 -40.52 -10.92
CA GLU A 678 -14.22 -39.45 -11.91
C GLU A 678 -15.38 -38.50 -11.55
N PRO A 679 -15.13 -37.19 -11.37
CA PRO A 679 -16.22 -36.22 -11.34
C PRO A 679 -16.79 -36.15 -12.76
N SER A 680 -18.02 -36.67 -12.91
CA SER A 680 -18.82 -36.54 -14.13
C SER A 680 -18.76 -35.10 -14.66
N GLY A 681 -18.46 -34.96 -15.95
CA GLY A 681 -18.48 -33.68 -16.65
C GLY A 681 -19.83 -32.98 -16.51
N PRO A 682 -19.87 -31.65 -16.67
CA PRO A 682 -21.10 -30.89 -16.51
C PRO A 682 -22.07 -31.23 -17.64
N GLU A 683 -23.23 -31.78 -17.27
CA GLU A 683 -24.37 -31.88 -18.18
C GLU A 683 -24.81 -30.47 -18.63
N PRO A 684 -25.11 -30.28 -19.93
CA PRO A 684 -25.82 -29.10 -20.40
C PRO A 684 -27.16 -28.96 -19.69
N TYR A 685 -27.56 -27.73 -19.36
CA TYR A 685 -28.87 -27.43 -18.81
C TYR A 685 -29.98 -27.76 -19.81
N GLU A 686 -30.83 -28.73 -19.47
CA GLU A 686 -32.25 -28.72 -19.86
C GLU A 686 -33.07 -28.23 -18.66
N ASP A 687 -33.91 -27.22 -18.88
CA ASP A 687 -34.87 -26.73 -17.90
C ASP A 687 -35.95 -27.80 -17.67
N THR A 688 -35.71 -28.71 -16.71
CA THR A 688 -36.71 -29.72 -16.35
C THR A 688 -37.75 -29.17 -15.37
N THR A 689 -37.59 -27.93 -14.87
CA THR A 689 -38.56 -27.31 -13.99
C THR A 689 -39.74 -26.77 -14.79
N ARG A 690 -40.81 -27.57 -14.92
CA ARG A 690 -42.14 -27.14 -15.41
C ARG A 690 -42.82 -26.17 -14.43
N ILE A 691 -42.18 -25.03 -14.16
CA ILE A 691 -42.75 -23.94 -13.38
C ILE A 691 -43.19 -22.86 -14.36
N SER A 692 -44.42 -22.36 -14.22
CA SER A 692 -44.88 -21.28 -15.10
C SER A 692 -44.05 -20.02 -14.90
N ARG A 693 -43.77 -19.29 -15.99
CA ARG A 693 -43.03 -18.02 -15.97
C ARG A 693 -43.60 -17.03 -14.93
N ARG A 694 -44.92 -17.04 -14.70
CA ARG A 694 -45.57 -16.25 -13.64
C ARG A 694 -45.07 -16.62 -12.24
N LYS A 695 -45.03 -17.91 -11.89
CA LYS A 695 -44.57 -18.37 -10.57
C LYS A 695 -43.07 -18.14 -10.35
N GLU A 696 -42.27 -18.06 -11.41
CA GLU A 696 -40.86 -17.73 -11.31
C GLU A 696 -40.63 -16.24 -10.99
N TRP A 697 -41.26 -15.33 -11.73
CA TRP A 697 -40.96 -13.90 -11.69
C TRP A 697 -41.79 -13.11 -10.67
N LEU A 698 -42.92 -13.64 -10.17
CA LEU A 698 -43.76 -12.93 -9.19
C LEU A 698 -43.02 -12.55 -7.89
N PRO A 699 -42.20 -13.41 -7.25
CA PRO A 699 -41.45 -13.00 -6.06
C PRO A 699 -40.39 -11.94 -6.35
N ILE A 700 -39.79 -11.97 -7.55
CA ILE A 700 -38.79 -10.98 -7.96
C ILE A 700 -39.48 -9.63 -8.17
N ALA A 701 -40.66 -9.61 -8.79
CA ALA A 701 -41.49 -8.42 -8.89
C ALA A 701 -41.86 -7.87 -7.49
N GLY A 702 -42.15 -8.76 -6.52
CA GLY A 702 -42.35 -8.37 -5.13
C GLY A 702 -41.11 -7.71 -4.49
N LEU A 703 -39.93 -8.31 -4.67
CA LEU A 703 -38.67 -7.71 -4.18
C LEU A 703 -38.39 -6.35 -4.85
N VAL A 704 -38.60 -6.24 -6.17
CA VAL A 704 -38.45 -4.98 -6.91
C VAL A 704 -39.45 -3.94 -6.40
N ALA A 705 -40.70 -4.31 -6.11
CA ALA A 705 -41.71 -3.40 -5.58
C ALA A 705 -41.32 -2.88 -4.18
N VAL A 706 -40.84 -3.76 -3.29
CA VAL A 706 -40.33 -3.36 -1.97
C VAL A 706 -39.14 -2.42 -2.12
N TYR A 707 -38.17 -2.78 -2.97
CA TYR A 707 -36.99 -1.95 -3.20
C TYR A 707 -37.36 -0.61 -3.84
N ALA A 708 -38.35 -0.56 -4.74
CA ALA A 708 -38.86 0.67 -5.33
C ALA A 708 -39.48 1.61 -4.30
N ILE A 709 -40.20 1.08 -3.31
CA ILE A 709 -40.69 1.90 -2.19
C ILE A 709 -39.49 2.48 -1.44
N LEU A 710 -38.52 1.65 -1.03
CA LEU A 710 -37.34 2.10 -0.28
C LEU A 710 -36.46 3.09 -1.07
N MET A 711 -36.40 2.93 -2.39
CA MET A 711 -35.59 3.72 -3.32
C MET A 711 -36.25 5.06 -3.68
N PHE A 712 -37.53 5.08 -4.05
CA PHE A 712 -38.20 6.31 -4.49
C PHE A 712 -38.85 7.10 -3.35
N TRP A 713 -38.99 6.51 -2.16
CA TRP A 713 -39.47 7.26 -1.00
C TRP A 713 -38.53 8.42 -0.67
N GLN A 714 -39.07 9.64 -0.73
CA GLN A 714 -38.35 10.90 -0.46
C GLN A 714 -37.00 10.98 -1.17
N LEU A 715 -36.95 10.61 -2.46
CA LEU A 715 -35.73 10.65 -3.27
C LEU A 715 -35.21 12.08 -3.48
N GLY A 716 -36.12 13.03 -3.63
CA GLY A 716 -35.85 14.43 -3.90
C GLY A 716 -37.11 15.12 -4.42
N ASP A 717 -37.10 16.44 -4.44
CA ASP A 717 -38.21 17.24 -4.93
C ASP A 717 -38.26 17.16 -6.46
N ALA A 718 -39.47 17.06 -7.00
CA ALA A 718 -39.74 16.94 -8.44
C ALA A 718 -39.85 18.30 -9.15
N LYS A 719 -39.61 19.38 -8.42
CA LYS A 719 -39.58 20.75 -8.92
C LYS A 719 -38.43 21.49 -8.26
N ALA A 720 -37.82 22.39 -8.99
CA ALA A 720 -36.83 23.34 -8.52
C ALA A 720 -36.97 24.62 -9.36
N PRO A 721 -36.56 25.78 -8.84
CA PRO A 721 -36.58 27.02 -9.60
C PRO A 721 -35.79 26.91 -10.91
N SER A 722 -36.27 27.60 -11.94
CA SER A 722 -35.86 27.43 -13.33
C SER A 722 -35.80 28.72 -14.14
N THR A 723 -36.29 29.84 -13.63
CA THR A 723 -36.19 31.18 -14.24
C THR A 723 -34.90 31.89 -13.82
N PRO A 724 -33.88 32.03 -14.70
CA PRO A 724 -32.60 32.59 -14.28
C PRO A 724 -32.63 34.13 -14.24
N TRP A 725 -32.20 34.71 -13.12
CA TRP A 725 -31.72 36.07 -13.02
C TRP A 725 -30.19 36.12 -13.17
N ALA A 726 -29.72 36.81 -14.19
CA ALA A 726 -28.30 36.96 -14.51
C ALA A 726 -27.96 38.44 -14.80
N PRO A 727 -27.43 39.19 -13.82
CA PRO A 727 -27.12 40.60 -14.01
C PRO A 727 -25.97 40.79 -15.03
N THR A 728 -26.15 41.70 -15.97
CA THR A 728 -25.17 42.01 -17.03
C THR A 728 -24.30 43.23 -16.70
N GLN A 729 -24.67 44.02 -15.68
CA GLN A 729 -23.95 45.22 -15.24
C GLN A 729 -23.59 45.11 -13.75
N ALA A 730 -22.43 45.65 -13.38
CA ALA A 730 -21.93 45.68 -12.01
C ALA A 730 -22.64 46.76 -11.18
N SER A 731 -23.90 46.49 -10.82
CA SER A 731 -24.77 47.30 -9.94
C SER A 731 -26.25 46.94 -10.08
N HIS A 732 -26.63 45.97 -10.94
CA HIS A 732 -28.03 45.59 -11.10
C HIS A 732 -28.57 45.04 -9.77
N GLU A 733 -29.48 45.80 -9.17
CA GLU A 733 -30.10 45.51 -7.89
C GLU A 733 -31.58 45.21 -8.07
N VAL A 734 -32.08 44.24 -7.30
CA VAL A 734 -33.50 43.94 -7.19
C VAL A 734 -33.90 44.16 -5.75
N THR A 735 -34.87 45.04 -5.53
CA THR A 735 -35.41 45.34 -4.20
C THR A 735 -36.86 44.88 -4.14
N VAL A 736 -37.23 44.19 -3.05
CA VAL A 736 -38.59 43.74 -2.80
C VAL A 736 -39.02 44.08 -1.38
N GLN A 737 -40.29 44.43 -1.19
CA GLN A 737 -40.86 44.75 0.13
C GLN A 737 -41.70 43.58 0.66
N LEU A 738 -41.82 43.48 1.99
CA LEU A 738 -42.68 42.49 2.64
C LEU A 738 -44.14 42.95 2.67
N GLU A 739 -45.08 42.02 2.43
CA GLU A 739 -46.50 42.27 2.59
C GLU A 739 -46.90 42.39 4.07
N GLY A 740 -47.62 43.46 4.40
CA GLY A 740 -48.07 43.74 5.77
C GLY A 740 -47.09 44.55 6.63
N GLY A 741 -46.00 45.10 6.07
CA GLY A 741 -45.09 46.02 6.75
C GLY A 741 -43.88 45.35 7.44
N PRO A 742 -43.16 46.07 8.33
CA PRO A 742 -41.97 45.56 9.00
C PRO A 742 -42.27 44.34 9.89
N GLN A 743 -41.56 43.24 9.66
CA GLN A 743 -41.76 41.96 10.37
C GLN A 743 -40.41 41.28 10.66
N PRO A 744 -40.31 40.48 11.74
CA PRO A 744 -39.08 39.74 12.06
C PRO A 744 -38.82 38.61 11.04
N ALA A 745 -37.59 38.54 10.53
CA ALA A 745 -37.16 37.51 9.59
C ALA A 745 -35.91 36.78 10.12
N ASP A 746 -35.81 35.48 9.86
CA ASP A 746 -34.74 34.61 10.38
C ASP A 746 -33.56 34.50 9.41
N HIS A 747 -33.83 34.19 8.14
CA HIS A 747 -32.82 34.03 7.10
C HIS A 747 -33.36 34.30 5.69
N VAL A 748 -32.43 34.55 4.76
CA VAL A 748 -32.70 34.67 3.32
C VAL A 748 -32.18 33.44 2.60
N MET A 749 -33.01 32.87 1.73
CA MET A 749 -32.72 31.72 0.91
C MET A 749 -32.35 32.16 -0.50
N LEU A 750 -31.26 31.64 -1.06
CA LEU A 750 -30.83 31.88 -2.44
C LEU A 750 -30.61 30.54 -3.17
N TYR A 751 -31.15 30.38 -4.39
CA TYR A 751 -30.88 29.21 -5.22
C TYR A 751 -29.93 29.54 -6.37
N ALA A 752 -28.71 29.02 -6.28
CA ALA A 752 -27.64 29.35 -7.21
C ALA A 752 -27.64 28.48 -8.48
N GLY A 753 -27.36 29.10 -9.62
CA GLY A 753 -27.16 28.45 -10.91
C GLY A 753 -25.70 28.34 -11.33
N ILE A 754 -25.45 27.97 -12.59
CA ILE A 754 -24.09 27.89 -13.14
C ILE A 754 -23.58 29.31 -13.41
N GLY A 755 -22.71 29.80 -12.53
CA GLY A 755 -22.09 31.12 -12.62
C GLY A 755 -21.02 31.31 -11.54
N SER A 756 -20.31 32.44 -11.59
CA SER A 756 -19.32 32.80 -10.58
C SER A 756 -19.37 34.30 -10.30
N GLY A 757 -19.38 34.68 -9.02
CA GLY A 757 -19.44 36.08 -8.62
C GLY A 757 -19.82 36.26 -7.16
N THR A 758 -20.15 37.48 -6.77
CA THR A 758 -20.59 37.80 -5.40
C THR A 758 -22.01 38.34 -5.44
N VAL A 759 -22.85 37.82 -4.54
CA VAL A 759 -24.19 38.31 -4.27
C VAL A 759 -24.16 39.04 -2.93
N GLN A 760 -24.72 40.24 -2.90
CA GLN A 760 -24.88 41.06 -1.71
C GLN A 760 -26.36 41.12 -1.34
N VAL A 761 -26.67 40.84 -0.07
CA VAL A 761 -28.02 40.91 0.49
C VAL A 761 -28.06 42.01 1.54
N ALA A 762 -28.72 43.13 1.23
CA ALA A 762 -28.92 44.24 2.15
C ALA A 762 -30.36 44.24 2.68
N LEU A 763 -30.51 44.57 3.97
CA LEU A 763 -31.79 44.59 4.67
C LEU A 763 -32.17 46.03 5.04
N SER A 764 -33.46 46.32 5.06
CA SER A 764 -34.00 47.63 5.47
C SER A 764 -35.19 47.45 6.41
N ALA A 765 -35.20 48.17 7.54
CA ALA A 765 -36.27 48.13 8.53
C ALA A 765 -37.44 49.09 8.22
N ASP A 766 -37.17 50.16 7.48
CA ASP A 766 -38.13 51.24 7.11
C ASP A 766 -38.53 51.18 5.62
N GLY A 767 -38.00 50.20 4.87
CA GLY A 767 -38.23 50.01 3.45
C GLY A 767 -37.43 50.94 2.53
N THR A 768 -36.62 51.86 3.06
CA THR A 768 -35.90 52.87 2.28
C THR A 768 -34.41 52.98 2.60
N THR A 769 -34.02 52.78 3.87
CA THR A 769 -32.65 52.83 4.35
C THR A 769 -32.09 51.42 4.51
N PHE A 770 -31.05 51.08 3.73
CA PHE A 770 -30.43 49.75 3.75
C PHE A 770 -29.15 49.72 4.59
N GLY A 771 -29.03 48.71 5.45
CA GLY A 771 -27.82 48.43 6.22
C GLY A 771 -26.67 47.87 5.37
N ALA A 772 -25.56 47.54 6.03
CA ALA A 772 -24.43 46.88 5.38
C ALA A 772 -24.86 45.52 4.80
N PRO A 773 -24.52 45.21 3.54
CA PRO A 773 -24.93 43.96 2.91
C PRO A 773 -24.15 42.76 3.47
N ALA A 774 -24.82 41.61 3.59
CA ALA A 774 -24.17 40.33 3.75
C ALA A 774 -23.68 39.82 2.39
N GLU A 775 -22.43 39.39 2.29
CA GLU A 775 -21.85 38.85 1.06
C GLU A 775 -21.94 37.32 1.01
N GLN A 776 -22.47 36.80 -0.10
CA GLN A 776 -22.44 35.39 -0.45
C GLN A 776 -21.66 35.22 -1.75
N LYS A 777 -20.49 34.60 -1.66
CA LYS A 777 -19.73 34.19 -2.85
C LYS A 777 -20.40 32.98 -3.49
N LEU A 778 -20.54 33.05 -4.81
CA LEU A 778 -20.94 31.94 -5.66
C LEU A 778 -19.69 31.55 -6.45
N ASP A 779 -19.15 30.38 -6.15
CA ASP A 779 -18.15 29.74 -6.99
C ASP A 779 -18.80 28.58 -7.76
N GLY A 780 -18.15 28.15 -8.84
CA GLY A 780 -18.65 27.03 -9.64
C GLY A 780 -18.78 25.71 -8.86
N GLY A 781 -18.35 25.63 -7.60
CA GLY A 781 -18.50 24.46 -6.74
C GLY A 781 -19.88 24.34 -6.08
N THR A 782 -20.71 25.38 -6.09
CA THR A 782 -22.00 25.40 -5.37
C THR A 782 -23.18 25.78 -6.27
N VAL A 783 -23.53 24.92 -7.22
CA VAL A 783 -24.64 25.14 -8.17
C VAL A 783 -25.82 24.20 -7.87
N PHE A 784 -27.04 24.61 -8.22
CA PHE A 784 -28.29 23.88 -7.99
C PHE A 784 -28.48 23.45 -6.52
N GLN A 785 -28.15 24.37 -5.62
CA GLN A 785 -28.24 24.20 -4.17
C GLN A 785 -28.81 25.48 -3.56
N TRP A 786 -29.67 25.31 -2.56
CA TRP A 786 -30.12 26.40 -1.70
C TRP A 786 -29.03 26.81 -0.71
N LYS A 787 -28.75 28.12 -0.65
CA LYS A 787 -27.91 28.77 0.35
C LYS A 787 -28.80 29.53 1.33
N SER A 788 -28.50 29.42 2.61
CA SER A 788 -29.20 30.14 3.68
C SER A 788 -28.25 31.19 4.26
N ILE A 789 -28.68 32.44 4.26
CA ILE A 789 -27.97 33.59 4.83
C ILE A 789 -28.72 34.02 6.08
N GLY A 790 -28.16 33.74 7.25
CA GLY A 790 -28.77 34.09 8.53
C GLY A 790 -28.78 35.60 8.76
N ILE A 791 -29.93 36.14 9.19
CA ILE A 791 -30.12 37.57 9.47
C ILE A 791 -30.51 37.84 10.94
N GLY A 792 -30.59 36.80 11.76
CA GLY A 792 -30.59 36.91 13.22
C GLY A 792 -31.90 37.44 13.83
N GLY A 793 -33.04 37.20 13.19
CA GLY A 793 -34.35 37.60 13.72
C GLY A 793 -34.65 39.10 13.60
N GLN A 794 -33.89 39.83 12.78
CA GLN A 794 -34.06 41.27 12.60
C GLN A 794 -35.42 41.62 12.00
N THR A 795 -36.03 42.71 12.47
CA THR A 795 -37.23 43.28 11.85
C THR A 795 -36.85 43.98 10.56
N ILE A 796 -37.42 43.51 9.45
CA ILE A 796 -37.16 44.03 8.11
C ILE A 796 -38.49 44.37 7.42
N GLN A 797 -38.46 45.35 6.53
CA GLN A 797 -39.56 45.71 5.62
C GLN A 797 -39.17 45.50 4.16
N ALA A 798 -37.90 45.60 3.81
CA ALA A 798 -37.41 45.36 2.45
C ALA A 798 -36.08 44.61 2.41
N VAL A 799 -35.90 43.83 1.35
CA VAL A 799 -34.65 43.12 1.03
C VAL A 799 -34.17 43.57 -0.34
N ARG A 800 -32.88 43.88 -0.43
CA ARG A 800 -32.20 44.23 -1.67
C ARG A 800 -31.11 43.23 -1.99
N ILE A 801 -31.15 42.68 -3.20
CA ILE A 801 -30.18 41.73 -3.72
C ILE A 801 -29.42 42.39 -4.86
N THR A 802 -28.10 42.45 -4.75
CA THR A 802 -27.20 42.99 -5.77
C THR A 802 -26.20 41.91 -6.18
N GLY A 803 -25.98 41.74 -7.49
CA GLY A 803 -25.09 40.70 -8.02
C GLY A 803 -24.04 41.26 -8.98
N THR A 804 -22.83 40.72 -8.95
CA THR A 804 -21.80 41.03 -9.95
C THR A 804 -22.09 40.34 -11.29
N PRO A 805 -21.57 40.85 -12.43
CA PRO A 805 -21.66 40.15 -13.71
C PRO A 805 -21.13 38.72 -13.61
N GLY A 806 -21.87 37.75 -14.16
CA GLY A 806 -21.53 36.32 -14.09
C GLY A 806 -22.23 35.54 -12.97
N VAL A 807 -22.91 36.21 -12.04
CA VAL A 807 -23.85 35.58 -11.11
C VAL A 807 -25.05 35.02 -11.89
N VAL A 808 -25.51 33.84 -11.48
CA VAL A 808 -26.79 33.27 -11.91
C VAL A 808 -27.52 32.79 -10.66
N LEU A 809 -28.69 33.36 -10.39
CA LEU A 809 -29.63 32.91 -9.37
C LEU A 809 -30.93 32.53 -10.05
N TYR A 810 -31.62 31.52 -9.54
CA TYR A 810 -32.96 31.19 -10.05
C TYR A 810 -34.09 31.61 -9.12
N GLU A 811 -33.81 31.84 -7.83
CA GLU A 811 -34.83 32.25 -6.86
C GLU A 811 -34.18 32.79 -5.59
N ALA A 812 -34.89 33.69 -4.92
CA ALA A 812 -34.55 34.18 -3.59
C ALA A 812 -35.81 34.30 -2.73
N GLY A 813 -35.76 33.98 -1.45
CA GLY A 813 -36.92 34.11 -0.57
C GLY A 813 -36.54 34.47 0.86
N VAL A 814 -37.47 35.08 1.58
CA VAL A 814 -37.29 35.50 2.98
C VAL A 814 -38.07 34.57 3.88
N ILE A 815 -37.43 34.03 4.92
CA ILE A 815 -38.01 33.05 5.83
C ILE A 815 -38.14 33.65 7.24
N ASP A 816 -39.30 33.47 7.86
CA ASP A 816 -39.55 33.89 9.25
C ASP A 816 -38.99 32.87 10.28
N ALA A 817 -39.08 33.21 11.57
CA ALA A 817 -38.62 32.32 12.67
C ALA A 817 -39.43 31.01 12.79
N ASP A 818 -40.64 30.96 12.23
CA ASP A 818 -41.47 29.75 12.18
C ASP A 818 -41.15 28.87 10.96
N GLY A 819 -40.23 29.30 10.08
CA GLY A 819 -39.85 28.60 8.86
C GLY A 819 -40.83 28.79 7.69
N ARG A 820 -41.67 29.83 7.72
CA ARG A 820 -42.60 30.17 6.63
C ARG A 820 -41.97 31.18 5.68
N THR A 821 -42.21 30.99 4.38
CA THR A 821 -41.84 31.98 3.36
C THR A 821 -42.73 33.21 3.51
N MET A 822 -42.10 34.37 3.67
CA MET A 822 -42.80 35.63 3.88
C MET A 822 -43.38 36.16 2.56
N PRO A 823 -44.65 36.62 2.55
CA PRO A 823 -45.26 37.18 1.35
C PRO A 823 -44.60 38.52 0.96
N LEU A 824 -44.45 38.74 -0.35
CA LEU A 824 -43.74 39.87 -0.94
C LEU A 824 -44.69 40.80 -1.70
N LEU A 825 -44.56 42.12 -1.52
CA LEU A 825 -45.27 43.15 -2.28
C LEU A 825 -44.53 43.47 -3.58
N ASP A 826 -45.31 43.58 -4.66
CA ASP A 826 -44.90 44.07 -5.98
C ASP A 826 -43.46 43.68 -6.37
N THR A 827 -43.28 42.43 -6.80
CA THR A 827 -41.97 41.87 -7.19
C THR A 827 -41.40 42.45 -8.48
N GLY A 828 -42.09 43.42 -9.10
CA GLY A 828 -41.66 44.08 -10.34
C GLY A 828 -41.49 43.14 -11.54
N GLY A 829 -42.05 41.92 -11.48
CA GLY A 829 -41.84 40.87 -12.48
C GLY A 829 -40.41 40.31 -12.51
N SER A 830 -39.64 40.50 -11.45
CA SER A 830 -38.26 40.00 -11.36
C SER A 830 -38.22 38.45 -11.33
N PRO A 831 -37.35 37.81 -12.14
CA PRO A 831 -37.10 36.36 -12.08
C PRO A 831 -36.47 35.87 -10.76
N LEU A 832 -36.15 36.77 -9.82
CA LEU A 832 -35.63 36.36 -8.50
C LEU A 832 -36.71 35.99 -7.50
N PHE A 833 -37.97 36.34 -7.77
CA PHE A 833 -39.07 36.26 -6.79
C PHE A 833 -40.36 35.71 -7.43
N ASP A 834 -40.28 35.05 -8.59
CA ASP A 834 -41.45 34.61 -9.37
C ASP A 834 -41.90 33.18 -9.07
N GLU A 835 -41.08 32.36 -8.40
CA GLU A 835 -41.39 30.98 -8.00
C GLU A 835 -41.37 30.77 -6.46
N GLN A 836 -41.78 31.78 -5.67
CA GLN A 836 -41.79 31.77 -4.19
C GLN A 836 -42.38 30.50 -3.53
N SER A 837 -43.34 29.84 -4.18
CA SER A 837 -43.91 28.57 -3.70
C SER A 837 -42.91 27.40 -3.61
N LEU A 838 -41.75 27.52 -4.26
CA LEU A 838 -40.68 26.52 -4.28
C LEU A 838 -39.58 26.79 -3.24
N VAL A 839 -39.59 27.95 -2.57
CA VAL A 839 -38.59 28.31 -1.55
C VAL A 839 -38.80 27.42 -0.32
N PRO A 840 -37.82 26.58 0.05
CA PRO A 840 -37.95 25.72 1.21
C PRO A 840 -37.60 26.49 2.49
N ALA A 841 -38.17 26.05 3.61
CA ALA A 841 -37.83 26.59 4.94
C ALA A 841 -36.34 26.46 5.30
N LYS A 842 -35.64 25.47 4.71
CA LYS A 842 -34.18 25.28 4.86
C LYS A 842 -33.60 24.39 3.75
N PRO A 843 -32.29 24.49 3.47
CA PRO A 843 -31.62 23.59 2.57
C PRO A 843 -31.68 22.14 3.07
N SER A 844 -31.92 21.20 2.17
CA SER A 844 -31.91 19.77 2.50
C SER A 844 -31.43 18.93 1.31
N TYR A 845 -31.12 17.66 1.58
CA TYR A 845 -30.80 16.71 0.51
C TYR A 845 -31.93 16.61 -0.55
N LYS A 846 -33.18 16.95 -0.21
CA LYS A 846 -34.34 16.84 -1.11
C LYS A 846 -34.40 17.96 -2.14
N ASN A 847 -33.90 19.14 -1.82
CA ASN A 847 -34.03 20.35 -2.62
C ASN A 847 -32.69 20.87 -3.18
N SER A 848 -31.58 20.22 -2.83
CA SER A 848 -30.23 20.68 -3.15
C SER A 848 -29.31 19.54 -3.58
N MET A 849 -28.30 19.87 -4.40
CA MET A 849 -27.15 19.02 -4.63
C MET A 849 -26.32 18.83 -3.35
N TYR A 850 -25.72 17.64 -3.23
CA TYR A 850 -24.72 17.33 -2.21
C TYR A 850 -23.72 16.31 -2.76
N PHE A 851 -22.52 16.26 -2.15
CA PHE A 851 -21.46 15.34 -2.55
C PHE A 851 -21.19 15.40 -4.08
N ASP A 852 -20.88 14.28 -4.72
CA ASP A 852 -20.49 14.17 -6.14
C ASP A 852 -21.62 14.46 -7.16
N GLU A 853 -22.82 14.88 -6.73
CA GLU A 853 -23.88 15.32 -7.65
C GLU A 853 -23.46 16.54 -8.47
N ILE A 854 -22.62 17.40 -7.89
CA ILE A 854 -22.01 18.56 -8.56
C ILE A 854 -21.20 18.18 -9.80
N TYR A 855 -20.62 16.99 -9.83
CA TYR A 855 -19.80 16.53 -10.96
C TYR A 855 -20.63 15.86 -12.06
N HIS A 856 -21.62 15.06 -11.67
CA HIS A 856 -22.30 14.19 -12.62
C HIS A 856 -23.63 14.76 -13.10
N ALA A 857 -24.46 15.28 -12.18
CA ALA A 857 -25.76 15.85 -12.52
C ALA A 857 -25.60 17.22 -13.19
N ARG A 858 -24.67 18.05 -12.73
CA ARG A 858 -24.31 19.30 -13.41
C ARG A 858 -23.83 19.04 -14.84
N THR A 859 -22.89 18.13 -15.04
CA THR A 859 -22.38 17.85 -16.39
C THR A 859 -23.43 17.19 -17.29
N ALA A 860 -24.40 16.46 -16.72
CA ALA A 860 -25.58 16.03 -17.47
C ALA A 860 -26.43 17.21 -17.96
N PHE A 861 -26.62 18.24 -17.14
CA PHE A 861 -27.28 19.49 -17.55
C PHE A 861 -26.46 20.23 -18.61
N GLU A 862 -25.14 20.33 -18.45
CA GLU A 862 -24.25 20.99 -19.43
C GLU A 862 -24.29 20.26 -20.79
N HIS A 863 -24.23 18.93 -20.79
CA HIS A 863 -24.41 18.13 -22.00
C HIS A 863 -25.77 18.39 -22.68
N LEU A 864 -26.85 18.51 -21.91
CA LEU A 864 -28.19 18.79 -22.44
C LEU A 864 -28.25 20.16 -23.13
N HIS A 865 -27.57 21.16 -22.56
CA HIS A 865 -27.57 22.55 -23.03
C HIS A 865 -26.39 22.88 -23.95
N ARG A 866 -25.53 21.89 -24.28
CA ARG A 866 -24.34 22.05 -25.11
C ARG A 866 -23.33 23.05 -24.53
N ILE A 867 -23.17 23.02 -23.22
CA ILE A 867 -22.19 23.78 -22.45
C ILE A 867 -20.96 22.89 -22.22
N GLU A 868 -19.78 23.50 -22.09
CA GLU A 868 -18.54 22.80 -21.75
C GLU A 868 -18.73 21.96 -20.48
N PRO A 869 -18.38 20.66 -20.49
CA PRO A 869 -18.57 19.80 -19.33
C PRO A 869 -17.63 20.16 -18.17
N TYR A 870 -18.21 20.34 -16.99
CA TYR A 870 -17.48 20.58 -15.75
C TYR A 870 -16.61 19.38 -15.32
N GLU A 871 -17.08 18.14 -15.52
CA GLU A 871 -16.34 16.94 -15.12
C GLU A 871 -16.07 15.96 -16.27
N THR A 872 -14.78 15.75 -16.56
CA THR A 872 -14.27 14.94 -17.68
C THR A 872 -13.28 13.84 -17.26
N THR A 873 -13.11 13.60 -15.96
CA THR A 873 -12.26 12.54 -15.37
C THR A 873 -12.85 11.14 -15.50
N HIS A 874 -14.12 11.04 -15.89
CA HIS A 874 -14.82 9.79 -16.18
C HIS A 874 -15.46 9.76 -17.57
N PRO A 875 -15.55 8.57 -18.19
CA PRO A 875 -16.30 8.36 -19.43
C PRO A 875 -17.76 8.85 -19.32
N PRO A 876 -18.37 9.33 -20.41
CA PRO A 876 -19.58 10.15 -20.32
C PRO A 876 -20.89 9.36 -20.18
N LEU A 877 -20.94 8.04 -20.41
CA LEU A 877 -22.22 7.32 -20.49
C LEU A 877 -23.09 7.47 -19.24
N GLY A 878 -22.49 7.44 -18.04
CA GLY A 878 -23.24 7.64 -16.80
C GLY A 878 -23.93 9.00 -16.75
N LYS A 879 -23.25 10.05 -17.22
CA LYS A 879 -23.79 11.41 -17.31
C LYS A 879 -24.85 11.52 -18.41
N VAL A 880 -24.69 10.81 -19.52
CA VAL A 880 -25.71 10.74 -20.60
C VAL A 880 -26.99 10.05 -20.12
N ILE A 881 -26.89 9.04 -19.25
CA ILE A 881 -28.05 8.42 -18.63
C ILE A 881 -28.74 9.38 -17.66
N ILE A 882 -27.97 10.11 -16.82
CA ILE A 882 -28.53 11.14 -15.93
C ILE A 882 -29.18 12.27 -16.74
N MET A 883 -28.58 12.67 -17.86
CA MET A 883 -29.10 13.67 -18.79
C MET A 883 -30.49 13.29 -19.32
N ALA A 884 -30.74 12.01 -19.57
CA ALA A 884 -32.08 11.56 -19.94
C ALA A 884 -33.10 11.81 -18.82
N GLY A 885 -32.73 11.57 -17.56
CA GLY A 885 -33.57 11.88 -16.40
C GLY A 885 -33.86 13.39 -16.29
N VAL A 886 -32.82 14.21 -16.36
CA VAL A 886 -32.93 15.68 -16.34
C VAL A 886 -33.80 16.19 -17.50
N SER A 887 -33.68 15.62 -18.69
CA SER A 887 -34.48 16.03 -19.86
C SER A 887 -35.97 15.71 -19.74
N ILE A 888 -36.33 14.66 -19.00
CA ILE A 888 -37.72 14.21 -18.85
C ILE A 888 -38.39 14.87 -17.65
N PHE A 889 -37.67 15.00 -16.53
CA PHE A 889 -38.24 15.44 -15.25
C PHE A 889 -37.78 16.84 -14.83
N GLY A 890 -36.87 17.47 -15.56
CA GLY A 890 -36.29 18.78 -15.25
C GLY A 890 -35.01 18.68 -14.42
N MET A 891 -34.30 19.82 -14.32
CA MET A 891 -33.09 19.96 -13.49
C MET A 891 -33.47 20.14 -12.02
N ASN A 892 -33.92 19.06 -11.40
CA ASN A 892 -34.27 18.98 -9.98
C ASN A 892 -33.79 17.66 -9.34
N PRO A 893 -33.71 17.59 -7.99
CA PRO A 893 -33.21 16.43 -7.27
C PRO A 893 -33.84 15.09 -7.67
N PHE A 894 -35.14 15.05 -7.93
CA PHE A 894 -35.77 13.85 -8.46
C PHE A 894 -35.25 13.48 -9.85
N GLY A 895 -35.21 14.45 -10.78
CA GLY A 895 -34.86 14.25 -12.18
C GLY A 895 -33.46 13.71 -12.42
N TRP A 896 -32.45 14.15 -11.65
CA TRP A 896 -31.09 13.60 -11.79
C TRP A 896 -30.84 12.31 -10.99
N ARG A 897 -31.68 11.98 -9.99
CA ARG A 897 -31.55 10.75 -9.18
C ARG A 897 -32.37 9.56 -9.72
N VAL A 898 -33.47 9.83 -10.42
CA VAL A 898 -34.44 8.79 -10.84
C VAL A 898 -33.79 7.68 -11.68
N MET A 899 -32.86 8.03 -12.57
CA MET A 899 -32.21 7.06 -13.46
C MET A 899 -31.28 6.11 -12.70
N GLY A 900 -30.57 6.60 -11.68
CA GLY A 900 -29.77 5.78 -10.76
C GLY A 900 -30.66 4.80 -10.01
N GLY A 901 -31.83 5.28 -9.58
CA GLY A 901 -32.87 4.47 -8.96
C GLY A 901 -33.39 3.33 -9.81
N LEU A 902 -33.69 3.62 -11.09
CA LEU A 902 -34.13 2.62 -12.06
C LEU A 902 -33.04 1.56 -12.31
N ALA A 903 -31.77 1.97 -12.41
CA ALA A 903 -30.65 1.03 -12.52
C ALA A 903 -30.54 0.16 -11.25
N GLY A 904 -30.75 0.75 -10.07
CA GLY A 904 -30.86 0.03 -8.80
C GLY A 904 -31.97 -1.02 -8.79
N LEU A 905 -33.17 -0.69 -9.32
CA LEU A 905 -34.25 -1.67 -9.47
C LEU A 905 -33.85 -2.85 -10.37
N LEU A 906 -33.12 -2.58 -11.45
CA LEU A 906 -32.67 -3.58 -12.42
C LEU A 906 -31.56 -4.48 -11.87
N LEU A 907 -30.81 -4.05 -10.84
CA LEU A 907 -29.83 -4.90 -10.16
C LEU A 907 -30.48 -6.14 -9.53
N ILE A 908 -31.68 -6.02 -8.98
CA ILE A 908 -32.39 -7.12 -8.31
C ILE A 908 -32.67 -8.30 -9.28
N PRO A 909 -33.39 -8.12 -10.41
CA PRO A 909 -33.61 -9.20 -11.37
C PRO A 909 -32.34 -9.64 -12.09
N ALA A 910 -31.37 -8.74 -12.32
CA ALA A 910 -30.10 -9.11 -12.94
C ALA A 910 -29.29 -10.04 -12.01
N MET A 911 -29.24 -9.73 -10.71
CA MET A 911 -28.62 -10.56 -9.68
C MET A 911 -29.31 -11.92 -9.54
N TYR A 912 -30.66 -11.94 -9.55
CA TYR A 912 -31.43 -13.19 -9.62
C TYR A 912 -31.00 -14.03 -10.83
N ALA A 913 -30.97 -13.44 -12.02
CA ALA A 913 -30.70 -14.14 -13.27
C ALA A 913 -29.27 -14.72 -13.30
N LEU A 914 -28.27 -13.96 -12.84
CA LEU A 914 -26.88 -14.41 -12.70
C LEU A 914 -26.77 -15.58 -11.71
N ALA A 915 -27.29 -15.42 -10.49
CA ALA A 915 -27.23 -16.45 -9.46
C ALA A 915 -28.01 -17.72 -9.85
N ARG A 916 -29.20 -17.58 -10.43
CA ARG A 916 -30.00 -18.70 -10.98
C ARG A 916 -29.22 -19.47 -12.03
N GLY A 917 -28.56 -18.74 -12.95
CA GLY A 917 -27.73 -19.32 -14.01
C GLY A 917 -26.44 -19.96 -13.50
N LEU A 918 -25.85 -19.46 -12.43
CA LEU A 918 -24.62 -20.01 -11.84
C LEU A 918 -24.88 -21.27 -11.01
N PHE A 919 -25.90 -21.23 -10.15
CA PHE A 919 -26.17 -22.30 -9.19
C PHE A 919 -27.23 -23.30 -9.63
N ASN A 920 -27.87 -23.09 -10.78
CA ASN A 920 -29.02 -23.87 -11.24
C ASN A 920 -30.10 -24.01 -10.15
N SER A 921 -30.32 -22.96 -9.35
CA SER A 921 -31.26 -22.99 -8.23
C SER A 921 -32.08 -21.71 -8.14
N ARG A 922 -33.42 -21.84 -8.14
CA ARG A 922 -34.36 -20.72 -7.91
C ARG A 922 -34.17 -20.15 -6.50
N LYS A 923 -33.96 -21.01 -5.51
CA LYS A 923 -33.66 -20.58 -4.13
C LYS A 923 -32.38 -19.74 -4.10
N ALA A 924 -31.32 -20.15 -4.79
CA ALA A 924 -30.09 -19.37 -4.88
C ALA A 924 -30.30 -18.01 -5.55
N GLY A 925 -31.07 -17.97 -6.65
CA GLY A 925 -31.46 -16.73 -7.31
C GLY A 925 -32.21 -15.77 -6.39
N LEU A 926 -33.24 -16.26 -5.68
CA LEU A 926 -34.03 -15.46 -4.75
C LEU A 926 -33.20 -14.98 -3.56
N LEU A 927 -32.31 -15.82 -3.02
CA LEU A 927 -31.39 -15.41 -1.97
C LEU A 927 -30.45 -14.30 -2.44
N ALA A 928 -29.85 -14.44 -3.63
CA ALA A 928 -28.97 -13.42 -4.20
C ALA A 928 -29.69 -12.08 -4.40
N ALA A 929 -30.91 -12.10 -4.95
CA ALA A 929 -31.75 -10.93 -5.14
C ALA A 929 -32.18 -10.28 -3.82
N SER A 930 -32.49 -11.08 -2.80
CA SER A 930 -32.83 -10.58 -1.47
C SER A 930 -31.61 -9.94 -0.80
N LEU A 931 -30.43 -10.55 -0.90
CA LEU A 931 -29.22 -10.03 -0.25
C LEU A 931 -28.72 -8.74 -0.91
N ILE A 932 -28.80 -8.59 -2.24
CA ILE A 932 -28.42 -7.31 -2.88
C ILE A 932 -29.43 -6.20 -2.56
N LEU A 933 -30.71 -6.53 -2.38
CA LEU A 933 -31.73 -5.60 -1.90
C LEU A 933 -31.44 -5.14 -0.45
N LEU A 934 -30.98 -6.06 0.38
CA LEU A 934 -30.71 -5.83 1.80
C LEU A 934 -29.33 -5.23 2.10
N ASP A 935 -28.47 -5.08 1.09
CA ASP A 935 -27.19 -4.40 1.25
C ASP A 935 -27.37 -2.88 1.21
N PHE A 936 -26.66 -2.16 2.07
CA PHE A 936 -26.85 -0.72 2.26
C PHE A 936 -26.29 0.08 1.09
N MET A 937 -25.16 -0.37 0.51
CA MET A 937 -24.45 0.38 -0.51
C MET A 937 -25.23 0.50 -1.82
N PRO A 938 -25.85 -0.56 -2.39
CA PRO A 938 -26.74 -0.43 -3.53
C PRO A 938 -27.86 0.58 -3.32
N LEU A 939 -28.46 0.62 -2.12
CA LEU A 939 -29.53 1.56 -1.81
C LEU A 939 -29.03 3.00 -1.85
N VAL A 940 -27.95 3.31 -1.14
CA VAL A 940 -27.39 4.67 -1.08
C VAL A 940 -26.87 5.12 -2.45
N GLN A 941 -26.11 4.27 -3.15
CA GLN A 941 -25.52 4.59 -4.46
C GLN A 941 -26.55 4.71 -5.58
N SER A 942 -27.74 4.09 -5.45
CA SER A 942 -28.81 4.25 -6.43
C SER A 942 -29.67 5.49 -6.16
N ARG A 943 -29.60 6.07 -4.96
CA ARG A 943 -30.40 7.23 -4.54
C ARG A 943 -29.73 8.58 -4.76
N ILE A 944 -28.45 8.60 -5.14
CA ILE A 944 -27.68 9.81 -5.42
C ILE A 944 -27.42 9.91 -6.93
N GLY A 945 -27.30 11.14 -7.46
CA GLY A 945 -27.00 11.41 -8.87
C GLY A 945 -25.55 11.07 -9.29
N THR A 946 -25.04 9.87 -8.96
CA THR A 946 -23.70 9.40 -9.35
C THR A 946 -23.75 8.29 -10.39
N VAL A 947 -22.57 7.94 -10.95
CA VAL A 947 -22.47 7.03 -12.09
C VAL A 947 -22.23 5.56 -11.72
N ASP A 948 -21.91 5.26 -10.45
CA ASP A 948 -21.42 3.94 -10.03
C ASP A 948 -22.44 2.82 -10.22
N THR A 949 -23.73 3.07 -9.92
CA THR A 949 -24.80 2.07 -10.05
C THR A 949 -24.96 1.56 -11.48
N TYR A 950 -24.80 2.42 -12.49
CA TYR A 950 -24.85 2.01 -13.90
C TYR A 950 -23.69 1.07 -14.25
N ALA A 951 -22.48 1.38 -13.78
CA ALA A 951 -21.30 0.55 -14.01
C ALA A 951 -21.49 -0.84 -13.39
N VAL A 952 -21.97 -0.93 -12.14
CA VAL A 952 -22.22 -2.20 -11.46
C VAL A 952 -23.29 -3.04 -12.18
N LEU A 953 -24.37 -2.43 -12.65
CA LEU A 953 -25.40 -3.12 -13.43
C LEU A 953 -24.83 -3.74 -14.70
N PHE A 954 -24.06 -2.98 -15.47
CA PHE A 954 -23.46 -3.46 -16.72
C PHE A 954 -22.37 -4.51 -16.50
N ILE A 955 -21.58 -4.41 -15.42
CA ILE A 955 -20.65 -5.45 -15.00
C ILE A 955 -21.42 -6.75 -14.69
N LEU A 956 -22.51 -6.68 -13.93
CA LEU A 956 -23.28 -7.86 -13.57
C LEU A 956 -23.88 -8.53 -14.83
N LEU A 957 -24.43 -7.75 -15.75
CA LEU A 957 -24.97 -8.25 -17.02
C LEU A 957 -23.88 -8.83 -17.92
N SER A 958 -22.69 -8.23 -18.00
CA SER A 958 -21.58 -8.77 -18.79
C SER A 958 -21.16 -10.16 -18.29
N TYR A 959 -21.09 -10.36 -16.97
CA TYR A 959 -20.83 -11.67 -16.35
C TYR A 959 -22.00 -12.65 -16.50
N HIS A 960 -23.25 -12.20 -16.46
CA HIS A 960 -24.42 -13.04 -16.74
C HIS A 960 -24.35 -13.65 -18.14
N PHE A 961 -24.14 -12.80 -19.15
CA PHE A 961 -24.07 -13.23 -20.53
C PHE A 961 -22.79 -14.03 -20.83
N MET A 962 -21.67 -13.74 -20.16
CA MET A 962 -20.48 -14.59 -20.21
C MET A 962 -20.78 -15.98 -19.67
N ASN A 963 -21.47 -16.09 -18.52
CA ASN A 963 -21.87 -17.40 -17.99
C ASN A 963 -22.77 -18.16 -18.99
N ARG A 964 -23.72 -17.49 -19.64
CA ARG A 964 -24.55 -18.09 -20.71
C ARG A 964 -23.70 -18.56 -21.90
N PHE A 965 -22.71 -17.78 -22.31
CA PHE A 965 -21.74 -18.20 -23.34
C PHE A 965 -20.99 -19.46 -22.90
N LEU A 966 -20.45 -19.49 -21.68
CA LEU A 966 -19.71 -20.64 -21.16
C LEU A 966 -20.56 -21.92 -21.08
N GLN A 967 -21.87 -21.79 -20.81
CA GLN A 967 -22.82 -22.90 -20.80
C GLN A 967 -23.12 -23.44 -22.20
N ARG A 968 -23.15 -22.56 -23.20
CA ARG A 968 -23.47 -22.90 -24.61
C ARG A 968 -22.24 -23.27 -25.44
N ASN A 969 -21.04 -22.87 -25.01
CA ASN A 969 -19.78 -23.14 -25.69
C ASN A 969 -19.29 -24.59 -25.44
N VAL A 970 -20.00 -25.55 -26.03
CA VAL A 970 -19.73 -27.00 -25.92
C VAL A 970 -19.32 -27.57 -27.27
N VAL A 971 -18.37 -28.51 -27.28
CA VAL A 971 -17.91 -29.22 -28.50
C VAL A 971 -19.09 -29.90 -29.18
N GLY A 972 -19.23 -29.75 -30.50
CA GLY A 972 -20.31 -30.32 -31.30
C GLY A 972 -21.62 -29.52 -31.30
N ALA A 973 -21.79 -28.55 -30.40
CA ALA A 973 -22.98 -27.69 -30.37
C ALA A 973 -22.90 -26.55 -31.41
N ARG A 974 -24.06 -26.08 -31.90
CA ARG A 974 -24.16 -24.91 -32.77
C ARG A 974 -23.55 -23.68 -32.09
N LEU A 975 -22.66 -22.99 -32.79
CA LEU A 975 -21.90 -21.87 -32.22
C LEU A 975 -22.74 -20.57 -32.10
N TRP A 976 -23.75 -20.38 -32.94
CA TRP A 976 -24.53 -19.13 -33.00
C TRP A 976 -25.20 -18.72 -31.68
N PRO A 977 -25.90 -19.59 -30.94
CA PRO A 977 -26.49 -19.22 -29.64
C PRO A 977 -25.45 -18.87 -28.57
N ALA A 978 -24.24 -19.42 -28.67
CA ALA A 978 -23.12 -19.03 -27.82
C ALA A 978 -22.62 -17.63 -28.21
N LEU A 979 -22.46 -17.36 -29.51
CA LEU A 979 -22.04 -16.05 -30.02
C LEU A 979 -23.03 -14.94 -29.68
N GLN A 980 -24.35 -15.19 -29.68
CA GLN A 980 -25.33 -14.20 -29.24
C GLN A 980 -25.13 -13.78 -27.78
N ALA A 981 -24.93 -14.76 -26.88
CA ALA A 981 -24.64 -14.48 -25.47
C ALA A 981 -23.28 -13.78 -25.33
N PHE A 982 -22.29 -14.19 -26.11
CA PHE A 982 -20.97 -13.58 -26.09
C PHE A 982 -20.99 -12.13 -26.58
N ALA A 983 -21.75 -11.83 -27.64
CA ALA A 983 -21.97 -10.49 -28.16
C ALA A 983 -22.63 -9.58 -27.12
N LEU A 984 -23.69 -10.06 -26.46
CA LEU A 984 -24.35 -9.32 -25.37
C LEU A 984 -23.39 -9.07 -24.20
N SER A 985 -22.56 -10.05 -23.83
CA SER A 985 -21.53 -9.88 -22.80
C SER A 985 -20.54 -8.76 -23.18
N GLY A 986 -20.09 -8.73 -24.44
CA GLY A 986 -19.23 -7.68 -24.99
C GLY A 986 -19.88 -6.29 -25.04
N VAL A 987 -21.16 -6.20 -25.42
CA VAL A 987 -21.93 -4.94 -25.40
C VAL A 987 -22.05 -4.39 -23.98
N PHE A 988 -22.46 -5.21 -23.01
CA PHE A 988 -22.56 -4.77 -21.62
C PHE A 988 -21.18 -4.45 -20.99
N PHE A 989 -20.13 -5.16 -21.39
CA PHE A 989 -18.77 -4.79 -21.03
C PHE A 989 -18.41 -3.39 -21.57
N GLY A 990 -18.70 -3.12 -22.85
CA GLY A 990 -18.49 -1.82 -23.46
C GLY A 990 -19.26 -0.71 -22.76
N LEU A 991 -20.54 -0.92 -22.48
CA LEU A 991 -21.36 0.02 -21.70
C LEU A 991 -20.76 0.28 -20.32
N GLY A 992 -20.34 -0.76 -19.59
CA GLY A 992 -19.68 -0.60 -18.29
C GLY A 992 -18.39 0.22 -18.37
N ALA A 993 -17.53 -0.06 -19.36
CA ALA A 993 -16.30 0.69 -19.60
C ALA A 993 -16.56 2.16 -19.96
N SER A 994 -17.67 2.44 -20.67
CA SER A 994 -18.12 3.79 -21.03
C SER A 994 -18.79 4.58 -19.90
N VAL A 995 -19.05 3.96 -18.75
CA VAL A 995 -19.51 4.67 -17.53
C VAL A 995 -18.33 5.08 -16.66
N LYS A 996 -17.46 4.12 -16.32
CA LYS A 996 -16.32 4.32 -15.41
C LYS A 996 -15.30 3.20 -15.63
N TRP A 997 -14.01 3.48 -15.46
CA TRP A 997 -12.95 2.50 -15.72
C TRP A 997 -12.97 1.26 -14.81
N VAL A 998 -13.74 1.27 -13.71
CA VAL A 998 -14.06 0.02 -12.98
C VAL A 998 -14.73 -1.02 -13.89
N GLY A 999 -15.48 -0.59 -14.90
CA GLY A 999 -16.00 -1.46 -15.96
C GLY A 999 -14.90 -2.13 -16.79
N VAL A 1000 -13.76 -1.46 -17.03
CA VAL A 1000 -12.61 -2.04 -17.74
C VAL A 1000 -11.99 -3.18 -16.93
N TYR A 1001 -11.97 -3.08 -15.61
CA TYR A 1001 -11.45 -4.15 -14.74
C TYR A 1001 -12.20 -5.47 -14.93
N SER A 1002 -13.50 -5.41 -15.27
CA SER A 1002 -14.28 -6.60 -15.60
C SER A 1002 -13.75 -7.32 -16.84
N GLY A 1003 -13.15 -6.59 -17.79
CA GLY A 1003 -12.56 -7.12 -19.02
C GLY A 1003 -11.45 -8.15 -18.75
N ALA A 1004 -10.62 -7.93 -17.72
CA ALA A 1004 -9.59 -8.88 -17.33
C ALA A 1004 -10.19 -10.23 -16.88
N GLY A 1005 -11.23 -10.19 -16.04
CA GLY A 1005 -11.91 -11.40 -15.59
C GLY A 1005 -12.67 -12.12 -16.72
N LEU A 1006 -13.36 -11.36 -17.57
CA LEU A 1006 -14.04 -11.87 -18.76
C LEU A 1006 -13.06 -12.52 -19.74
N ALA A 1007 -11.87 -11.94 -19.95
CA ALA A 1007 -10.81 -12.50 -20.77
C ALA A 1007 -10.30 -13.84 -20.22
N VAL A 1008 -10.03 -13.93 -18.90
CA VAL A 1008 -9.61 -15.19 -18.25
C VAL A 1008 -10.67 -16.29 -18.46
N LEU A 1009 -11.95 -15.95 -18.28
CA LEU A 1009 -13.07 -16.89 -18.50
C LEU A 1009 -13.16 -17.32 -19.96
N PHE A 1010 -13.03 -16.38 -20.90
CA PHE A 1010 -13.11 -16.61 -22.34
C PHE A 1010 -11.96 -17.49 -22.85
N PHE A 1011 -10.70 -17.11 -22.61
CA PHE A 1011 -9.54 -17.89 -23.04
C PHE A 1011 -9.48 -19.25 -22.34
N GLY A 1012 -9.87 -19.31 -21.06
CA GLY A 1012 -10.06 -20.57 -20.35
C GLY A 1012 -11.12 -21.47 -21.00
N SER A 1013 -12.18 -20.89 -21.58
CA SER A 1013 -13.19 -21.64 -22.33
C SER A 1013 -12.65 -22.20 -23.65
N ILE A 1014 -11.85 -21.42 -24.39
CA ILE A 1014 -11.19 -21.87 -25.62
C ILE A 1014 -10.25 -23.04 -25.32
N TYR A 1015 -9.40 -22.89 -24.31
CA TYR A 1015 -8.48 -23.95 -23.91
C TYR A 1015 -9.21 -25.25 -23.55
N ARG A 1016 -10.31 -25.14 -22.78
CA ARG A 1016 -11.15 -26.31 -22.43
C ARG A 1016 -11.79 -26.95 -23.67
N ARG A 1017 -12.33 -26.16 -24.59
CA ARG A 1017 -12.93 -26.68 -25.83
C ARG A 1017 -11.90 -27.37 -26.71
N TRP A 1018 -10.73 -26.74 -26.90
CA TRP A 1018 -9.61 -27.28 -27.65
C TRP A 1018 -9.09 -28.60 -27.06
N LYS A 1019 -8.91 -28.64 -25.73
CA LYS A 1019 -8.49 -29.84 -25.02
C LYS A 1019 -9.51 -30.97 -25.19
N ALA A 1020 -10.81 -30.69 -25.00
CA ALA A 1020 -11.88 -31.66 -25.18
C ALA A 1020 -12.00 -32.18 -26.62
N SER A 1021 -11.73 -31.33 -27.62
CA SER A 1021 -11.69 -31.71 -29.04
C SER A 1021 -10.51 -32.64 -29.36
N ARG A 1022 -9.37 -32.50 -28.68
CA ARG A 1022 -8.18 -33.36 -28.86
C ARG A 1022 -8.25 -34.68 -28.10
N GLU A 1023 -8.87 -34.69 -26.92
CA GLU A 1023 -8.97 -35.86 -26.05
C GLU A 1023 -10.11 -36.82 -26.47
N GLY A 1024 -10.85 -36.52 -27.54
CA GLY A 1024 -11.92 -37.39 -28.05
C GLY A 1024 -13.07 -37.59 -27.05
N ALA A 1025 -13.37 -36.57 -26.25
CA ALA A 1025 -14.38 -36.67 -25.19
C ALA A 1025 -15.74 -37.18 -25.71
N PRO A 1026 -16.49 -37.99 -24.92
CA PRO A 1026 -17.64 -38.80 -25.34
C PRO A 1026 -18.93 -38.00 -25.69
N GLY A 1027 -18.80 -36.80 -26.24
CA GLY A 1027 -19.91 -36.02 -26.80
C GLY A 1027 -20.17 -36.27 -28.29
N VAL A 1028 -19.26 -36.99 -28.98
CA VAL A 1028 -19.37 -37.23 -30.44
C VAL A 1028 -20.12 -38.53 -30.79
N SER A 1029 -20.39 -39.41 -29.81
CA SER A 1029 -20.94 -40.75 -30.08
C SER A 1029 -22.26 -41.11 -29.37
N GLY A 1030 -22.79 -40.28 -28.47
CA GLY A 1030 -23.87 -40.69 -27.55
C GLY A 1030 -25.27 -40.09 -27.75
N ALA A 1031 -25.40 -38.81 -28.13
CA ALA A 1031 -26.69 -38.10 -27.98
C ALA A 1031 -27.54 -37.96 -29.26
N SER A 1032 -27.02 -38.34 -30.44
CA SER A 1032 -27.76 -38.28 -31.71
C SER A 1032 -28.41 -39.60 -32.12
N ARG A 1033 -28.37 -40.65 -31.28
CA ARG A 1033 -29.01 -41.94 -31.59
C ARG A 1033 -30.53 -41.97 -31.40
N GLY A 1034 -31.15 -40.95 -30.78
CA GLY A 1034 -32.56 -41.01 -30.37
C GLY A 1034 -33.55 -40.03 -31.00
N ALA A 1035 -33.11 -38.89 -31.54
CA ALA A 1035 -34.04 -37.78 -31.86
C ALA A 1035 -34.10 -37.34 -33.34
N ASP A 1036 -33.09 -37.65 -34.15
CA ASP A 1036 -33.01 -37.14 -35.54
C ASP A 1036 -33.54 -38.12 -36.61
N ALA A 1037 -34.10 -39.27 -36.23
CA ALA A 1037 -34.73 -40.19 -37.18
C ALA A 1037 -36.12 -39.71 -37.69
N ALA A 1038 -36.67 -38.62 -37.13
CA ALA A 1038 -38.05 -38.19 -37.41
C ALA A 1038 -38.20 -36.81 -38.10
N ARG A 1039 -37.11 -36.09 -38.38
CA ARG A 1039 -37.18 -34.80 -39.12
C ARG A 1039 -36.15 -34.77 -40.24
N GLY A 1040 -36.58 -35.12 -41.43
CA GLY A 1040 -35.80 -34.97 -42.66
C GLY A 1040 -35.39 -33.52 -42.87
N GLY A 1041 -34.09 -33.26 -42.89
CA GLY A 1041 -33.54 -31.93 -43.17
C GLY A 1041 -32.04 -31.82 -42.94
N ALA A 1042 -31.27 -31.92 -44.04
CA ALA A 1042 -29.87 -31.54 -44.23
C ALA A 1042 -28.78 -32.18 -43.33
N GLY A 1043 -27.89 -32.93 -44.00
CA GLY A 1043 -26.83 -33.76 -43.43
C GLY A 1043 -25.94 -33.13 -42.35
N ILE A 1044 -25.76 -33.87 -41.25
CA ILE A 1044 -24.68 -33.69 -40.29
C ILE A 1044 -23.45 -34.42 -40.86
N PRO A 1045 -22.30 -33.75 -41.09
CA PRO A 1045 -21.12 -34.40 -41.63
C PRO A 1045 -20.54 -35.47 -40.71
N ARG A 1046 -20.19 -36.63 -41.28
CA ARG A 1046 -19.53 -37.74 -40.58
C ARG A 1046 -18.06 -37.41 -40.28
N GLY A 1047 -17.66 -37.60 -39.02
CA GLY A 1047 -16.27 -37.82 -38.57
C GLY A 1047 -15.22 -36.76 -38.91
N ALA A 1048 -14.68 -36.79 -40.13
CA ALA A 1048 -13.55 -35.95 -40.55
C ALA A 1048 -13.95 -34.49 -40.79
N GLU A 1049 -15.11 -34.24 -41.39
CA GLU A 1049 -15.62 -32.87 -41.61
C GLU A 1049 -16.06 -32.20 -40.31
N ALA A 1050 -16.64 -32.94 -39.36
CA ALA A 1050 -16.98 -32.43 -38.03
C ALA A 1050 -15.73 -32.06 -37.21
N ALA A 1051 -14.67 -32.89 -37.28
CA ALA A 1051 -13.38 -32.59 -36.66
C ALA A 1051 -12.67 -31.39 -37.31
N ALA A 1052 -12.74 -31.27 -38.64
CA ALA A 1052 -12.22 -30.12 -39.38
C ALA A 1052 -13.02 -28.82 -39.11
N ALA A 1053 -14.33 -28.92 -38.84
CA ALA A 1053 -15.15 -27.78 -38.44
C ALA A 1053 -14.80 -27.32 -37.02
N GLU A 1054 -14.62 -28.23 -36.06
CA GLU A 1054 -14.25 -27.92 -34.68
C GLU A 1054 -12.84 -27.33 -34.55
N SER A 1055 -11.88 -27.75 -35.38
CA SER A 1055 -10.52 -27.19 -35.38
C SER A 1055 -10.48 -25.70 -35.75
N ARG A 1056 -11.49 -25.22 -36.50
CA ARG A 1056 -11.65 -23.81 -36.88
C ARG A 1056 -12.43 -22.97 -35.86
N VAL A 1057 -13.12 -23.59 -34.88
CA VAL A 1057 -13.93 -22.88 -33.88
C VAL A 1057 -13.11 -21.95 -32.98
N PRO A 1058 -11.92 -22.33 -32.46
CA PRO A 1058 -11.08 -21.43 -31.68
C PRO A 1058 -10.74 -20.12 -32.42
N ALA A 1059 -10.39 -20.19 -33.71
CA ALA A 1059 -10.10 -19.01 -34.51
C ALA A 1059 -11.35 -18.12 -34.69
N LYS A 1060 -12.53 -18.70 -34.94
CA LYS A 1060 -13.81 -17.97 -34.98
C LYS A 1060 -14.14 -17.30 -33.65
N LEU A 1061 -13.90 -17.99 -32.54
CA LEU A 1061 -14.09 -17.42 -31.19
C LEU A 1061 -13.13 -16.26 -30.94
N ILE A 1062 -11.84 -16.38 -31.30
CA ILE A 1062 -10.86 -15.29 -31.18
C ILE A 1062 -11.28 -14.08 -32.02
N GLY A 1063 -11.70 -14.29 -33.27
CA GLY A 1063 -12.22 -13.22 -34.13
C GLY A 1063 -13.48 -12.56 -33.54
N ALA A 1064 -14.41 -13.36 -33.00
CA ALA A 1064 -15.56 -12.83 -32.27
C ALA A 1064 -15.15 -12.08 -30.99
N GLY A 1065 -14.07 -12.51 -30.33
CA GLY A 1065 -13.50 -11.84 -29.17
C GLY A 1065 -13.00 -10.45 -29.53
N PHE A 1066 -12.23 -10.32 -30.62
CA PHE A 1066 -11.81 -9.02 -31.13
C PHE A 1066 -13.02 -8.14 -31.49
N LEU A 1067 -14.01 -8.68 -32.20
CA LEU A 1067 -15.21 -7.93 -32.57
C LEU A 1067 -15.98 -7.43 -31.34
N PHE A 1068 -16.34 -8.31 -30.41
CA PHE A 1068 -17.27 -7.98 -29.32
C PHE A 1068 -16.61 -7.42 -28.06
N PHE A 1069 -15.30 -7.61 -27.85
CA PHE A 1069 -14.60 -7.12 -26.67
C PHE A 1069 -13.54 -6.05 -26.97
N VAL A 1070 -13.30 -5.73 -28.24
CA VAL A 1070 -12.42 -4.62 -28.66
C VAL A 1070 -13.16 -3.64 -29.55
N ALA A 1071 -13.61 -4.08 -30.74
CA ALA A 1071 -14.20 -3.18 -31.73
C ALA A 1071 -15.55 -2.58 -31.29
N VAL A 1072 -16.50 -3.42 -30.86
CA VAL A 1072 -17.82 -2.96 -30.39
C VAL A 1072 -17.71 -2.07 -29.15
N PRO A 1073 -16.96 -2.43 -28.09
CA PRO A 1073 -16.72 -1.54 -26.97
C PRO A 1073 -16.09 -0.20 -27.36
N ALA A 1074 -15.12 -0.18 -28.28
CA ALA A 1074 -14.52 1.06 -28.76
C ALA A 1074 -15.54 1.97 -29.47
N VAL A 1075 -16.42 1.38 -30.30
CA VAL A 1075 -17.50 2.13 -30.96
C VAL A 1075 -18.50 2.65 -29.94
N VAL A 1076 -18.99 1.80 -29.02
CA VAL A 1076 -19.91 2.21 -27.94
C VAL A 1076 -19.30 3.37 -27.16
N TYR A 1077 -18.04 3.25 -26.77
CA TYR A 1077 -17.30 4.26 -26.02
C TYR A 1077 -17.21 5.58 -26.79
N ALA A 1078 -16.83 5.57 -28.07
CA ALA A 1078 -16.77 6.77 -28.89
C ALA A 1078 -18.15 7.45 -29.04
N LEU A 1079 -19.23 6.67 -29.24
CA LEU A 1079 -20.59 7.19 -29.37
C LEU A 1079 -21.06 7.92 -28.11
N THR A 1080 -20.55 7.54 -26.93
CA THR A 1080 -20.95 8.19 -25.67
C THR A 1080 -20.47 9.64 -25.57
N TYR A 1081 -19.49 10.05 -26.38
CA TYR A 1081 -18.98 11.42 -26.45
C TYR A 1081 -19.78 12.34 -27.39
N ILE A 1082 -20.85 11.86 -28.04
CA ILE A 1082 -21.69 12.69 -28.93
C ILE A 1082 -22.13 14.00 -28.25
N PRO A 1083 -22.64 14.02 -27.00
CA PRO A 1083 -23.04 15.28 -26.36
C PRO A 1083 -21.89 16.29 -26.21
N PHE A 1084 -20.69 15.82 -25.86
CA PHE A 1084 -19.49 16.66 -25.84
C PHE A 1084 -19.14 17.19 -27.23
N MET A 1085 -19.24 16.37 -28.27
CA MET A 1085 -18.95 16.78 -29.65
C MET A 1085 -19.95 17.80 -30.22
N LEU A 1086 -21.12 17.95 -29.58
CA LEU A 1086 -22.15 18.92 -29.95
C LEU A 1086 -21.96 20.28 -29.28
N VAL A 1087 -20.98 20.44 -28.39
CA VAL A 1087 -20.63 21.74 -27.79
C VAL A 1087 -20.11 22.67 -28.89
N PRO A 1088 -20.68 23.90 -29.05
CA PRO A 1088 -20.25 24.84 -30.07
C PRO A 1088 -18.81 25.32 -29.86
N GLY A 1089 -18.05 25.45 -30.94
CA GLY A 1089 -16.68 25.96 -30.92
C GLY A 1089 -15.62 24.91 -31.29
N PRO A 1090 -14.36 25.34 -31.54
CA PRO A 1090 -13.27 24.41 -31.85
C PRO A 1090 -12.90 23.55 -30.64
N GLY A 1091 -12.33 22.36 -30.88
CA GLY A 1091 -11.82 21.49 -29.80
C GLY A 1091 -12.75 20.35 -29.36
N HIS A 1092 -13.83 20.08 -30.10
CA HIS A 1092 -14.86 19.08 -29.74
C HIS A 1092 -14.91 17.89 -30.72
N GLY A 1093 -13.79 17.55 -31.37
CA GLY A 1093 -13.73 16.48 -32.38
C GLY A 1093 -13.32 15.11 -31.84
N LEU A 1094 -13.29 14.10 -32.73
CA LEU A 1094 -12.79 12.75 -32.39
C LEU A 1094 -11.35 12.74 -31.86
N ARG A 1095 -10.51 13.67 -32.34
CA ARG A 1095 -9.15 13.85 -31.81
C ARG A 1095 -9.17 14.19 -30.31
N ASN A 1096 -10.07 15.07 -29.89
CA ASN A 1096 -10.20 15.48 -28.50
C ASN A 1096 -10.74 14.36 -27.61
N VAL A 1097 -11.55 13.44 -28.15
CA VAL A 1097 -11.92 12.20 -27.44
C VAL A 1097 -10.69 11.35 -27.10
N ILE A 1098 -9.70 11.26 -28.01
CA ILE A 1098 -8.45 10.55 -27.74
C ILE A 1098 -7.62 11.32 -26.70
N GLU A 1099 -7.51 12.64 -26.84
CA GLU A 1099 -6.81 13.51 -25.88
C GLU A 1099 -7.44 13.42 -24.49
N PHE A 1100 -8.76 13.27 -24.37
CA PHE A 1100 -9.43 13.00 -23.10
C PHE A 1100 -9.01 11.70 -22.44
N GLN A 1101 -8.65 10.66 -23.21
CA GLN A 1101 -8.17 9.41 -22.61
C GLN A 1101 -6.81 9.63 -21.95
N LYS A 1102 -5.95 10.44 -22.59
CA LYS A 1102 -4.68 10.85 -22.02
C LYS A 1102 -4.90 11.72 -20.78
N PHE A 1103 -5.79 12.71 -20.84
CA PHE A 1103 -6.15 13.54 -19.69
C PHE A 1103 -6.67 12.71 -18.52
N MET A 1104 -7.63 11.79 -18.74
CA MET A 1104 -8.14 10.91 -17.68
C MET A 1104 -7.02 10.04 -17.08
N TYR A 1105 -6.14 9.49 -17.91
CA TYR A 1105 -5.00 8.71 -17.42
C TYR A 1105 -4.05 9.57 -16.59
N ASP A 1106 -3.68 10.75 -17.08
CA ASP A 1106 -2.81 11.69 -16.38
C ASP A 1106 -3.44 12.14 -15.05
N TYR A 1107 -4.73 12.46 -15.04
CA TYR A 1107 -5.48 12.79 -13.83
C TYR A 1107 -5.42 11.65 -12.82
N HIS A 1108 -5.81 10.43 -13.20
CA HIS A 1108 -5.85 9.29 -12.25
C HIS A 1108 -4.46 8.79 -11.83
N SER A 1109 -3.42 8.97 -12.65
CA SER A 1109 -2.05 8.53 -12.31
C SER A 1109 -1.27 9.55 -11.49
N LYS A 1110 -1.60 10.84 -11.59
CA LYS A 1110 -0.87 11.95 -10.93
C LYS A 1110 -1.66 12.63 -9.80
N LEU A 1111 -2.89 12.21 -9.54
CA LEU A 1111 -3.70 12.80 -8.46
C LEU A 1111 -3.06 12.56 -7.09
N VAL A 1112 -2.53 13.64 -6.51
CA VAL A 1112 -2.09 13.71 -5.11
C VAL A 1112 -3.03 14.67 -4.39
N ALA A 1113 -3.89 14.12 -3.55
CA ALA A 1113 -4.88 14.89 -2.78
C ALA A 1113 -5.16 14.17 -1.46
N THR A 1114 -5.56 14.93 -0.44
CA THR A 1114 -6.03 14.39 0.84
C THR A 1114 -7.52 14.66 1.00
N HIS A 1115 -8.23 13.75 1.67
CA HIS A 1115 -9.65 13.94 1.98
C HIS A 1115 -9.99 13.26 3.31
N PRO A 1116 -10.72 13.91 4.23
CA PRO A 1116 -11.01 13.35 5.56
C PRO A 1116 -11.75 12.02 5.54
N PHE A 1117 -12.54 11.73 4.51
CA PHE A 1117 -13.27 10.44 4.38
C PHE A 1117 -12.62 9.44 3.43
N ALA A 1118 -11.37 9.66 3.02
CA ALA A 1118 -10.64 8.72 2.19
C ALA A 1118 -10.40 7.38 2.90
N SER A 1119 -10.37 6.29 2.15
CA SER A 1119 -10.18 4.94 2.67
C SER A 1119 -9.52 4.05 1.62
N THR A 1120 -8.63 3.18 2.04
CA THR A 1120 -7.83 2.29 1.19
C THR A 1120 -8.48 0.92 1.01
N TRP A 1121 -8.04 0.18 -0.02
CA TRP A 1121 -8.69 -1.05 -0.49
C TRP A 1121 -8.95 -2.12 0.59
N TRP A 1122 -8.07 -2.25 1.59
CA TRP A 1122 -8.19 -3.26 2.65
C TRP A 1122 -9.19 -2.86 3.74
N GLU A 1123 -9.51 -1.57 3.86
CA GLU A 1123 -10.46 -1.04 4.85
C GLU A 1123 -11.91 -1.30 4.46
N TRP A 1124 -12.19 -1.49 3.17
CA TRP A 1124 -13.55 -1.60 2.65
C TRP A 1124 -14.27 -2.86 3.14
N PRO A 1125 -13.73 -4.10 3.01
CA PRO A 1125 -14.47 -5.30 3.40
C PRO A 1125 -14.88 -5.35 4.88
N ILE A 1126 -14.14 -4.65 5.74
CA ILE A 1126 -14.42 -4.56 7.18
C ILE A 1126 -15.23 -3.30 7.55
N ILE A 1127 -15.51 -2.41 6.59
CA ILE A 1127 -16.23 -1.15 6.78
C ILE A 1127 -15.52 -0.28 7.83
N ARG A 1128 -14.18 -0.18 7.77
CA ARG A 1128 -13.42 0.61 8.76
C ARG A 1128 -13.72 2.09 8.62
N ARG A 1129 -13.65 2.61 7.39
CA ARG A 1129 -13.84 4.04 7.11
C ARG A 1129 -14.89 4.23 6.02
N PRO A 1130 -16.17 4.28 6.41
CA PRO A 1130 -17.27 4.66 5.51
C PRO A 1130 -17.20 6.13 5.08
N ILE A 1131 -17.96 6.50 4.06
CA ILE A 1131 -17.97 7.86 3.51
C ILE A 1131 -19.28 8.58 3.82
N TRP A 1132 -19.17 9.83 4.26
CA TRP A 1132 -20.30 10.70 4.60
C TRP A 1132 -20.67 11.58 3.42
N TYR A 1133 -21.94 11.58 3.00
CA TYR A 1133 -22.43 12.31 1.81
C TYR A 1133 -23.19 13.56 2.16
N TYR A 1134 -23.94 13.55 3.26
CA TYR A 1134 -24.81 14.66 3.64
C TYR A 1134 -24.96 14.75 5.15
N GLY A 1135 -24.86 15.97 5.67
CA GLY A 1135 -25.26 16.35 7.02
C GLY A 1135 -26.28 17.48 6.95
N GLY A 1136 -27.44 17.30 7.60
CA GLY A 1136 -28.48 18.31 7.66
C GLY A 1136 -28.13 19.46 8.59
N SER A 1137 -28.47 20.68 8.18
CA SER A 1137 -28.29 21.92 8.95
C SER A 1137 -29.63 22.45 9.47
N GLY A 1138 -29.60 23.33 10.47
CA GLY A 1138 -30.79 23.99 11.02
C GLY A 1138 -31.82 23.01 11.60
N LEU A 1139 -31.35 21.96 12.27
CA LEU A 1139 -32.21 20.99 12.96
C LEU A 1139 -32.35 21.38 14.43
N ALA A 1140 -33.47 20.96 15.06
CA ALA A 1140 -33.66 21.15 16.49
C ALA A 1140 -32.55 20.49 17.30
N GLU A 1141 -32.27 21.02 18.49
CA GLU A 1141 -31.23 20.49 19.37
C GLU A 1141 -31.40 18.98 19.61
N GLY A 1142 -30.31 18.23 19.52
CA GLY A 1142 -30.32 16.77 19.67
C GLY A 1142 -30.88 15.98 18.48
N GLN A 1143 -31.25 16.63 17.37
CA GLN A 1143 -31.66 15.97 16.12
C GLN A 1143 -30.54 16.02 15.07
N ILE A 1144 -30.45 14.97 14.25
CA ILE A 1144 -29.52 14.89 13.12
C ILE A 1144 -30.25 14.35 11.89
N ALA A 1145 -29.76 14.69 10.70
CA ALA A 1145 -30.13 14.05 9.44
C ALA A 1145 -28.83 13.77 8.67
N SER A 1146 -28.66 12.54 8.20
CA SER A 1146 -27.40 12.10 7.61
C SER A 1146 -27.64 11.15 6.44
N ILE A 1147 -26.79 11.24 5.41
CA ILE A 1147 -26.66 10.20 4.37
C ILE A 1147 -25.23 9.72 4.37
N MET A 1148 -25.06 8.42 4.55
CA MET A 1148 -23.76 7.78 4.65
C MET A 1148 -23.70 6.53 3.78
N SER A 1149 -22.60 6.34 3.06
CA SER A 1149 -22.40 5.16 2.22
C SER A 1149 -21.48 4.16 2.92
N LEU A 1150 -22.07 3.01 3.25
CA LEU A 1150 -21.41 1.86 3.86
C LEU A 1150 -22.12 0.57 3.42
N GLY A 1151 -21.51 -0.58 3.68
CA GLY A 1151 -22.10 -1.90 3.45
C GLY A 1151 -23.02 -2.36 4.56
N ASN A 1152 -23.85 -3.38 4.31
CA ASN A 1152 -24.51 -4.09 5.41
C ASN A 1152 -23.45 -4.92 6.16
N PRO A 1153 -23.15 -4.64 7.44
CA PRO A 1153 -22.04 -5.30 8.15
C PRO A 1153 -22.16 -6.82 8.17
N LEU A 1154 -23.38 -7.36 8.29
CA LEU A 1154 -23.60 -8.81 8.25
C LEU A 1154 -23.21 -9.39 6.88
N ILE A 1155 -23.61 -8.74 5.79
CA ILE A 1155 -23.32 -9.20 4.42
C ILE A 1155 -21.82 -9.10 4.14
N TRP A 1156 -21.19 -7.98 4.48
CA TRP A 1156 -19.80 -7.75 4.14
C TRP A 1156 -18.86 -8.62 4.97
N TRP A 1157 -19.07 -8.67 6.29
CA TRP A 1157 -18.22 -9.46 7.19
C TRP A 1157 -18.42 -10.96 7.02
N ALA A 1158 -19.65 -11.45 6.82
CA ALA A 1158 -19.87 -12.86 6.47
C ALA A 1158 -19.36 -13.17 5.05
N GLY A 1159 -19.35 -12.17 4.17
CA GLY A 1159 -18.78 -12.23 2.83
C GLY A 1159 -17.32 -12.65 2.82
N ILE A 1160 -16.50 -12.18 3.77
CA ILE A 1160 -15.06 -12.49 3.85
C ILE A 1160 -14.80 -14.01 3.97
N PRO A 1161 -15.26 -14.73 5.01
CA PRO A 1161 -15.06 -16.17 5.11
C PRO A 1161 -15.81 -16.94 4.00
N CYS A 1162 -16.95 -16.44 3.52
CA CYS A 1162 -17.66 -17.05 2.39
C CYS A 1162 -16.86 -16.95 1.08
N ALA A 1163 -16.18 -15.84 0.83
CA ALA A 1163 -15.32 -15.65 -0.34
C ALA A 1163 -14.10 -16.60 -0.29
N LEU A 1164 -13.48 -16.75 0.87
CA LEU A 1164 -12.40 -17.74 1.08
C LEU A 1164 -12.90 -19.17 0.84
N ALA A 1165 -14.10 -19.52 1.35
CA ALA A 1165 -14.72 -20.81 1.12
C ALA A 1165 -15.04 -21.06 -0.36
N ALA A 1166 -15.59 -20.06 -1.05
CA ALA A 1166 -15.88 -20.11 -2.48
C ALA A 1166 -14.60 -20.25 -3.31
N PHE A 1167 -13.53 -19.54 -2.98
CA PHE A 1167 -12.22 -19.64 -3.63
C PHE A 1167 -11.61 -21.04 -3.45
N ALA A 1168 -11.59 -21.55 -2.22
CA ALA A 1168 -11.12 -22.91 -1.94
C ALA A 1168 -11.95 -23.96 -2.70
N ALA A 1169 -13.28 -23.77 -2.77
CA ALA A 1169 -14.17 -24.68 -3.48
C ALA A 1169 -14.05 -24.58 -5.01
N ALA A 1170 -13.79 -23.40 -5.57
CA ALA A 1170 -13.56 -23.21 -7.01
C ALA A 1170 -12.38 -24.06 -7.49
N TRP A 1171 -11.26 -24.06 -6.75
CA TRP A 1171 -10.07 -24.84 -7.08
C TRP A 1171 -10.21 -26.33 -6.76
N LYS A 1172 -10.78 -26.69 -5.61
CA LYS A 1172 -10.92 -28.10 -5.20
C LYS A 1172 -11.94 -28.86 -6.04
N ARG A 1173 -13.11 -28.24 -6.29
CA ARG A 1173 -14.24 -28.89 -6.97
C ARG A 1173 -14.24 -28.64 -8.48
N ARG A 1174 -13.33 -27.81 -8.99
CA ARG A 1174 -13.28 -27.36 -10.40
C ARG A 1174 -14.64 -26.83 -10.91
N SER A 1175 -15.41 -26.22 -10.00
CA SER A 1175 -16.75 -25.73 -10.31
C SER A 1175 -16.66 -24.49 -11.20
N ARG A 1176 -17.25 -24.56 -12.40
CA ARG A 1176 -17.29 -23.43 -13.35
C ARG A 1176 -18.00 -22.22 -12.74
N ALA A 1177 -19.11 -22.44 -12.05
CA ALA A 1177 -19.88 -21.37 -11.41
C ALA A 1177 -19.03 -20.61 -10.38
N LEU A 1178 -18.30 -21.36 -9.53
CA LEU A 1178 -17.43 -20.75 -8.52
C LEU A 1178 -16.23 -20.04 -9.16
N LEU A 1179 -15.68 -20.56 -10.27
CA LEU A 1179 -14.65 -19.85 -11.03
C LEU A 1179 -15.16 -18.52 -11.56
N VAL A 1180 -16.38 -18.45 -12.12
CA VAL A 1180 -16.98 -17.19 -12.57
C VAL A 1180 -17.13 -16.21 -11.41
N ILE A 1181 -17.64 -16.68 -10.26
CA ILE A 1181 -17.80 -15.85 -9.06
C ILE A 1181 -16.46 -15.32 -8.56
N THR A 1182 -15.46 -16.18 -8.40
CA THR A 1182 -14.17 -15.80 -7.82
C THR A 1182 -13.33 -14.96 -8.78
N ILE A 1183 -13.40 -15.23 -10.09
CA ILE A 1183 -12.73 -14.39 -11.10
C ILE A 1183 -13.40 -13.02 -11.17
N GLY A 1184 -14.74 -12.98 -11.09
CA GLY A 1184 -15.49 -11.73 -10.99
C GLY A 1184 -15.05 -10.90 -9.78
N LEU A 1185 -15.10 -11.50 -8.59
CA LEU A 1185 -14.66 -10.89 -7.33
C LEU A 1185 -13.22 -10.35 -7.44
N LEU A 1186 -12.27 -11.18 -7.88
CA LEU A 1186 -10.87 -10.78 -8.01
C LEU A 1186 -10.67 -9.69 -9.06
N SER A 1187 -11.38 -9.73 -10.18
CA SER A 1187 -11.27 -8.71 -11.22
C SER A 1187 -11.70 -7.33 -10.73
N GLN A 1188 -12.68 -7.26 -9.82
CA GLN A 1188 -13.19 -5.99 -9.30
C GLN A 1188 -12.42 -5.50 -8.07
N TYR A 1189 -11.78 -6.40 -7.31
CA TYR A 1189 -11.09 -6.06 -6.08
C TYR A 1189 -9.57 -5.88 -6.24
N LEU A 1190 -8.90 -6.79 -6.96
CA LEU A 1190 -7.44 -6.85 -7.02
C LEU A 1190 -6.77 -5.61 -7.65
N PRO A 1191 -7.34 -4.95 -8.69
CA PRO A 1191 -6.72 -3.74 -9.25
C PRO A 1191 -6.48 -2.64 -8.21
N TRP A 1192 -7.35 -2.52 -7.20
CA TRP A 1192 -7.24 -1.50 -6.16
C TRP A 1192 -6.04 -1.67 -5.24
N VAL A 1193 -5.44 -2.87 -5.17
CA VAL A 1193 -4.23 -3.12 -4.37
C VAL A 1193 -3.03 -2.31 -4.88
N GLY A 1194 -2.99 -2.05 -6.19
CA GLY A 1194 -1.89 -1.31 -6.85
C GLY A 1194 -2.21 0.13 -7.20
N ILE A 1195 -3.32 0.70 -6.72
CA ILE A 1195 -3.74 2.07 -7.03
C ILE A 1195 -3.33 3.00 -5.86
N PRO A 1196 -2.34 3.89 -6.04
CA PRO A 1196 -1.80 4.71 -4.95
C PRO A 1196 -2.58 6.02 -4.71
N ARG A 1197 -3.47 6.40 -5.63
CA ARG A 1197 -4.25 7.65 -5.50
C ARG A 1197 -5.29 7.59 -4.38
N LEU A 1198 -5.83 8.75 -4.05
CA LEU A 1198 -6.98 8.90 -3.16
C LEU A 1198 -8.16 8.01 -3.59
N THR A 1199 -8.69 7.20 -2.67
CA THR A 1199 -9.81 6.27 -2.90
C THR A 1199 -10.79 6.27 -1.73
N PHE A 1200 -11.96 5.66 -1.95
CA PHE A 1200 -13.12 5.70 -1.05
C PHE A 1200 -13.86 4.36 -1.06
N ILE A 1201 -14.60 4.06 0.01
CA ILE A 1201 -15.29 2.78 0.20
C ILE A 1201 -16.27 2.41 -0.93
N TYR A 1202 -16.88 3.39 -1.60
CA TYR A 1202 -17.81 3.13 -2.70
C TYR A 1202 -17.17 2.43 -3.90
N HIS A 1203 -15.83 2.48 -4.04
CA HIS A 1203 -15.11 1.72 -5.07
C HIS A 1203 -15.25 0.20 -4.88
N TYR A 1204 -15.54 -0.26 -3.65
CA TYR A 1204 -15.82 -1.65 -3.36
C TYR A 1204 -17.18 -2.12 -3.89
N TYR A 1205 -18.10 -1.21 -4.25
CA TYR A 1205 -19.46 -1.52 -4.69
C TYR A 1205 -19.49 -2.54 -5.85
N ALA A 1206 -18.58 -2.43 -6.83
CA ALA A 1206 -18.49 -3.38 -7.94
C ALA A 1206 -18.11 -4.81 -7.51
N THR A 1207 -17.50 -4.98 -6.34
CA THR A 1207 -17.14 -6.28 -5.75
C THR A 1207 -18.33 -6.94 -5.02
N VAL A 1208 -19.25 -6.14 -4.48
CA VAL A 1208 -20.36 -6.58 -3.62
C VAL A 1208 -21.26 -7.67 -4.26
N PRO A 1209 -21.67 -7.59 -5.55
CA PRO A 1209 -22.46 -8.65 -6.16
C PRO A 1209 -21.75 -10.02 -6.12
N PHE A 1210 -20.45 -10.07 -6.37
CA PHE A 1210 -19.70 -11.32 -6.32
C PHE A 1210 -19.48 -11.82 -4.89
N LEU A 1211 -19.34 -10.90 -3.93
CA LEU A 1211 -19.30 -11.22 -2.50
C LEU A 1211 -20.61 -11.91 -2.04
N ILE A 1212 -21.75 -11.36 -2.45
CA ILE A 1212 -23.07 -11.95 -2.17
C ILE A 1212 -23.21 -13.35 -2.79
N LEU A 1213 -22.72 -13.56 -4.02
CA LEU A 1213 -22.73 -14.89 -4.64
C LEU A 1213 -21.90 -15.92 -3.85
N CYS A 1214 -20.81 -15.49 -3.20
CA CYS A 1214 -20.04 -16.35 -2.28
C CYS A 1214 -20.86 -16.74 -1.05
N ILE A 1215 -21.63 -15.80 -0.48
CA ILE A 1215 -22.52 -16.07 0.67
C ILE A 1215 -23.63 -17.05 0.25
N VAL A 1216 -24.27 -16.80 -0.89
CA VAL A 1216 -25.32 -17.67 -1.45
C VAL A 1216 -24.78 -19.09 -1.64
N TYR A 1217 -23.56 -19.25 -2.13
CA TYR A 1217 -22.91 -20.57 -2.25
C TYR A 1217 -22.85 -21.32 -0.92
N VAL A 1218 -22.50 -20.64 0.18
CA VAL A 1218 -22.45 -21.24 1.52
C VAL A 1218 -23.86 -21.57 2.03
N LEU A 1219 -24.81 -20.63 1.92
CA LEU A 1219 -26.17 -20.80 2.41
C LEU A 1219 -26.90 -21.97 1.74
N ILE A 1220 -26.74 -22.16 0.42
CA ILE A 1220 -27.39 -23.29 -0.28
C ILE A 1220 -26.76 -24.64 0.04
N ARG A 1221 -25.57 -24.66 0.67
CA ARG A 1221 -24.83 -25.86 1.07
C ARG A 1221 -25.02 -26.21 2.55
N LEU A 1222 -25.66 -25.35 3.36
CA LEU A 1222 -25.96 -25.65 4.76
C LEU A 1222 -26.70 -26.98 4.96
N PRO A 1223 -27.67 -27.39 4.11
CA PRO A 1223 -28.34 -28.69 4.25
C PRO A 1223 -27.42 -29.92 4.08
N GLU A 1224 -26.17 -29.74 3.62
CA GLU A 1224 -25.17 -30.81 3.56
C GLU A 1224 -24.43 -31.02 4.90
N LYS A 1225 -24.61 -30.08 5.85
CA LYS A 1225 -23.90 -30.03 7.13
C LYS A 1225 -24.82 -30.11 8.34
N MET A 1226 -26.10 -29.81 8.17
CA MET A 1226 -27.14 -29.87 9.20
C MET A 1226 -28.46 -30.30 8.55
N ASP A 1227 -29.45 -30.66 9.37
CA ASP A 1227 -30.77 -31.04 8.86
C ASP A 1227 -31.43 -29.89 8.10
N ARG A 1228 -32.37 -30.24 7.21
CA ARG A 1228 -32.98 -29.29 6.28
C ARG A 1228 -33.78 -28.19 6.98
N SER A 1229 -34.40 -28.50 8.13
CA SER A 1229 -35.18 -27.53 8.90
C SER A 1229 -34.27 -26.50 9.55
N SER A 1230 -33.22 -26.95 10.24
CA SER A 1230 -32.18 -26.08 10.82
C SER A 1230 -31.48 -25.24 9.76
N ALA A 1231 -31.14 -25.81 8.59
CA ALA A 1231 -30.52 -25.07 7.50
C ALA A 1231 -31.44 -23.98 6.92
N ASN A 1232 -32.74 -24.27 6.79
CA ASN A 1232 -33.72 -23.29 6.33
C ASN A 1232 -33.95 -22.19 7.38
N LEU A 1233 -34.02 -22.56 8.66
CA LEU A 1233 -34.12 -21.61 9.76
C LEU A 1233 -32.90 -20.70 9.82
N ALA A 1234 -31.68 -21.25 9.76
CA ALA A 1234 -30.44 -20.48 9.74
C ALA A 1234 -30.37 -19.53 8.53
N THR A 1235 -30.78 -19.99 7.35
CA THR A 1235 -30.87 -19.13 6.15
C THR A 1235 -31.90 -18.02 6.34
N GLY A 1236 -33.07 -18.33 6.91
CA GLY A 1236 -34.13 -17.37 7.18
C GLY A 1236 -33.72 -16.33 8.23
N LEU A 1237 -33.06 -16.75 9.31
CA LEU A 1237 -32.49 -15.88 10.33
C LEU A 1237 -31.42 -14.96 9.74
N TYR A 1238 -30.52 -15.48 8.90
CA TYR A 1238 -29.49 -14.67 8.25
C TYR A 1238 -30.11 -13.54 7.41
N VAL A 1239 -31.10 -13.86 6.57
CA VAL A 1239 -31.82 -12.87 5.76
C VAL A 1239 -32.64 -11.92 6.65
N GLY A 1240 -33.28 -12.43 7.70
CA GLY A 1240 -34.05 -11.65 8.65
C GLY A 1240 -33.20 -10.63 9.43
N ILE A 1241 -32.00 -11.02 9.87
CA ILE A 1241 -31.06 -10.11 10.54
C ILE A 1241 -30.53 -9.08 9.55
N ALA A 1242 -30.19 -9.47 8.31
CA ALA A 1242 -29.81 -8.50 7.29
C ALA A 1242 -30.91 -7.45 7.04
N ALA A 1243 -32.19 -7.87 7.05
CA ALA A 1243 -33.34 -6.97 6.93
C ALA A 1243 -33.54 -6.09 8.16
N ALA A 1244 -33.36 -6.63 9.37
CA ALA A 1244 -33.42 -5.85 10.61
C ALA A 1244 -32.33 -4.78 10.65
N LEU A 1245 -31.11 -5.12 10.23
CA LEU A 1245 -30.01 -4.16 10.11
C LEU A 1245 -30.32 -3.07 9.08
N LEU A 1246 -30.89 -3.42 7.92
CA LEU A 1246 -31.33 -2.41 6.95
C LEU A 1246 -32.36 -1.47 7.58
N ALA A 1247 -33.38 -1.98 8.27
CA ALA A 1247 -34.38 -1.16 8.93
C ALA A 1247 -33.76 -0.23 10.00
N MET A 1248 -32.80 -0.75 10.78
CA MET A 1248 -32.11 0.01 11.82
C MET A 1248 -31.26 1.15 11.24
N PHE A 1249 -30.51 0.89 10.15
CA PHE A 1249 -29.67 1.91 9.51
C PHE A 1249 -30.41 2.78 8.49
N TYR A 1250 -31.61 2.39 8.04
CA TYR A 1250 -32.36 3.10 6.99
C TYR A 1250 -32.41 4.63 7.15
N PRO A 1251 -32.61 5.19 8.36
CA PRO A 1251 -32.63 6.65 8.52
C PRO A 1251 -31.35 7.35 8.07
N VAL A 1252 -30.17 6.83 8.44
CA VAL A 1252 -28.85 7.41 8.08
C VAL A 1252 -28.37 7.02 6.68
N LEU A 1253 -29.08 6.10 6.01
CA LEU A 1253 -28.87 5.76 4.60
C LEU A 1253 -29.72 6.64 3.67
N THR A 1254 -30.78 7.26 4.18
CA THR A 1254 -31.78 7.98 3.36
C THR A 1254 -31.97 9.45 3.73
N GLY A 1255 -31.36 9.92 4.81
CA GLY A 1255 -31.44 11.32 5.23
C GLY A 1255 -32.64 11.64 6.12
N LEU A 1256 -33.27 10.64 6.74
CA LEU A 1256 -34.36 10.88 7.69
C LEU A 1256 -33.82 11.51 8.98
N THR A 1257 -34.60 12.44 9.54
CA THR A 1257 -34.28 13.06 10.82
C THR A 1257 -34.49 12.07 11.96
N ILE A 1258 -33.48 11.93 12.81
CA ILE A 1258 -33.47 11.06 14.00
C ILE A 1258 -32.82 11.78 15.17
N SER A 1259 -33.00 11.26 16.39
CA SER A 1259 -32.25 11.75 17.54
C SER A 1259 -30.77 11.38 17.42
N ARG A 1260 -29.90 12.31 17.82
CA ARG A 1260 -28.45 12.11 17.92
C ARG A 1260 -28.11 10.91 18.79
N SER A 1261 -28.82 10.75 19.90
CA SER A 1261 -28.67 9.60 20.81
C SER A 1261 -28.88 8.26 20.11
N TYR A 1262 -29.81 8.15 19.15
CA TYR A 1262 -30.02 6.91 18.42
C TYR A 1262 -28.80 6.56 17.56
N ALA A 1263 -28.23 7.55 16.87
CA ALA A 1263 -27.03 7.33 16.06
C ALA A 1263 -25.80 6.97 16.91
N GLU A 1264 -25.60 7.65 18.03
CA GLU A 1264 -24.46 7.41 18.94
C GLU A 1264 -24.51 6.02 19.58
N HIS A 1265 -25.66 5.58 20.08
CA HIS A 1265 -25.76 4.35 20.87
C HIS A 1265 -26.04 3.09 20.03
N PHE A 1266 -26.72 3.21 18.89
CA PHE A 1266 -27.16 2.04 18.10
C PHE A 1266 -26.48 1.90 16.74
N LEU A 1267 -26.05 3.02 16.13
CA LEU A 1267 -25.51 3.00 14.76
C LEU A 1267 -23.98 3.12 14.73
N LYS A 1268 -23.37 3.81 15.70
CA LYS A 1268 -21.92 4.05 15.76
C LYS A 1268 -21.16 2.85 16.32
N TRP A 1269 -20.97 1.83 15.49
CA TRP A 1269 -20.29 0.59 15.87
C TRP A 1269 -18.76 0.73 15.91
N PHE A 1270 -18.20 1.64 15.12
CA PHE A 1270 -16.79 2.04 15.18
C PHE A 1270 -16.66 3.54 15.47
N GLY A 1271 -15.59 3.93 16.16
CA GLY A 1271 -15.29 5.35 16.41
C GLY A 1271 -15.13 6.17 15.13
N SER A 1272 -14.68 5.54 14.05
CA SER A 1272 -14.52 6.11 12.71
C SER A 1272 -15.83 6.30 11.93
N TRP A 1273 -16.98 5.83 12.43
CA TRP A 1273 -18.27 6.02 11.76
C TRP A 1273 -18.88 7.35 12.18
N THR A 1274 -18.86 8.32 11.25
CA THR A 1274 -19.34 9.68 11.48
C THR A 1274 -20.71 9.88 10.84
N PHE A 1275 -21.72 10.22 11.65
CA PHE A 1275 -23.09 10.51 11.19
C PHE A 1275 -23.49 11.99 11.37
N PHE A 1276 -22.68 12.77 12.05
CA PHE A 1276 -22.91 14.18 12.36
C PHE A 1276 -21.56 14.84 12.67
N SER A 1277 -21.50 16.16 12.48
CA SER A 1277 -20.35 17.01 12.80
C SER A 1277 -20.23 17.28 14.28
#